data_AF-A0AAW2XKG3-F1
#
_entry.id   AF-A0AAW2XKG3-F1
#
_cell.length_a   1.000
_cell.length_b   1.000
_cell.length_c   1.000
_cell.angle_alpha   90.00
_cell.angle_beta   90.00
_cell.angle_gamma   90.00
#
_symmetry.space_group_name_H-M   'P 1'
#
loop_
_entity.id
_entity.type
_entity.pdbx_description
1 polymer ?
#
loop_
_entity_poly.entity_id
_entity_poly.type
_entity_poly.pdbx_seq_one_letter_code
_entity_poly.pdbx_strand_id
1 'polypeptide(L)'
;MNSDLDEEAAAAAAAVSQQWAAIDRLPTLERLRSSLFVENIEESGDSKAENVVINVSKLGPLERRGLVEKLIRHIEHDNLRLLQKIRKRMDKAGVAFPTVEVRYRNLKVKAECEVVYGKPLPTLSNSLKSIIMDGARLLGLPSREAQINIINDVSGIIKPGRMTLLLGPPGCGKTTFLKALSGNLNKSLKVEGEISYNGYKLEEFVAQKTSAYISQYDQHIPEMTVREALDFSSRCQGIGSRAEILMELIRREKEAKIVPNPDIDAYMKAIALEGQETTLQTDYILKILGLDICADTLVGDVMRRGISGGQKKRLTTGEMLVGPARALFMDEISNGLDSSTTYQIVSCLQQLAHFTDATILVSLLQPAPETFSLFDDVILMAEGKIVYQGPRTDVLEFFDSCGFKCPSRKGVADFLQEASAVDCVAFFDFSSLQVSVIFTFVIGCRKFKESLHAKNLSDEHAVPFDKSKSHKNAINFSVYSLPKWALFKACMSREFLLMKRNSFIYIFKSVQLIVMATFTMTVFLRTQMGTDLLHANNYLGALFYSLIILVVDGLPEVAMTVARLDVFYKQRDLYFYPAWAYAIPATILKIPLSLLEAVIWTSLTYYTIGYSPEVGRFFRQMVVFFAVHFTSISMFRFVAAVFQTLEASATVGSLSVLFVLLLSGFMIPRPSMPIWLKWAFWISPLSYGEIGLSTNEFLAPRWTKTSGNTTVGHRTLESRGLSFDGHLFWISLAALFGFAVLFNIGFTLALSFVKASSSRAIISMEKLSELQGKELVDKAGTKKQFDISLPSPTAASSRGRMVLPFEPLSIVFQDVQYYVEPPKAMKESGFSQKKLQLLRDITGAFRPGVLTALMGVSGAGKTTLLDVLVGRKTSGIIEGVIKIGGYPKVQRTFSRISGYCEQTDVHSPQITVEESVVFSAWLRLHPEIDRKTKFEFVKEVLEIIELDGIKDALVGTPGVDGLSTEQRKRLTIAVELVANPSIIFMDEPTTGLDARAAAIVMRAVKNVADTGRTIVCTIHQPSIDIFEAFDEDISGVPKFEDSCNPATWMLEVTCASSEAELGIDFSHIYMNSALHDTSVRRELSSTGRDLQVVGACSAQVIVEIPYVLAQSLVFTVITYPMIGYYWSAYKIFWYFYTMFCTLLYYTYLGMLLIAITPRFPVAAILQSAFYTTFNLFAGFLIPRPQIPKWWIWFYYVIPTSWSLNGVLTSQFGDVDKEISVFGQNKTVTAFLRDYFGFRHDMLPLVAFVLILYPIVFASLFAYCIGKLNFQRR
;
A
#
# COMPACT_ATOMS: atom_id res chain seq x y z
N MET A 1 -7.34 65.56 21.13
CA MET A 1 -6.70 64.61 20.18
C MET A 1 -6.32 63.31 20.88
N ASN A 2 -5.45 63.29 21.90
CA ASN A 2 -5.25 62.06 22.69
C ASN A 2 -6.48 61.69 23.56
N SER A 3 -7.19 62.69 24.09
CA SER A 3 -8.46 62.52 24.82
C SER A 3 -9.53 61.80 24.00
N ASP A 4 -9.65 62.16 22.73
CA ASP A 4 -10.77 61.77 21.88
C ASP A 4 -10.57 60.33 21.36
N LEU A 5 -9.31 59.93 21.16
CA LEU A 5 -8.92 58.55 20.87
C LEU A 5 -9.17 57.61 22.07
N ASP A 6 -8.93 58.09 23.30
CA ASP A 6 -9.24 57.33 24.52
C ASP A 6 -10.77 57.21 24.72
N GLU A 7 -11.55 58.23 24.35
CA GLU A 7 -13.02 58.20 24.41
C GLU A 7 -13.63 57.27 23.34
N GLU A 8 -13.14 57.29 22.10
CA GLU A 8 -13.53 56.32 21.05
C GLU A 8 -13.16 54.88 21.44
N ALA A 9 -11.96 54.66 21.99
CA ALA A 9 -11.54 53.34 22.46
C ALA A 9 -12.41 52.83 23.62
N ALA A 10 -12.80 53.71 24.56
CA ALA A 10 -13.70 53.38 25.65
C ALA A 10 -15.13 53.07 25.14
N ALA A 11 -15.64 53.83 24.18
CA ALA A 11 -16.94 53.59 23.56
C ALA A 11 -16.98 52.25 22.79
N ALA A 12 -15.94 51.94 22.02
CA ALA A 12 -15.79 50.66 21.32
C ALA A 12 -15.71 49.47 22.30
N ALA A 13 -14.96 49.61 23.39
CA ALA A 13 -14.88 48.59 24.44
C ALA A 13 -16.24 48.37 25.15
N ALA A 14 -17.00 49.44 25.40
CA ALA A 14 -18.34 49.35 25.96
C ALA A 14 -19.33 48.64 25.02
N ALA A 15 -19.28 48.93 23.71
CA ALA A 15 -20.11 48.24 22.71
C ALA A 15 -19.83 46.73 22.66
N VAL A 16 -18.55 46.33 22.61
CA VAL A 16 -18.15 44.91 22.66
C VAL A 16 -18.60 44.23 23.97
N SER A 17 -18.55 44.93 25.10
CA SER A 17 -19.05 44.42 26.38
C SER A 17 -20.57 44.18 26.37
N GLN A 18 -21.36 45.08 25.76
CA GLN A 18 -22.80 44.88 25.59
C GLN A 18 -23.13 43.68 24.70
N GLN A 19 -22.39 43.48 23.60
CA GLN A 19 -22.56 42.32 22.72
C GLN A 19 -22.22 41.00 23.43
N TRP A 20 -21.16 40.95 24.24
CA TRP A 20 -20.86 39.79 25.10
C TRP A 20 -21.97 39.52 26.12
N ALA A 21 -22.52 40.57 26.74
CA ALA A 21 -23.64 40.43 27.66
C ALA A 21 -24.92 39.89 27.00
N ALA A 22 -25.10 40.08 25.68
CA ALA A 22 -26.16 39.43 24.92
C ALA A 22 -25.91 37.92 24.74
N ILE A 23 -24.68 37.52 24.38
CA ILE A 23 -24.27 36.10 24.28
C ILE A 23 -24.43 35.39 25.65
N ASP A 24 -24.13 36.07 26.75
CA ASP A 24 -24.25 35.51 28.11
C ASP A 24 -25.69 35.27 28.59
N ARG A 25 -26.67 35.92 27.95
CA ARG A 25 -28.11 35.71 28.17
C ARG A 25 -28.65 34.49 27.40
N LEU A 26 -27.94 34.01 26.38
CA LEU A 26 -28.35 32.84 25.60
C LEU A 26 -28.35 31.55 26.45
N PRO A 27 -29.21 30.56 26.13
CA PRO A 27 -29.13 29.20 26.65
C PRO A 27 -27.73 28.58 26.46
N THR A 28 -27.32 27.69 27.35
CA THR A 28 -25.96 27.11 27.37
C THR A 28 -25.53 26.53 26.02
N LEU A 29 -26.44 25.83 25.32
CA LEU A 29 -26.16 25.21 24.03
C LEU A 29 -26.03 26.22 22.86
N GLU A 30 -26.71 27.37 22.94
CA GLU A 30 -26.57 28.46 21.98
C GLU A 30 -25.33 29.31 22.26
N ARG A 31 -24.97 29.48 23.55
CA ARG A 31 -23.73 30.16 23.97
C ARG A 31 -22.47 29.43 23.52
N LEU A 32 -22.49 28.09 23.52
CA LEU A 32 -21.42 27.25 22.95
C LEU A 32 -21.28 27.40 21.43
N ARG A 33 -22.33 27.84 20.73
CA ARG A 33 -22.39 27.94 19.27
C ARG A 33 -22.26 29.36 18.74
N SER A 34 -22.37 30.38 19.59
CA SER A 34 -22.32 31.79 19.19
C SER A 34 -21.04 32.45 19.71
N SER A 35 -20.28 33.10 18.84
CA SER A 35 -19.14 33.95 19.21
C SER A 35 -19.27 35.31 18.52
N LEU A 36 -18.48 36.28 18.98
CA LEU A 36 -18.23 37.48 18.18
C LEU A 36 -17.20 37.16 17.09
N PHE A 37 -17.43 37.71 15.91
CA PHE A 37 -16.54 37.61 14.75
C PHE A 37 -16.37 39.02 14.17
N VAL A 38 -15.16 39.34 13.73
CA VAL A 38 -14.86 40.63 13.11
C VAL A 38 -15.05 40.49 11.60
N GLU A 39 -16.04 41.17 11.04
CA GLU A 39 -16.31 41.18 9.61
C GLU A 39 -15.84 42.52 9.01
N ASN A 40 -15.03 42.45 7.96
CA ASN A 40 -14.58 43.63 7.22
C ASN A 40 -15.55 43.87 6.08
N ILE A 41 -16.39 44.89 6.18
CA ILE A 41 -17.35 45.25 5.13
C ILE A 41 -16.67 46.26 4.19
N GLU A 42 -16.40 45.86 2.96
CA GLU A 42 -15.94 46.76 1.89
C GLU A 42 -17.14 47.50 1.26
N GLU A 43 -17.65 48.53 1.94
CA GLU A 43 -18.56 49.51 1.34
C GLU A 43 -17.86 50.85 1.10
N SER A 44 -17.87 51.30 -0.15
CA SER A 44 -17.49 52.68 -0.55
C SER A 44 -16.07 53.17 -0.20
N GLY A 45 -15.09 52.27 -0.13
CA GLY A 45 -13.66 52.64 -0.10
C GLY A 45 -13.09 53.02 1.28
N ASP A 46 -13.85 52.83 2.35
CA ASP A 46 -13.41 53.06 3.73
C ASP A 46 -13.70 51.80 4.56
N SER A 47 -12.65 51.10 5.01
CA SER A 47 -12.78 49.73 5.56
C SER A 47 -13.14 49.72 7.04
N LYS A 48 -14.45 49.72 7.33
CA LYS A 48 -14.96 49.57 8.70
C LYS A 48 -15.06 48.09 9.09
N ALA A 49 -14.41 47.75 10.20
CA ALA A 49 -14.49 46.45 10.84
C ALA A 49 -15.61 46.46 11.89
N GLU A 50 -16.65 45.64 11.70
CA GLU A 50 -17.78 45.54 12.61
C GLU A 50 -17.80 44.18 13.32
N ASN A 51 -18.18 44.18 14.61
CA ASN A 51 -18.27 42.96 15.41
C ASN A 51 -19.67 42.36 15.30
N VAL A 52 -19.80 41.23 14.60
CA VAL A 52 -21.07 40.53 14.37
C VAL A 52 -21.13 39.27 15.24
N VAL A 53 -22.30 38.96 15.81
CA VAL A 53 -22.53 37.70 16.54
C VAL A 53 -22.81 36.59 15.52
N ILE A 54 -21.82 35.74 15.26
CA ILE A 54 -21.93 34.64 14.30
C ILE A 54 -22.16 33.31 15.03
N ASN A 55 -23.06 32.51 14.48
CA ASN A 55 -23.23 31.12 14.89
C ASN A 55 -22.15 30.25 14.22
N VAL A 56 -21.12 29.92 14.99
CA VAL A 56 -19.94 29.12 14.62
C VAL A 56 -20.33 27.79 13.97
N SER A 57 -21.48 27.21 14.31
CA SER A 57 -21.96 25.96 13.70
C SER A 57 -22.42 26.07 12.24
N LYS A 58 -22.63 27.30 11.74
CA LYS A 58 -23.03 27.60 10.37
C LYS A 58 -21.88 28.11 9.49
N LEU A 59 -20.66 28.25 10.01
CA LEU A 59 -19.55 28.86 9.27
C LEU A 59 -19.25 28.15 7.94
N GLY A 60 -19.27 28.93 6.86
CA GLY A 60 -18.95 28.48 5.51
C GLY A 60 -17.50 27.97 5.39
N PRO A 61 -17.19 27.18 4.34
CA PRO A 61 -15.82 26.72 4.10
C PRO A 61 -14.82 27.87 3.90
N LEU A 62 -15.26 28.99 3.31
CA LEU A 62 -14.43 30.19 3.10
C LEU A 62 -14.21 30.94 4.41
N GLU A 63 -15.26 31.16 5.22
CA GLU A 63 -15.17 31.81 6.53
C GLU A 63 -14.24 31.07 7.49
N ARG A 64 -14.30 29.73 7.50
CA ARG A 64 -13.40 28.89 8.31
C ARG A 64 -11.94 28.99 7.87
N ARG A 65 -11.67 28.99 6.56
CA ARG A 65 -10.32 29.25 6.02
C ARG A 65 -9.85 30.65 6.41
N GLY A 66 -10.69 31.67 6.25
CA GLY A 66 -10.41 33.05 6.66
C GLY A 66 -10.09 33.19 8.15
N LEU A 67 -10.80 32.46 9.03
CA LEU A 67 -10.48 32.42 10.46
C LEU A 67 -9.10 31.78 10.74
N VAL A 68 -8.78 30.64 10.10
CA VAL A 68 -7.44 30.02 10.24
C VAL A 68 -6.35 30.92 9.69
N GLU A 69 -6.57 31.58 8.56
CA GLU A 69 -5.59 32.45 7.88
C GLU A 69 -5.42 33.82 8.57
N LYS A 70 -6.44 34.29 9.31
CA LYS A 70 -6.33 35.41 10.26
C LYS A 70 -5.50 35.02 11.50
N LEU A 71 -5.61 33.77 11.95
CA LEU A 71 -4.92 33.26 13.15
C LEU A 71 -3.49 32.78 12.89
N ILE A 72 -3.19 32.26 11.68
CA ILE A 72 -1.92 31.64 11.31
C ILE A 72 -1.55 32.09 9.88
N ARG A 73 -0.70 33.12 9.78
CA ARG A 73 -0.07 33.52 8.51
C ARG A 73 1.33 32.90 8.39
N HIS A 74 2.14 33.02 9.44
CA HIS A 74 3.47 32.42 9.52
C HIS A 74 3.45 31.30 10.57
N ILE A 75 3.57 30.05 10.11
CA ILE A 75 3.30 28.84 10.91
C ILE A 75 4.03 28.87 12.26
N GLU A 76 5.35 29.03 12.26
CA GLU A 76 6.19 28.92 13.47
C GLU A 76 5.81 29.92 14.59
N HIS A 77 5.63 31.18 14.22
CA HIS A 77 5.41 32.28 15.17
C HIS A 77 3.93 32.42 15.55
N ASP A 78 3.01 32.27 14.60
CA ASP A 78 1.59 32.47 14.86
C ASP A 78 0.94 31.26 15.52
N ASN A 79 1.40 30.03 15.24
CA ASN A 79 0.96 28.84 15.98
C ASN A 79 1.33 28.94 17.47
N LEU A 80 2.57 29.35 17.77
CA LEU A 80 3.03 29.62 19.13
C LEU A 80 2.14 30.65 19.82
N ARG A 81 1.85 31.79 19.16
CA ARG A 81 0.97 32.85 19.69
C ARG A 81 -0.46 32.36 19.92
N LEU A 82 -1.00 31.52 19.04
CA LEU A 82 -2.34 30.93 19.18
C LEU A 82 -2.40 30.01 20.41
N LEU A 83 -1.46 29.08 20.53
CA LEU A 83 -1.37 28.14 21.65
C LEU A 83 -1.12 28.87 22.99
N GLN A 84 -0.26 29.89 23.02
CA GLN A 84 -0.06 30.76 24.18
C GLN A 84 -1.35 31.49 24.59
N LYS A 85 -2.11 32.05 23.63
CA LYS A 85 -3.39 32.73 23.92
C LYS A 85 -4.43 31.76 24.48
N ILE A 86 -4.52 30.54 23.93
CA ILE A 86 -5.39 29.48 24.43
C ILE A 86 -4.98 29.09 25.86
N ARG A 87 -3.69 28.85 26.11
CA ARG A 87 -3.18 28.49 27.43
C ARG A 87 -3.46 29.58 28.47
N LYS A 88 -3.17 30.85 28.14
CA LYS A 88 -3.46 32.02 28.98
C LYS A 88 -4.95 32.22 29.28
N ARG A 89 -5.86 31.79 28.38
CA ARG A 89 -7.31 31.78 28.63
C ARG A 89 -7.68 30.70 29.66
N MET A 90 -7.17 29.49 29.46
CA MET A 90 -7.39 28.34 30.35
C MET A 90 -6.88 28.61 31.78
N ASP A 91 -5.64 29.09 31.92
CA ASP A 91 -5.04 29.40 33.22
C ASP A 91 -5.79 30.52 33.96
N LYS A 92 -6.26 31.56 33.25
CA LYS A 92 -7.09 32.64 33.83
C LYS A 92 -8.39 32.14 34.44
N ALA A 93 -9.00 31.10 33.86
CA ALA A 93 -10.21 30.47 34.37
C ALA A 93 -9.91 29.31 35.37
N GLY A 94 -8.63 29.02 35.63
CA GLY A 94 -8.21 27.91 36.49
C GLY A 94 -8.55 26.52 35.94
N VAL A 95 -8.67 26.35 34.62
CA VAL A 95 -8.96 25.07 33.97
C VAL A 95 -7.65 24.48 33.42
N ALA A 96 -7.30 23.26 33.81
CA ALA A 96 -6.13 22.54 33.30
C ALA A 96 -6.49 21.65 32.11
N PHE A 97 -5.52 21.31 31.26
CA PHE A 97 -5.69 20.29 30.23
C PHE A 97 -5.63 18.87 30.82
N PRO A 98 -6.30 17.87 30.20
CA PRO A 98 -6.15 16.47 30.61
C PRO A 98 -4.74 15.95 30.27
N THR A 99 -4.02 15.50 31.28
CA THR A 99 -2.65 14.97 31.17
C THR A 99 -2.62 13.44 31.18
N VAL A 100 -1.65 12.85 30.47
CA VAL A 100 -1.48 11.39 30.36
C VAL A 100 -0.02 11.02 30.64
N GLU A 101 0.28 10.63 31.88
CA GLU A 101 1.57 10.05 32.25
C GLU A 101 1.60 8.56 31.92
N VAL A 102 2.66 8.11 31.23
CA VAL A 102 2.81 6.71 30.79
C VAL A 102 3.95 6.05 31.55
N ARG A 103 3.67 4.95 32.25
CA ARG A 103 4.65 4.16 33.02
C ARG A 103 4.73 2.74 32.49
N TYR A 104 5.93 2.19 32.43
CA TYR A 104 6.18 0.80 32.03
C TYR A 104 7.21 0.14 32.94
N ARG A 105 6.98 -1.13 33.28
CA ARG A 105 7.78 -1.90 34.25
C ARG A 105 8.07 -3.31 33.76
N ASN A 106 9.35 -3.69 33.81
CA ASN A 106 9.88 -5.01 33.45
C ASN A 106 9.34 -5.52 32.10
N LEU A 107 9.18 -4.60 31.14
CA LEU A 107 8.59 -4.89 29.84
C LEU A 107 9.49 -5.84 29.04
N LYS A 108 8.90 -6.95 28.59
CA LYS A 108 9.49 -7.89 27.63
C LYS A 108 8.54 -8.10 26.48
N VAL A 109 9.10 -8.23 25.28
CA VAL A 109 8.34 -8.61 24.08
C VAL A 109 9.06 -9.77 23.42
N LYS A 110 8.35 -10.89 23.25
CA LYS A 110 8.87 -12.13 22.66
C LYS A 110 8.19 -12.39 21.32
N ALA A 111 8.96 -12.83 20.33
CA ALA A 111 8.47 -13.33 19.05
C ALA A 111 8.59 -14.85 18.98
N GLU A 112 7.54 -15.50 18.47
CA GLU A 112 7.56 -16.90 18.08
C GLU A 112 8.09 -17.03 16.65
N CYS A 113 9.14 -17.84 16.48
CA CYS A 113 9.80 -18.08 15.19
C CYS A 113 9.74 -19.56 14.82
N GLU A 114 9.54 -19.83 13.53
CA GLU A 114 9.54 -21.18 12.98
C GLU A 114 10.95 -21.59 12.56
N VAL A 115 11.41 -22.75 13.05
CA VAL A 115 12.79 -23.22 12.84
C VAL A 115 12.84 -24.20 11.68
N VAL A 116 13.66 -23.89 10.67
CA VAL A 116 13.83 -24.72 9.47
C VAL A 116 15.25 -25.26 9.37
N TYR A 117 15.37 -26.52 8.92
CA TYR A 117 16.64 -27.16 8.59
C TYR A 117 16.98 -26.92 7.11
N GLY A 118 18.08 -26.21 6.83
CA GLY A 118 18.51 -25.79 5.49
C GLY A 118 18.13 -24.34 5.14
N LYS A 119 18.29 -23.97 3.85
CA LYS A 119 17.99 -22.60 3.37
C LYS A 119 16.50 -22.26 3.56
N PRO A 120 16.15 -21.08 4.13
CA PRO A 120 14.77 -20.68 4.43
C PRO A 120 14.02 -20.16 3.18
N LEU A 121 14.07 -20.91 2.08
CA LEU A 121 13.43 -20.56 0.81
C LEU A 121 12.05 -21.26 0.69
N PRO A 122 10.99 -20.58 0.22
CA PRO A 122 9.66 -21.14 -0.01
C PRO A 122 9.64 -22.00 -1.28
N THR A 123 10.42 -23.09 -1.27
CA THR A 123 10.34 -24.11 -2.33
C THR A 123 9.00 -24.84 -2.24
N LEU A 124 8.55 -25.43 -3.35
CA LEU A 124 7.31 -26.21 -3.38
C LEU A 124 7.33 -27.38 -2.37
N SER A 125 8.51 -27.98 -2.17
CA SER A 125 8.74 -29.03 -1.15
C SER A 125 8.66 -28.50 0.28
N ASN A 126 9.27 -27.35 0.58
CA ASN A 126 9.18 -26.73 1.91
C ASN A 126 7.76 -26.25 2.22
N SER A 127 7.05 -25.72 1.23
CA SER A 127 5.66 -25.27 1.35
C SER A 127 4.72 -26.45 1.62
N LEU A 128 4.88 -27.57 0.90
CA LEU A 128 4.15 -28.82 1.18
C LEU A 128 4.44 -29.35 2.59
N LYS A 129 5.70 -29.34 3.04
CA LYS A 129 6.06 -29.74 4.41
C LYS A 129 5.43 -28.84 5.47
N SER A 130 5.41 -27.52 5.24
CA SER A 130 4.74 -26.54 6.11
C SER A 130 3.24 -26.82 6.20
N ILE A 131 2.54 -26.98 5.06
CA ILE A 131 1.10 -27.28 5.03
C ILE A 131 0.79 -28.61 5.76
N ILE A 132 1.60 -29.65 5.56
CA ILE A 132 1.46 -30.93 6.27
C ILE A 132 1.68 -30.76 7.78
N MET A 133 2.66 -29.95 8.18
CA MET A 133 2.97 -29.67 9.58
C MET A 133 1.89 -28.79 10.24
N ASP A 134 1.29 -27.85 9.52
CA ASP A 134 0.13 -27.07 9.98
C ASP A 134 -1.12 -27.93 10.11
N GLY A 135 -1.35 -28.87 9.19
CA GLY A 135 -2.37 -29.91 9.35
C GLY A 135 -2.14 -30.78 10.58
N ALA A 136 -0.88 -31.11 10.89
CA ALA A 136 -0.51 -31.85 12.09
C ALA A 136 -0.65 -31.03 13.38
N ARG A 137 -0.40 -29.71 13.35
CA ARG A 137 -0.71 -28.78 14.46
C ARG A 137 -2.21 -28.77 14.77
N LEU A 138 -3.06 -28.77 13.74
CA LEU A 138 -4.52 -28.86 13.86
C LEU A 138 -5.00 -30.18 14.50
N LEU A 139 -4.18 -31.23 14.45
CA LEU A 139 -4.38 -32.53 15.09
C LEU A 139 -3.68 -32.65 16.47
N GLY A 140 -3.09 -31.57 17.00
CA GLY A 140 -2.54 -31.51 18.36
C GLY A 140 -1.10 -32.01 18.52
N LEU A 141 -0.34 -32.20 17.44
CA LEU A 141 1.08 -32.55 17.54
C LEU A 141 1.96 -31.31 17.86
N PRO A 142 2.91 -31.40 18.81
CA PRO A 142 3.72 -30.25 19.22
C PRO A 142 4.76 -29.86 18.17
N SER A 143 4.75 -28.60 17.73
CA SER A 143 5.78 -28.05 16.82
C SER A 143 7.00 -27.51 17.56
N ARG A 144 8.17 -27.55 16.92
CA ARG A 144 9.42 -26.95 17.40
C ARG A 144 9.43 -25.45 17.08
N GLU A 145 8.87 -24.65 17.99
CA GLU A 145 8.93 -23.19 17.93
C GLU A 145 10.09 -22.67 18.78
N ALA A 146 10.78 -21.63 18.30
CA ALA A 146 11.78 -20.91 19.08
C ALA A 146 11.24 -19.54 19.49
N GLN A 147 11.54 -19.10 20.72
CA GLN A 147 11.20 -17.76 21.18
C GLN A 147 12.44 -16.86 21.16
N ILE A 148 12.32 -15.69 20.55
CA ILE A 148 13.35 -14.65 20.55
C ILE A 148 12.83 -13.43 21.32
N ASN A 149 13.63 -12.92 22.25
CA ASN A 149 13.31 -11.71 22.99
C ASN A 149 13.69 -10.47 22.14
N ILE A 150 12.71 -9.64 21.78
CA ILE A 150 12.93 -8.37 21.07
C ILE A 150 13.16 -7.22 22.06
N ILE A 151 12.49 -7.25 23.22
CA ILE A 151 12.62 -6.26 24.30
C ILE A 151 12.87 -7.00 25.62
N ASN A 152 13.81 -6.48 26.43
CA ASN A 152 14.41 -7.18 27.57
C ASN A 152 14.42 -6.30 28.84
N ASP A 153 13.49 -6.55 29.77
CA ASP A 153 13.44 -5.95 31.12
C ASP A 153 13.48 -4.40 31.14
N VAL A 154 12.70 -3.77 30.26
CA VAL A 154 12.64 -2.31 30.10
C VAL A 154 11.67 -1.68 31.11
N SER A 155 12.10 -0.63 31.83
CA SER A 155 11.28 0.12 32.80
C SER A 155 11.52 1.62 32.71
N GLY A 156 10.51 2.46 32.99
CA GLY A 156 10.62 3.92 32.95
C GLY A 156 9.29 4.67 32.92
N ILE A 157 9.37 6.01 32.81
CA ILE A 157 8.24 6.95 32.85
C ILE A 157 8.36 7.99 31.73
N ILE A 158 7.25 8.30 31.06
CA ILE A 158 7.12 9.42 30.12
C ILE A 158 6.16 10.44 30.75
N LYS A 159 6.68 11.63 31.07
CA LYS A 159 5.96 12.68 31.80
C LYS A 159 5.13 13.56 30.83
N PRO A 160 3.93 14.04 31.24
CA PRO A 160 3.11 14.92 30.41
C PRO A 160 3.72 16.31 30.26
N GLY A 161 3.35 17.01 29.18
CA GLY A 161 3.87 18.36 28.87
C GLY A 161 5.33 18.39 28.42
N ARG A 162 5.91 17.24 28.06
CA ARG A 162 7.29 17.09 27.58
C ARG A 162 7.32 16.32 26.26
N MET A 163 8.29 16.64 25.42
CA MET A 163 8.58 15.95 24.17
C MET A 163 9.88 15.14 24.32
N THR A 164 9.73 13.81 24.29
CA THR A 164 10.82 12.84 24.46
C THR A 164 11.27 12.29 23.09
N LEU A 165 12.58 12.22 22.88
CA LEU A 165 13.21 11.62 21.70
C LEU A 165 13.59 10.16 21.95
N LEU A 166 13.22 9.25 21.03
CA LEU A 166 13.62 7.84 21.04
C LEU A 166 14.70 7.57 19.98
N LEU A 167 15.94 7.42 20.43
CA LEU A 167 17.11 7.05 19.61
C LEU A 167 17.51 5.59 19.83
N GLY A 168 18.21 5.05 18.83
CA GLY A 168 18.80 3.71 18.88
C GLY A 168 19.00 3.15 17.46
N PRO A 169 19.94 2.21 17.26
CA PRO A 169 20.24 1.65 15.94
C PRO A 169 19.05 0.88 15.32
N PRO A 170 19.12 0.52 14.03
CA PRO A 170 18.07 -0.25 13.36
C PRO A 170 17.95 -1.63 14.01
N GLY A 171 16.71 -2.14 14.11
CA GLY A 171 16.47 -3.45 14.72
C GLY A 171 16.55 -3.52 16.26
N CYS A 172 16.94 -2.45 16.98
CA CYS A 172 17.02 -2.49 18.46
C CYS A 172 15.67 -2.52 19.20
N GLY A 173 14.54 -2.54 18.47
CA GLY A 173 13.19 -2.68 19.03
C GLY A 173 12.35 -1.40 19.12
N LYS A 174 12.79 -0.24 18.60
CA LYS A 174 12.09 1.07 18.69
C LYS A 174 10.60 0.99 18.32
N THR A 175 10.29 0.54 17.10
CA THR A 175 8.91 0.35 16.60
C THR A 175 8.11 -0.62 17.46
N THR A 176 8.73 -1.70 17.94
CA THR A 176 8.11 -2.69 18.83
C THR A 176 7.76 -2.05 20.19
N PHE A 177 8.62 -1.17 20.71
CA PHE A 177 8.42 -0.45 21.96
C PHE A 177 7.30 0.59 21.83
N LEU A 178 7.27 1.41 20.78
CA LEU A 178 6.19 2.35 20.49
C LEU A 178 4.83 1.64 20.31
N LYS A 179 4.81 0.50 19.60
CA LYS A 179 3.60 -0.34 19.45
C LYS A 179 3.16 -0.97 20.77
N ALA A 180 4.08 -1.40 21.63
CA ALA A 180 3.75 -1.91 22.97
C ALA A 180 3.13 -0.81 23.85
N LEU A 181 3.75 0.37 23.92
CA LEU A 181 3.24 1.50 24.73
C LEU A 181 1.87 2.00 24.28
N SER A 182 1.61 2.05 22.97
CA SER A 182 0.33 2.48 22.40
C SER A 182 -0.76 1.39 22.35
N GLY A 183 -0.43 0.15 22.74
CA GLY A 183 -1.33 -1.00 22.64
C GLY A 183 -1.55 -1.53 21.22
N ASN A 184 -0.76 -1.10 20.24
CA ASN A 184 -0.84 -1.51 18.82
C ASN A 184 0.12 -2.66 18.45
N LEU A 185 0.54 -3.46 19.43
CA LEU A 185 1.42 -4.60 19.19
C LEU A 185 0.68 -5.75 18.51
N ASN A 186 1.33 -6.45 17.57
CA ASN A 186 0.75 -7.62 16.93
C ASN A 186 0.52 -8.74 17.97
N LYS A 187 -0.65 -9.38 17.91
CA LYS A 187 -1.08 -10.46 18.81
C LYS A 187 -0.26 -11.75 18.67
N SER A 188 0.64 -11.84 17.69
CA SER A 188 1.67 -12.90 17.58
C SER A 188 2.88 -12.66 18.48
N LEU A 189 3.03 -11.46 19.05
CA LEU A 189 4.08 -11.11 19.99
C LEU A 189 3.55 -11.20 21.42
N LYS A 190 4.24 -11.95 22.28
CA LYS A 190 3.87 -12.08 23.68
C LYS A 190 4.50 -10.95 24.50
N VAL A 191 3.67 -10.19 25.21
CA VAL A 191 4.11 -9.17 26.16
C VAL A 191 4.16 -9.75 27.57
N GLU A 192 5.22 -9.46 28.31
CA GLU A 192 5.35 -9.70 29.75
C GLU A 192 5.78 -8.37 30.41
N GLY A 193 5.41 -8.15 31.67
CA GLY A 193 5.59 -6.85 32.35
C GLY A 193 4.27 -6.06 32.47
N GLU A 194 4.36 -4.81 32.90
CA GLU A 194 3.21 -3.94 33.19
C GLU A 194 3.35 -2.59 32.48
N ILE A 195 2.27 -2.12 31.84
CA ILE A 195 2.18 -0.78 31.24
C ILE A 195 0.91 -0.12 31.78
N SER A 196 1.02 1.12 32.27
CA SER A 196 -0.09 1.87 32.83
C SER A 196 -0.09 3.35 32.45
N TYR A 197 -1.28 3.94 32.29
CA TYR A 197 -1.50 5.35 32.00
C TYR A 197 -2.23 5.97 33.19
N ASN A 198 -1.67 7.00 33.84
CA ASN A 198 -2.18 7.55 35.11
C ASN A 198 -2.59 6.47 36.14
N GLY A 199 -1.83 5.35 36.20
CA GLY A 199 -2.10 4.21 37.10
C GLY A 199 -3.16 3.21 36.63
N TYR A 200 -3.79 3.38 35.48
CA TYR A 200 -4.70 2.39 34.86
C TYR A 200 -3.91 1.48 33.91
N LYS A 201 -4.06 0.15 34.02
CA LYS A 201 -3.43 -0.80 33.09
C LYS A 201 -4.02 -0.69 31.68
N LEU A 202 -3.25 -1.05 30.64
CA LEU A 202 -3.74 -1.08 29.23
C LEU A 202 -5.01 -1.94 29.02
N GLU A 203 -5.32 -2.85 29.95
CA GLU A 203 -6.52 -3.70 29.94
C GLU A 203 -7.76 -3.00 30.52
N GLU A 204 -7.58 -1.94 31.33
CA GLU A 204 -8.67 -1.22 32.01
C GLU A 204 -9.35 -0.17 31.11
N PHE A 205 -8.74 0.19 29.96
CA PHE A 205 -9.20 1.26 29.07
C PHE A 205 -8.79 1.02 27.60
N VAL A 206 -9.22 1.88 26.69
CA VAL A 206 -8.88 1.76 25.25
C VAL A 206 -7.61 2.57 24.94
N ALA A 207 -6.46 1.89 25.01
CA ALA A 207 -5.13 2.48 24.79
C ALA A 207 -5.00 3.18 23.44
N GLN A 208 -5.54 2.57 22.37
CA GLN A 208 -5.51 3.06 20.99
C GLN A 208 -6.47 4.23 20.72
N LYS A 209 -7.30 4.60 21.69
CA LYS A 209 -8.14 5.82 21.68
C LYS A 209 -7.64 6.91 22.61
N THR A 210 -6.82 6.56 23.59
CA THR A 210 -6.20 7.50 24.53
C THR A 210 -4.86 8.01 23.99
N SER A 211 -4.16 7.12 23.28
CA SER A 211 -2.95 7.42 22.51
C SER A 211 -3.18 7.31 21.01
N ALA A 212 -2.40 8.05 20.23
CA ALA A 212 -2.30 7.87 18.79
C ALA A 212 -0.91 7.35 18.42
N TYR A 213 -0.86 6.31 17.58
CA TYR A 213 0.38 5.78 17.01
C TYR A 213 0.49 6.18 15.54
N ILE A 214 1.54 6.92 15.22
CA ILE A 214 1.83 7.38 13.85
C ILE A 214 2.84 6.40 13.25
N SER A 215 2.40 5.65 12.25
CA SER A 215 3.21 4.57 11.67
C SER A 215 4.32 5.08 10.75
N GLN A 216 5.36 4.27 10.62
CA GLN A 216 6.37 4.42 9.58
C GLN A 216 5.75 4.39 8.17
N TYR A 217 4.67 3.61 7.95
CA TYR A 217 4.09 3.32 6.64
C TYR A 217 2.88 4.20 6.23
N ASP A 218 2.94 4.74 5.03
CA ASP A 218 1.93 5.65 4.48
C ASP A 218 0.80 4.92 3.70
N GLN A 219 -0.04 4.20 4.44
CA GLN A 219 -1.22 3.50 3.90
C GLN A 219 -2.47 4.40 3.90
N HIS A 220 -2.98 4.73 2.71
CA HIS A 220 -4.12 5.65 2.49
C HIS A 220 -4.99 5.20 1.31
N ILE A 221 -6.25 5.65 1.24
CA ILE A 221 -7.15 5.34 0.12
C ILE A 221 -6.79 6.25 -1.08
N PRO A 222 -6.35 5.71 -2.24
CA PRO A 222 -5.80 6.51 -3.33
C PRO A 222 -6.86 7.37 -4.06
N GLU A 223 -8.14 7.00 -3.99
CA GLU A 223 -9.26 7.79 -4.53
C GLU A 223 -9.66 8.99 -3.67
N MET A 224 -9.18 9.14 -2.44
CA MET A 224 -9.55 10.28 -1.58
C MET A 224 -8.60 11.46 -1.80
N THR A 225 -9.08 12.67 -1.50
CA THR A 225 -8.21 13.85 -1.36
C THR A 225 -7.59 13.90 0.04
N VAL A 226 -6.51 14.67 0.19
CA VAL A 226 -5.84 14.92 1.47
C VAL A 226 -6.85 15.41 2.52
N ARG A 227 -7.69 16.39 2.17
CA ARG A 227 -8.75 16.96 3.01
C ARG A 227 -9.78 15.92 3.42
N GLU A 228 -10.34 15.18 2.47
CA GLU A 228 -11.37 14.18 2.77
C GLU A 228 -10.85 13.04 3.67
N ALA A 229 -9.57 12.68 3.55
CA ALA A 229 -8.95 11.70 4.44
C ALA A 229 -8.87 12.22 5.88
N LEU A 230 -8.43 13.47 6.07
CA LEU A 230 -8.38 14.11 7.39
C LEU A 230 -9.79 14.35 7.97
N ASP A 231 -10.75 14.82 7.18
CA ASP A 231 -12.14 15.01 7.63
C ASP A 231 -12.80 13.68 7.99
N PHE A 232 -12.59 12.62 7.21
CA PHE A 232 -13.09 11.28 7.56
C PHE A 232 -12.46 10.76 8.87
N SER A 233 -11.15 10.94 9.05
CA SER A 233 -10.47 10.62 10.30
C SER A 233 -11.03 11.42 11.49
N SER A 234 -11.15 12.74 11.35
CA SER A 234 -11.71 13.65 12.36
C SER A 234 -13.12 13.22 12.79
N ARG A 235 -14.00 12.91 11.82
CA ARG A 235 -15.35 12.37 12.12
C ARG A 235 -15.28 11.07 12.92
N CYS A 236 -14.43 10.11 12.54
CA CYS A 236 -14.35 8.80 13.20
C CYS A 236 -13.68 8.85 14.59
N GLN A 237 -12.72 9.74 14.78
CA GLN A 237 -12.05 9.95 16.07
C GLN A 237 -12.87 10.84 17.03
N GLY A 238 -13.71 11.73 16.49
CA GLY A 238 -14.53 12.66 17.27
C GLY A 238 -13.71 13.78 17.91
N ILE A 239 -14.41 14.70 18.60
CA ILE A 239 -13.77 15.84 19.27
C ILE A 239 -13.20 15.50 20.66
N GLY A 240 -13.50 14.31 21.18
CA GLY A 240 -13.15 13.89 22.54
C GLY A 240 -13.67 14.86 23.60
N SER A 241 -12.83 15.16 24.60
CA SER A 241 -13.22 15.99 25.75
C SER A 241 -13.26 17.51 25.47
N ARG A 242 -13.04 17.96 24.23
CA ARG A 242 -12.99 19.39 23.86
C ARG A 242 -14.27 20.15 24.23
N ALA A 243 -15.45 19.56 23.99
CA ALA A 243 -16.73 20.20 24.33
C ALA A 243 -16.96 20.32 25.85
N GLU A 244 -16.58 19.29 26.63
CA GLU A 244 -16.72 19.31 28.09
C GLU A 244 -15.78 20.31 28.75
N ILE A 245 -14.52 20.36 28.30
CA ILE A 245 -13.53 21.36 28.74
C ILE A 245 -14.02 22.77 28.42
N LEU A 246 -14.57 22.99 27.22
CA LEU A 246 -15.11 24.29 26.82
C LEU A 246 -16.36 24.69 27.64
N MET A 247 -17.23 23.73 27.99
CA MET A 247 -18.37 23.98 28.88
C MET A 247 -17.92 24.41 30.28
N GLU A 248 -16.95 23.73 30.87
CA GLU A 248 -16.39 24.09 32.18
C GLU A 248 -15.63 25.44 32.12
N LEU A 249 -14.90 25.71 31.03
CA LEU A 249 -14.23 26.99 30.79
C LEU A 249 -15.24 28.15 30.78
N ILE A 250 -16.28 28.07 29.93
CA ILE A 250 -17.30 29.12 29.82
C ILE A 250 -18.07 29.29 31.15
N ARG A 251 -18.29 28.21 31.91
CA ARG A 251 -18.90 28.29 33.25
C ARG A 251 -18.05 29.12 34.20
N ARG A 252 -16.75 28.83 34.30
CA ARG A 252 -15.82 29.55 35.18
C ARG A 252 -15.54 30.97 34.72
N GLU A 253 -15.44 31.22 33.41
CA GLU A 253 -15.32 32.57 32.86
C GLU A 253 -16.52 33.44 33.24
N LYS A 254 -17.74 32.90 33.20
CA LYS A 254 -18.96 33.59 33.64
C LYS A 254 -18.97 33.87 35.15
N GLU A 255 -18.54 32.91 35.97
CA GLU A 255 -18.44 33.08 37.44
C GLU A 255 -17.39 34.11 37.84
N ALA A 256 -16.24 34.13 37.15
CA ALA A 256 -15.15 35.07 37.37
C ALA A 256 -15.28 36.40 36.59
N LYS A 257 -16.36 36.57 35.79
CA LYS A 257 -16.61 37.72 34.89
C LYS A 257 -15.45 38.01 33.92
N ILE A 258 -14.82 36.96 33.39
CA ILE A 258 -13.72 37.05 32.43
C ILE A 258 -14.29 37.16 31.02
N VAL A 259 -13.95 38.23 30.29
CA VAL A 259 -14.27 38.37 28.86
C VAL A 259 -13.16 37.73 28.03
N PRO A 260 -13.46 36.73 27.17
CA PRO A 260 -12.45 36.09 26.33
C PRO A 260 -12.15 36.91 25.06
N ASN A 261 -11.03 36.62 24.41
CA ASN A 261 -10.71 37.22 23.11
C ASN A 261 -11.62 36.62 22.02
N PRO A 262 -12.28 37.45 21.16
CA PRO A 262 -13.25 36.97 20.17
C PRO A 262 -12.70 35.90 19.20
N ASP A 263 -11.52 36.10 18.61
CA ASP A 263 -10.97 35.17 17.62
C ASP A 263 -10.61 33.81 18.26
N ILE A 264 -10.07 33.83 19.48
CA ILE A 264 -9.74 32.63 20.26
C ILE A 264 -11.01 31.90 20.71
N ASP A 265 -12.07 32.65 21.02
CA ASP A 265 -13.36 32.06 21.38
C ASP A 265 -14.09 31.43 20.19
N ALA A 266 -14.11 32.11 19.04
CA ALA A 266 -14.59 31.56 17.78
C ALA A 266 -13.84 30.26 17.44
N TYR A 267 -12.51 30.26 17.53
CA TYR A 267 -11.68 29.09 17.28
C TYR A 267 -11.98 27.93 18.26
N MET A 268 -11.94 28.18 19.57
CA MET A 268 -12.17 27.14 20.58
C MET A 268 -13.59 26.56 20.52
N LYS A 269 -14.60 27.39 20.22
CA LYS A 269 -15.97 26.92 19.96
C LYS A 269 -16.01 26.04 18.71
N ALA A 270 -15.42 26.49 17.60
CA ALA A 270 -15.46 25.76 16.32
C ALA A 270 -14.86 24.36 16.39
N ILE A 271 -13.69 24.18 17.04
CA ILE A 271 -13.04 22.87 17.19
C ILE A 271 -13.75 21.94 18.19
N ALA A 272 -14.73 22.45 18.93
CA ALA A 272 -15.53 21.73 19.92
C ALA A 272 -16.97 21.42 19.43
N LEU A 273 -17.29 21.69 18.17
CA LEU A 273 -18.59 21.34 17.59
C LEU A 273 -18.62 19.92 17.04
N GLU A 274 -19.54 19.10 17.54
CA GLU A 274 -19.77 17.75 17.01
C GLU A 274 -20.56 17.75 15.68
N GLY A 275 -20.29 16.73 14.86
CA GLY A 275 -21.13 16.38 13.72
C GLY A 275 -21.00 17.24 12.47
N GLN A 276 -20.11 18.25 12.44
CA GLN A 276 -19.79 18.97 11.21
C GLN A 276 -19.09 18.07 10.19
N GLU A 277 -19.39 18.27 8.90
CA GLU A 277 -18.81 17.47 7.83
C GLU A 277 -17.34 17.79 7.55
N THR A 278 -16.95 19.05 7.69
CA THR A 278 -15.56 19.51 7.60
C THR A 278 -15.27 20.32 8.85
N THR A 279 -14.15 20.06 9.53
CA THR A 279 -13.88 20.66 10.85
C THR A 279 -12.83 21.76 10.77
N LEU A 280 -12.93 22.80 11.59
CA LEU A 280 -11.88 23.83 11.69
C LEU A 280 -10.53 23.21 12.14
N GLN A 281 -10.58 22.12 12.91
CA GLN A 281 -9.39 21.34 13.26
C GLN A 281 -8.71 20.75 12.02
N THR A 282 -9.46 20.28 11.02
CA THR A 282 -8.91 19.81 9.74
C THR A 282 -8.16 20.93 9.03
N ASP A 283 -8.75 22.12 8.92
CA ASP A 283 -8.13 23.29 8.28
C ASP A 283 -6.85 23.74 9.02
N TYR A 284 -6.87 23.75 10.35
CA TYR A 284 -5.70 24.02 11.21
C TYR A 284 -4.56 23.01 11.00
N ILE A 285 -4.86 21.71 11.00
CA ILE A 285 -3.86 20.65 10.79
C ILE A 285 -3.31 20.67 9.35
N LEU A 286 -4.14 20.96 8.34
CA LEU A 286 -3.70 21.18 6.96
C LEU A 286 -2.69 22.34 6.87
N LYS A 287 -2.95 23.45 7.58
CA LYS A 287 -2.07 24.63 7.57
C LYS A 287 -0.73 24.35 8.25
N ILE A 288 -0.74 23.79 9.47
CA ILE A 288 0.49 23.50 10.23
C ILE A 288 1.40 22.51 9.51
N LEU A 289 0.83 21.49 8.86
CA LEU A 289 1.60 20.50 8.13
C LEU A 289 1.96 20.94 6.71
N GLY A 290 1.66 22.18 6.29
CA GLY A 290 1.93 22.67 4.93
C GLY A 290 1.28 21.81 3.84
N LEU A 291 0.07 21.33 4.11
CA LEU A 291 -0.76 20.50 3.22
C LEU A 291 -1.96 21.26 2.65
N ASP A 292 -2.15 22.53 3.03
CA ASP A 292 -3.19 23.41 2.49
C ASP A 292 -3.13 23.54 0.96
N ILE A 293 -1.92 23.68 0.39
CA ILE A 293 -1.68 23.76 -1.06
C ILE A 293 -2.17 22.50 -1.81
N CYS A 294 -2.08 21.32 -1.18
CA CYS A 294 -2.50 20.05 -1.78
C CYS A 294 -3.77 19.44 -1.18
N ALA A 295 -4.52 20.21 -0.37
CA ALA A 295 -5.67 19.74 0.39
C ALA A 295 -6.72 19.01 -0.48
N ASP A 296 -7.00 19.57 -1.65
CA ASP A 296 -8.04 19.08 -2.55
C ASP A 296 -7.46 18.19 -3.69
N THR A 297 -6.18 17.80 -3.59
CA THR A 297 -5.49 16.86 -4.50
C THR A 297 -5.68 15.41 -4.07
N LEU A 298 -5.81 14.48 -5.02
CA LEU A 298 -5.90 13.03 -4.75
C LEU A 298 -4.60 12.49 -4.14
N VAL A 299 -4.71 11.57 -3.18
CA VAL A 299 -3.55 10.95 -2.53
C VAL A 299 -2.76 10.08 -3.52
N GLY A 300 -3.43 9.29 -4.36
CA GLY A 300 -2.80 8.48 -5.39
C GLY A 300 -2.10 7.21 -4.89
N ASP A 301 -1.57 6.45 -5.85
CA ASP A 301 -0.84 5.19 -5.69
C ASP A 301 0.26 5.07 -6.77
N VAL A 302 0.99 3.95 -6.82
CA VAL A 302 2.10 3.72 -7.77
C VAL A 302 1.66 3.85 -9.24
N MET A 303 0.39 3.53 -9.55
CA MET A 303 -0.20 3.57 -10.89
C MET A 303 -1.12 4.79 -11.10
N ARG A 304 -1.25 5.66 -10.09
CA ARG A 304 -2.13 6.83 -10.10
C ARG A 304 -1.45 8.02 -9.45
N ARG A 305 -1.01 8.96 -10.29
CA ARG A 305 -0.43 10.24 -9.86
C ARG A 305 -1.27 10.91 -8.76
N GLY A 306 -0.61 11.25 -7.65
CA GLY A 306 -1.18 11.95 -6.51
C GLY A 306 -0.14 12.87 -5.84
N ILE A 307 -0.12 12.90 -4.52
CA ILE A 307 0.79 13.72 -3.70
C ILE A 307 2.21 13.11 -3.63
N SER A 308 3.21 13.91 -3.27
CA SER A 308 4.60 13.43 -3.11
C SER A 308 4.78 12.56 -1.85
N GLY A 309 5.87 11.80 -1.78
CA GLY A 309 6.20 10.96 -0.60
C GLY A 309 6.18 11.74 0.71
N GLY A 310 6.92 12.85 0.78
CA GLY A 310 6.92 13.73 1.96
C GLY A 310 5.58 14.41 2.26
N GLN A 311 4.72 14.64 1.26
CA GLN A 311 3.32 15.07 1.52
C GLN A 311 2.48 13.92 2.08
N LYS A 312 2.69 12.69 1.61
CA LYS A 312 2.01 11.48 2.09
C LYS A 312 2.38 11.15 3.54
N LYS A 313 3.65 11.32 3.90
CA LYS A 313 4.13 11.18 5.28
C LYS A 313 3.48 12.19 6.22
N ARG A 314 3.43 13.46 5.80
CA ARG A 314 2.71 14.52 6.52
C ARG A 314 1.21 14.23 6.64
N LEU A 315 0.57 13.67 5.62
CA LEU A 315 -0.82 13.21 5.70
C LEU A 315 -1.01 12.09 6.72
N THR A 316 -0.10 11.11 6.82
CA THR A 316 -0.13 10.07 7.87
C THR A 316 -0.06 10.67 9.27
N THR A 317 0.80 11.67 9.47
CA THR A 317 0.89 12.42 10.73
C THR A 317 -0.40 13.20 11.02
N GLY A 318 -0.94 13.91 10.02
CA GLY A 318 -2.18 14.66 10.14
C GLY A 318 -3.42 13.81 10.41
N GLU A 319 -3.51 12.61 9.81
CA GLU A 319 -4.62 11.66 10.02
C GLU A 319 -4.76 11.30 11.50
N MET A 320 -3.65 11.27 12.24
CA MET A 320 -3.63 11.00 13.68
C MET A 320 -3.79 12.29 14.52
N LEU A 321 -3.09 13.38 14.17
CA LEU A 321 -3.13 14.66 14.91
C LEU A 321 -4.48 15.38 14.90
N VAL A 322 -5.36 15.11 13.93
CA VAL A 322 -6.71 15.72 13.90
C VAL A 322 -7.60 15.22 15.05
N GLY A 323 -7.31 14.03 15.58
CA GLY A 323 -8.03 13.40 16.68
C GLY A 323 -7.84 14.08 18.05
N PRO A 324 -8.50 13.56 19.10
CA PRO A 324 -8.46 14.14 20.44
C PRO A 324 -7.34 13.58 21.34
N ALA A 325 -6.53 12.64 20.84
CA ALA A 325 -5.49 11.95 21.62
C ALA A 325 -4.45 12.91 22.19
N ARG A 326 -3.99 12.63 23.43
CA ARG A 326 -3.00 13.45 24.14
C ARG A 326 -1.66 12.75 24.34
N ALA A 327 -1.62 11.42 24.27
CA ALA A 327 -0.39 10.65 24.18
C ALA A 327 -0.08 10.36 22.69
N LEU A 328 1.05 10.82 22.18
CA LEU A 328 1.42 10.70 20.77
C LEU A 328 2.72 9.89 20.64
N PHE A 329 2.62 8.72 19.99
CA PHE A 329 3.75 7.82 19.74
C PHE A 329 4.08 7.85 18.25
N MET A 330 5.22 8.41 17.89
CA MET A 330 5.55 8.76 16.51
C MET A 330 6.75 7.96 16.00
N ASP A 331 6.55 7.15 14.96
CA ASP A 331 7.55 6.22 14.44
C ASP A 331 8.16 6.75 13.13
N GLU A 332 9.40 7.24 13.22
CA GLU A 332 10.21 7.74 12.10
C GLU A 332 9.47 8.77 11.22
N ILE A 333 8.97 9.84 11.84
CA ILE A 333 8.17 10.86 11.14
C ILE A 333 8.97 11.75 10.18
N SER A 334 10.30 11.83 10.33
CA SER A 334 11.19 12.59 9.44
C SER A 334 11.54 11.86 8.14
N ASN A 335 11.21 10.57 8.01
CA ASN A 335 11.58 9.79 6.83
C ASN A 335 10.86 10.32 5.57
N GLY A 336 11.63 10.72 4.55
CA GLY A 336 11.11 11.35 3.33
C GLY A 336 10.79 12.84 3.45
N LEU A 337 11.27 13.51 4.51
CA LEU A 337 11.20 14.96 4.70
C LEU A 337 12.61 15.57 4.70
N ASP A 338 12.72 16.83 4.29
CA ASP A 338 13.93 17.64 4.45
C ASP A 338 14.09 18.16 5.89
N SER A 339 15.28 18.68 6.20
CA SER A 339 15.64 19.24 7.51
C SER A 339 14.70 20.35 7.95
N SER A 340 14.41 21.32 7.07
CA SER A 340 13.59 22.49 7.38
C SER A 340 12.13 22.12 7.67
N THR A 341 11.52 21.27 6.83
CA THR A 341 10.18 20.74 7.05
C THR A 341 10.12 19.89 8.33
N THR A 342 11.18 19.13 8.62
CA THR A 342 11.27 18.32 9.86
C THR A 342 11.33 19.22 11.09
N TYR A 343 12.18 20.24 11.08
CA TYR A 343 12.30 21.22 12.16
C TYR A 343 10.96 21.93 12.41
N GLN A 344 10.27 22.38 11.37
CA GLN A 344 8.95 23.03 11.47
C GLN A 344 7.91 22.12 12.13
N ILE A 345 7.82 20.85 11.72
CA ILE A 345 6.88 19.89 12.31
C ILE A 345 7.24 19.60 13.77
N VAL A 346 8.52 19.35 14.07
CA VAL A 346 8.97 19.05 15.45
C VAL A 346 8.80 20.26 16.36
N SER A 347 9.02 21.48 15.86
CA SER A 347 8.74 22.73 16.58
C SER A 347 7.25 22.87 16.88
N CYS A 348 6.37 22.64 15.90
CA CYS A 348 4.92 22.64 16.14
C CYS A 348 4.47 21.56 17.15
N LEU A 349 5.14 20.41 17.19
CA LEU A 349 4.89 19.35 18.18
C LEU A 349 5.41 19.71 19.57
N GLN A 350 6.58 20.35 19.68
CA GLN A 350 7.09 20.88 20.94
C GLN A 350 6.12 21.92 21.53
N GLN A 351 5.66 22.86 20.70
CA GLN A 351 4.66 23.86 21.08
C GLN A 351 3.34 23.19 21.52
N LEU A 352 2.90 22.13 20.84
CA LEU A 352 1.73 21.34 21.25
C LEU A 352 1.93 20.69 22.62
N ALA A 353 3.10 20.09 22.88
CA ALA A 353 3.45 19.47 24.16
C ALA A 353 3.42 20.49 25.30
N HIS A 354 4.20 21.57 25.17
CA HIS A 354 4.39 22.56 26.24
C HIS A 354 3.14 23.40 26.55
N PHE A 355 2.34 23.77 25.54
CA PHE A 355 1.16 24.64 25.76
C PHE A 355 -0.14 23.88 25.99
N THR A 356 -0.21 22.59 25.67
CA THR A 356 -1.44 21.79 25.82
C THR A 356 -1.29 20.59 26.76
N ASP A 357 -0.16 20.49 27.46
CA ASP A 357 0.24 19.40 28.37
C ASP A 357 0.20 18.00 27.74
N ALA A 358 0.44 17.92 26.42
CA ALA A 358 0.46 16.65 25.68
C ALA A 358 1.75 15.85 25.96
N THR A 359 1.67 14.53 25.82
CA THR A 359 2.76 13.59 26.08
C THR A 359 3.25 13.04 24.75
N ILE A 360 4.43 13.42 24.30
CA ILE A 360 4.91 13.09 22.95
C ILE A 360 6.21 12.28 23.02
N LEU A 361 6.21 11.09 22.45
CA LEU A 361 7.40 10.26 22.24
C LEU A 361 7.64 10.10 20.74
N VAL A 362 8.72 10.69 20.22
CA VAL A 362 9.08 10.67 18.79
C VAL A 362 10.33 9.85 18.58
N SER A 363 10.31 8.86 17.69
CA SER A 363 11.54 8.27 17.15
C SER A 363 11.94 8.97 15.87
N LEU A 364 13.20 9.43 15.80
CA LEU A 364 13.81 10.03 14.62
C LEU A 364 15.08 9.24 14.27
N LEU A 365 15.32 9.04 12.97
CA LEU A 365 16.49 8.32 12.46
C LEU A 365 17.77 9.15 12.63
N GLN A 366 17.76 10.43 12.24
CA GLN A 366 18.86 11.37 12.45
C GLN A 366 18.30 12.80 12.58
N PRO A 367 18.09 13.31 13.80
CA PRO A 367 17.71 14.72 13.98
C PRO A 367 18.93 15.63 13.80
N ALA A 368 18.77 16.69 13.00
CA ALA A 368 19.72 17.80 12.93
C ALA A 368 19.97 18.42 14.32
N PRO A 369 21.12 19.07 14.61
CA PRO A 369 21.41 19.65 15.93
C PRO A 369 20.31 20.58 16.45
N GLU A 370 19.72 21.38 15.56
CA GLU A 370 18.64 22.34 15.79
C GLU A 370 17.36 21.59 16.17
N THR A 371 17.05 20.52 15.44
CA THR A 371 15.90 19.63 15.72
C THR A 371 16.10 18.85 17.02
N PHE A 372 17.31 18.38 17.30
CA PHE A 372 17.68 17.71 18.55
C PHE A 372 17.51 18.65 19.76
N SER A 373 17.84 19.94 19.60
CA SER A 373 17.71 20.94 20.66
C SER A 373 16.27 21.14 21.16
N LEU A 374 15.26 20.86 20.32
CA LEU A 374 13.84 20.97 20.63
C LEU A 374 13.31 19.91 21.61
N PHE A 375 14.07 18.83 21.85
CA PHE A 375 13.64 17.75 22.73
C PHE A 375 14.01 18.02 24.20
N ASP A 376 13.06 17.71 25.09
CA ASP A 376 13.21 17.87 26.53
C ASP A 376 14.00 16.70 27.16
N ASP A 377 13.67 15.48 26.73
CA ASP A 377 14.22 14.21 27.24
C ASP A 377 14.68 13.31 26.09
N VAL A 378 15.62 12.40 26.38
CA VAL A 378 16.10 11.38 25.45
C VAL A 378 15.97 9.99 26.08
N ILE A 379 15.41 9.04 25.33
CA ILE A 379 15.45 7.60 25.58
C ILE A 379 16.35 6.97 24.52
N LEU A 380 17.34 6.21 24.95
CA LEU A 380 18.34 5.57 24.10
C LEU A 380 18.25 4.06 24.26
N MET A 381 17.94 3.35 23.17
CA MET A 381 17.77 1.89 23.15
C MET A 381 18.87 1.17 22.36
N ALA A 382 19.34 0.03 22.88
CA ALA A 382 20.19 -0.92 22.18
C ALA A 382 19.85 -2.36 22.61
N GLU A 383 19.89 -3.31 21.66
CA GLU A 383 19.55 -4.74 21.85
C GLU A 383 18.30 -5.00 22.74
N GLY A 384 17.23 -4.22 22.54
CA GLY A 384 15.99 -4.35 23.30
C GLY A 384 16.03 -3.86 24.75
N LYS A 385 17.10 -3.21 25.19
CA LYS A 385 17.27 -2.60 26.53
C LYS A 385 17.37 -1.07 26.42
N ILE A 386 17.05 -0.36 27.50
CA ILE A 386 17.34 1.08 27.64
C ILE A 386 18.76 1.24 28.18
N VAL A 387 19.56 2.04 27.46
CA VAL A 387 20.93 2.46 27.83
C VAL A 387 20.89 3.76 28.63
N TYR A 388 19.99 4.68 28.26
CA TYR A 388 19.79 5.95 28.96
C TYR A 388 18.33 6.43 28.84
N GLN A 389 17.82 7.04 29.90
CA GLN A 389 16.53 7.75 29.92
C GLN A 389 16.65 8.94 30.88
N GLY A 390 16.50 10.17 30.38
CA GLY A 390 16.63 11.40 31.17
C GLY A 390 16.67 12.68 30.34
N PRO A 391 16.95 13.83 30.97
CA PRO A 391 17.01 15.13 30.31
C PRO A 391 18.07 15.19 29.21
N ARG A 392 17.77 15.87 28.10
CA ARG A 392 18.71 16.02 26.98
C ARG A 392 20.05 16.68 27.37
N THR A 393 20.06 17.55 28.38
CA THR A 393 21.25 18.25 28.87
C THR A 393 22.31 17.32 29.47
N ASP A 394 21.87 16.25 30.15
CA ASP A 394 22.72 15.46 31.04
C ASP A 394 23.30 14.23 30.33
N VAL A 395 22.85 13.96 29.09
CA VAL A 395 23.22 12.77 28.33
C VAL A 395 24.72 12.74 27.98
N LEU A 396 25.33 13.91 27.71
CA LEU A 396 26.76 14.00 27.39
C LEU A 396 27.63 13.73 28.63
N GLU A 397 27.26 14.26 29.80
CA GLU A 397 27.94 13.99 31.07
C GLU A 397 27.83 12.50 31.45
N PHE A 398 26.67 11.88 31.21
CA PHE A 398 26.49 10.45 31.40
C PHE A 398 27.44 9.62 30.52
N PHE A 399 27.58 9.94 29.23
CA PHE A 399 28.49 9.23 28.32
C PHE A 399 29.97 9.50 28.63
N ASP A 400 30.34 10.71 29.03
CA ASP A 400 31.70 11.03 29.49
C ASP A 400 32.05 10.22 30.76
N SER A 401 31.10 10.11 31.71
CA SER A 401 31.23 9.22 32.88
C SER A 401 31.32 7.74 32.51
N CYS A 402 30.79 7.34 31.35
CA CYS A 402 30.94 6.00 30.81
C CYS A 402 32.33 5.74 30.18
N GLY A 403 33.05 6.80 29.80
CA GLY A 403 34.34 6.76 29.10
C GLY A 403 34.25 7.17 27.62
N PHE A 404 33.13 7.74 27.18
CA PHE A 404 32.87 8.13 25.79
C PHE A 404 32.68 9.63 25.66
N LYS A 405 33.64 10.31 25.03
CA LYS A 405 33.59 11.75 24.80
C LYS A 405 33.11 12.06 23.39
N CYS A 406 32.12 12.95 23.26
CA CYS A 406 31.65 13.40 21.95
C CYS A 406 32.74 14.23 21.25
N PRO A 407 33.13 13.92 19.99
CA PRO A 407 34.03 14.77 19.21
C PRO A 407 33.41 16.15 18.96
N SER A 408 34.24 17.21 18.93
CA SER A 408 33.76 18.60 18.79
C SER A 408 32.96 18.85 17.51
N ARG A 409 33.37 18.26 16.39
CA ARG A 409 32.72 18.41 15.07
C ARG A 409 31.54 17.44 14.82
N LYS A 410 31.15 16.60 15.79
CA LYS A 410 30.12 15.56 15.59
C LYS A 410 28.81 15.93 16.29
N GLY A 411 27.70 15.75 15.58
CA GLY A 411 26.36 15.98 16.13
C GLY A 411 26.05 15.03 17.28
N VAL A 412 25.48 15.54 18.37
CA VAL A 412 25.20 14.77 19.59
C VAL A 412 24.30 13.55 19.30
N ALA A 413 23.27 13.70 18.46
CA ALA A 413 22.37 12.61 18.13
C ALA A 413 23.06 11.46 17.36
N ASP A 414 23.94 11.78 16.39
CA ASP A 414 24.74 10.80 15.66
C ASP A 414 25.71 10.08 16.61
N PHE A 415 26.40 10.83 17.48
CA PHE A 415 27.28 10.27 18.52
C PHE A 415 26.54 9.29 19.45
N LEU A 416 25.33 9.64 19.92
CA LEU A 416 24.56 8.77 20.82
C LEU A 416 24.11 7.46 20.14
N GLN A 417 23.76 7.50 18.85
CA GLN A 417 23.41 6.30 18.10
C GLN A 417 24.60 5.37 17.88
N GLU A 418 25.77 5.93 17.57
CA GLU A 418 27.00 5.16 17.40
C GLU A 418 27.53 4.61 18.73
N ALA A 419 27.56 5.41 19.81
CA ALA A 419 27.95 4.96 21.14
C ALA A 419 27.04 3.85 21.71
N SER A 420 25.85 3.68 21.13
CA SER A 420 24.90 2.59 21.44
C SER A 420 25.05 1.36 20.55
N ALA A 421 25.93 1.38 19.55
CA ALA A 421 26.16 0.26 18.64
C ALA A 421 27.20 -0.73 19.19
N VAL A 422 27.02 -2.01 18.85
CA VAL A 422 27.79 -3.15 19.40
C VAL A 422 29.25 -3.22 18.90
N ASP A 423 29.59 -2.49 17.83
CA ASP A 423 30.84 -2.69 17.05
C ASP A 423 31.81 -1.48 17.08
N CYS A 424 31.66 -0.53 18.02
CA CYS A 424 32.42 0.72 18.00
C CYS A 424 33.81 0.61 18.63
N VAL A 425 34.85 0.70 17.78
CA VAL A 425 36.28 0.77 18.16
C VAL A 425 36.80 2.23 18.22
N ALA A 426 36.14 3.16 17.53
CA ALA A 426 36.74 4.43 17.10
C ALA A 426 36.75 5.59 18.12
N PHE A 427 36.10 5.46 19.28
CA PHE A 427 35.87 6.59 20.22
C PHE A 427 36.57 6.44 21.58
N PHE A 428 37.54 5.55 21.70
CA PHE A 428 38.36 5.41 22.91
C PHE A 428 39.45 6.49 22.96
N ASP A 429 39.60 7.14 24.11
CA ASP A 429 40.83 7.85 24.45
C ASP A 429 41.93 6.80 24.68
N PHE A 430 42.89 6.73 23.76
CA PHE A 430 43.94 5.71 23.73
C PHE A 430 44.94 5.77 24.91
N SER A 431 44.76 6.70 25.84
CA SER A 431 45.60 6.84 27.03
C SER A 431 45.35 5.78 28.12
N SER A 432 44.22 5.04 28.12
CA SER A 432 44.00 3.98 29.12
C SER A 432 43.14 2.78 28.69
N LEU A 433 43.67 1.58 29.01
CA LEU A 433 43.07 0.23 28.98
C LEU A 433 42.81 -0.47 27.62
N GLN A 434 43.40 -1.67 27.46
CA GLN A 434 43.00 -2.69 26.48
C GLN A 434 41.71 -3.39 26.95
N VAL A 435 40.56 -3.09 26.33
CA VAL A 435 39.30 -3.84 26.56
C VAL A 435 38.58 -4.08 25.23
N SER A 436 38.04 -5.30 25.07
CA SER A 436 37.37 -5.77 23.85
C SER A 436 35.96 -5.18 23.69
N VAL A 437 35.58 -4.91 22.42
CA VAL A 437 34.39 -4.14 21.99
C VAL A 437 33.05 -4.60 22.61
N ILE A 438 32.87 -5.89 22.87
CA ILE A 438 31.64 -6.49 23.42
C ILE A 438 31.30 -5.94 24.83
N PHE A 439 32.28 -5.40 25.56
CA PHE A 439 32.11 -4.97 26.96
C PHE A 439 31.31 -3.65 27.12
N THR A 440 31.20 -2.84 26.06
CA THR A 440 30.66 -1.47 26.09
C THR A 440 29.17 -1.38 26.47
N PHE A 441 28.30 -2.11 25.78
CA PHE A 441 26.84 -2.04 25.99
C PHE A 441 26.42 -2.50 27.39
N VAL A 442 27.07 -3.56 27.90
CA VAL A 442 26.83 -4.10 29.24
C VAL A 442 27.27 -3.11 30.33
N ILE A 443 28.40 -2.42 30.13
CA ILE A 443 28.83 -1.32 31.02
C ILE A 443 27.80 -0.19 31.01
N GLY A 444 27.35 0.27 29.84
CA GLY A 444 26.37 1.37 29.73
C GLY A 444 25.07 1.07 30.49
N CYS A 445 24.47 -0.10 30.23
CA CYS A 445 23.26 -0.54 30.93
C CYS A 445 23.45 -0.67 32.46
N ARG A 446 24.65 -1.04 32.91
CA ARG A 446 24.99 -1.16 34.33
C ARG A 446 25.19 0.21 34.99
N LYS A 447 26.03 1.07 34.38
CA LYS A 447 26.27 2.44 34.84
C LYS A 447 24.98 3.27 34.88
N PHE A 448 24.07 3.07 33.93
CA PHE A 448 22.75 3.69 33.98
C PHE A 448 21.99 3.28 35.24
N LYS A 449 21.84 1.98 35.53
CA LYS A 449 21.18 1.49 36.76
C LYS A 449 21.85 1.97 38.06
N GLU A 450 23.16 2.22 38.03
CA GLU A 450 23.93 2.74 39.16
C GLU A 450 23.84 4.28 39.29
N SER A 451 23.41 5.01 38.25
CA SER A 451 23.31 6.48 38.20
C SER A 451 22.23 7.05 39.12
N LEU A 452 22.38 8.33 39.49
CA LEU A 452 21.40 9.06 40.30
C LEU A 452 20.04 9.17 39.59
N HIS A 453 20.04 9.41 38.27
CA HIS A 453 18.81 9.55 37.49
C HIS A 453 18.00 8.25 37.43
N ALA A 454 18.63 7.09 37.22
CA ALA A 454 17.91 5.82 37.23
C ALA A 454 17.39 5.44 38.62
N LYS A 455 18.10 5.85 39.69
CA LYS A 455 17.62 5.68 41.08
C LYS A 455 16.41 6.58 41.34
N ASN A 456 16.49 7.87 41.03
CA ASN A 456 15.36 8.79 41.14
C ASN A 456 14.15 8.33 40.31
N LEU A 457 14.37 7.84 39.08
CA LEU A 457 13.34 7.27 38.22
C LEU A 457 12.73 6.00 38.83
N SER A 458 13.56 5.13 39.42
CA SER A 458 13.12 3.92 40.14
C SER A 458 12.30 4.26 41.39
N ASP A 459 12.68 5.30 42.13
CA ASP A 459 12.00 5.75 43.35
C ASP A 459 10.67 6.45 43.02
N GLU A 460 10.63 7.33 42.00
CA GLU A 460 9.39 7.88 41.45
C GLU A 460 8.46 6.78 40.91
N HIS A 461 9.03 5.74 40.28
CA HIS A 461 8.28 4.60 39.76
C HIS A 461 7.81 3.64 40.88
N ALA A 462 8.48 3.61 42.03
CA ALA A 462 8.07 2.82 43.19
C ALA A 462 6.82 3.40 43.86
N VAL A 463 6.61 4.73 43.79
CA VAL A 463 5.39 5.39 44.27
C VAL A 463 4.26 5.20 43.24
N PRO A 464 3.15 4.49 43.56
CA PRO A 464 2.06 4.29 42.62
C PRO A 464 1.35 5.61 42.28
N PHE A 465 0.92 5.77 41.03
CA PHE A 465 0.18 6.96 40.62
C PHE A 465 -1.19 7.01 41.31
N ASP A 466 -1.50 8.15 41.92
CA ASP A 466 -2.77 8.41 42.58
C ASP A 466 -3.89 8.63 41.54
N LYS A 467 -4.74 7.61 41.35
CA LYS A 467 -5.86 7.66 40.39
C LYS A 467 -6.80 8.85 40.64
N SER A 468 -6.88 9.42 41.85
CA SER A 468 -7.72 10.59 42.14
C SER A 468 -7.21 11.90 41.50
N LYS A 469 -5.92 11.96 41.15
CA LYS A 469 -5.31 13.09 40.42
C LYS A 469 -5.51 13.01 38.91
N SER A 470 -5.98 11.87 38.38
CA SER A 470 -6.25 11.72 36.96
C SER A 470 -7.49 12.53 36.57
N HIS A 471 -7.35 13.40 35.57
CA HIS A 471 -8.51 14.11 35.02
C HIS A 471 -9.48 13.09 34.42
N LYS A 472 -10.78 13.14 34.77
CA LYS A 472 -11.79 12.14 34.37
C LYS A 472 -11.81 11.85 32.87
N ASN A 473 -11.47 12.87 32.07
CA ASN A 473 -11.49 12.82 30.61
C ASN A 473 -10.10 12.72 29.96
N ALA A 474 -9.07 12.31 30.72
CA ALA A 474 -7.74 12.03 30.18
C ALA A 474 -7.63 10.64 29.53
N ILE A 475 -8.49 9.70 29.94
CA ILE A 475 -8.47 8.30 29.51
C ILE A 475 -9.81 7.94 28.86
N ASN A 476 -9.76 7.31 27.69
CA ASN A 476 -10.95 6.87 26.96
C ASN A 476 -11.29 5.40 27.28
N PHE A 477 -12.45 5.20 27.92
CA PHE A 477 -13.03 3.88 28.19
C PHE A 477 -13.98 3.39 27.08
N SER A 478 -14.46 4.30 26.22
CA SER A 478 -15.33 3.97 25.08
C SER A 478 -14.51 3.61 23.83
N VAL A 479 -14.85 2.48 23.20
CA VAL A 479 -14.17 1.99 21.99
C VAL A 479 -14.39 2.89 20.76
N TYR A 480 -15.58 3.49 20.62
CA TYR A 480 -15.94 4.34 19.49
C TYR A 480 -16.52 5.67 19.96
N SER A 481 -16.06 6.77 19.37
CA SER A 481 -16.45 8.14 19.73
C SER A 481 -17.82 8.53 19.17
N LEU A 482 -18.23 7.94 18.05
CA LEU A 482 -19.53 8.22 17.41
C LEU A 482 -20.60 7.18 17.80
N PRO A 483 -21.88 7.59 17.92
CA PRO A 483 -22.98 6.64 18.00
C PRO A 483 -23.10 5.84 16.70
N LYS A 484 -23.56 4.58 16.81
CA LYS A 484 -23.61 3.60 15.70
C LYS A 484 -24.22 4.16 14.41
N TRP A 485 -25.28 4.96 14.49
CA TRP A 485 -25.93 5.57 13.33
C TRP A 485 -25.07 6.65 12.64
N ALA A 486 -24.39 7.50 13.40
CA ALA A 486 -23.48 8.51 12.83
C ALA A 486 -22.28 7.85 12.15
N LEU A 487 -21.76 6.76 12.73
CA LEU A 487 -20.68 5.97 12.16
C LEU A 487 -21.11 5.29 10.85
N PHE A 488 -22.30 4.69 10.82
CA PHE A 488 -22.91 4.17 9.59
C PHE A 488 -23.03 5.26 8.52
N LYS A 489 -23.54 6.45 8.86
CA LYS A 489 -23.65 7.58 7.92
C LYS A 489 -22.29 8.02 7.38
N ALA A 490 -21.26 8.10 8.23
CA ALA A 490 -19.90 8.47 7.84
C ALA A 490 -19.29 7.46 6.86
N CYS A 491 -19.35 6.16 7.18
CA CYS A 491 -18.86 5.10 6.29
C CYS A 491 -19.68 5.02 4.98
N MET A 492 -21.01 5.16 5.04
CA MET A 492 -21.87 5.19 3.85
C MET A 492 -21.55 6.36 2.93
N SER A 493 -21.32 7.56 3.48
CA SER A 493 -20.88 8.74 2.71
C SER A 493 -19.54 8.49 2.02
N ARG A 494 -18.58 7.85 2.70
CA ARG A 494 -17.28 7.49 2.14
C ARG A 494 -17.42 6.47 1.01
N GLU A 495 -18.11 5.36 1.24
CA GLU A 495 -18.25 4.31 0.22
C GLU A 495 -19.01 4.80 -1.03
N PHE A 496 -20.01 5.67 -0.86
CA PHE A 496 -20.70 6.31 -1.97
C PHE A 496 -19.77 7.25 -2.78
N LEU A 497 -18.94 8.05 -2.11
CA LEU A 497 -17.92 8.88 -2.76
C LEU A 497 -16.91 8.03 -3.55
N LEU A 498 -16.41 6.95 -2.95
CA LEU A 498 -15.48 6.01 -3.60
C LEU A 498 -16.12 5.31 -4.81
N MET A 499 -17.40 4.95 -4.71
CA MET A 499 -18.16 4.40 -5.84
C MET A 499 -18.30 5.42 -6.98
N LYS A 500 -18.60 6.68 -6.68
CA LYS A 500 -18.70 7.78 -7.66
C LYS A 500 -17.35 8.04 -8.37
N ARG A 501 -16.23 8.04 -7.63
CA ARG A 501 -14.89 8.25 -8.19
C ARG A 501 -14.37 7.07 -9.02
N ASN A 502 -14.73 5.84 -8.66
CA ASN A 502 -14.46 4.64 -9.47
C ASN A 502 -15.60 4.28 -10.45
N SER A 503 -16.49 5.23 -10.77
CA SER A 503 -17.65 5.01 -11.65
C SER A 503 -17.29 4.39 -13.00
N PHE A 504 -16.12 4.71 -13.56
CA PHE A 504 -15.59 4.08 -14.78
C PHE A 504 -15.64 2.54 -14.75
N ILE A 505 -15.32 1.89 -13.63
CA ILE A 505 -15.30 0.42 -13.52
C ILE A 505 -16.72 -0.14 -13.64
N TYR A 506 -17.69 0.49 -12.97
CA TYR A 506 -19.09 0.08 -13.00
C TYR A 506 -19.77 0.36 -14.35
N ILE A 507 -19.42 1.48 -14.99
CA ILE A 507 -19.86 1.81 -16.36
C ILE A 507 -19.28 0.77 -17.34
N PHE A 508 -18.00 0.45 -17.23
CA PHE A 508 -17.34 -0.54 -18.08
C PHE A 508 -17.96 -1.93 -17.94
N LYS A 509 -18.24 -2.39 -16.71
CA LYS A 509 -18.98 -3.64 -16.42
C LYS A 509 -20.38 -3.62 -17.05
N SER A 510 -21.12 -2.53 -16.89
CA SER A 510 -22.47 -2.37 -17.50
C SER A 510 -22.42 -2.44 -19.03
N VAL A 511 -21.44 -1.78 -19.67
CA VAL A 511 -21.24 -1.83 -21.13
C VAL A 511 -20.85 -3.24 -21.59
N GLN A 512 -19.96 -3.92 -20.87
CA GLN A 512 -19.59 -5.31 -21.14
C GLN A 512 -20.80 -6.24 -21.02
N LEU A 513 -21.67 -6.07 -20.03
CA LEU A 513 -22.91 -6.83 -19.89
C LEU A 513 -23.88 -6.59 -21.06
N ILE A 514 -24.02 -5.35 -21.57
CA ILE A 514 -24.83 -5.03 -22.75
C ILE A 514 -24.29 -5.74 -24.00
N VAL A 515 -22.96 -5.78 -24.17
CA VAL A 515 -22.31 -6.52 -25.27
C VAL A 515 -22.57 -8.02 -25.14
N MET A 516 -22.46 -8.60 -23.94
CA MET A 516 -22.78 -10.02 -23.69
C MET A 516 -24.26 -10.34 -23.94
N ALA A 517 -25.18 -9.47 -23.52
CA ALA A 517 -26.60 -9.60 -23.80
C ALA A 517 -26.88 -9.55 -25.31
N THR A 518 -26.15 -8.70 -26.05
CA THR A 518 -26.23 -8.59 -27.52
C THR A 518 -25.76 -9.86 -28.23
N PHE A 519 -24.64 -10.46 -27.81
CA PHE A 519 -24.23 -11.79 -28.30
C PHE A 519 -25.31 -12.83 -28.00
N THR A 520 -25.79 -12.89 -26.76
CA THR A 520 -26.78 -13.89 -26.32
C THR A 520 -28.09 -13.80 -27.10
N MET A 521 -28.66 -12.61 -27.24
CA MET A 521 -29.94 -12.41 -27.90
C MET A 521 -29.87 -12.67 -29.41
N THR A 522 -28.72 -12.40 -30.06
CA THR A 522 -28.52 -12.66 -31.49
C THR A 522 -28.14 -14.12 -31.80
N VAL A 523 -27.69 -14.87 -30.79
CA VAL A 523 -27.46 -16.32 -30.86
C VAL A 523 -28.77 -17.09 -30.68
N PHE A 524 -29.58 -16.73 -29.68
CA PHE A 524 -30.84 -17.40 -29.36
C PHE A 524 -32.08 -16.69 -29.94
N LEU A 525 -32.02 -16.16 -31.17
CA LEU A 525 -33.13 -15.38 -31.74
C LEU A 525 -34.46 -16.17 -31.79
N ARG A 526 -35.53 -15.54 -31.28
CA ARG A 526 -36.91 -16.08 -31.28
C ARG A 526 -37.36 -16.66 -32.62
N THR A 527 -36.95 -16.08 -33.75
CA THR A 527 -37.32 -16.55 -35.10
C THR A 527 -36.75 -17.93 -35.46
N GLN A 528 -35.79 -18.44 -34.68
CA GLN A 528 -35.17 -19.77 -34.86
C GLN A 528 -35.51 -20.72 -33.69
N MET A 529 -36.42 -20.34 -32.79
CA MET A 529 -36.73 -21.08 -31.56
C MET A 529 -38.18 -21.60 -31.55
N GLY A 530 -38.36 -22.89 -31.84
CA GLY A 530 -39.66 -23.58 -31.83
C GLY A 530 -40.11 -24.08 -30.44
N THR A 531 -41.26 -24.75 -30.38
CA THR A 531 -41.82 -25.35 -29.14
C THR A 531 -41.76 -26.88 -29.17
N ASP A 532 -40.59 -27.41 -29.54
CA ASP A 532 -40.32 -28.86 -29.63
C ASP A 532 -39.20 -29.27 -28.66
N LEU A 533 -39.04 -30.57 -28.40
CA LEU A 533 -38.09 -31.07 -27.39
C LEU A 533 -36.62 -30.65 -27.65
N LEU A 534 -36.22 -30.48 -28.92
CA LEU A 534 -34.89 -29.98 -29.28
C LEU A 534 -34.74 -28.51 -28.88
N HIS A 535 -35.67 -27.65 -29.32
CA HIS A 535 -35.68 -26.22 -28.98
C HIS A 535 -35.87 -25.95 -27.48
N ALA A 536 -36.59 -26.83 -26.76
CA ALA A 536 -36.72 -26.77 -25.31
C ALA A 536 -35.36 -26.89 -24.59
N ASN A 537 -34.44 -27.73 -25.11
CA ASN A 537 -33.07 -27.78 -24.59
C ASN A 537 -32.29 -26.48 -24.86
N ASN A 538 -32.52 -25.82 -25.99
CA ASN A 538 -31.89 -24.53 -26.30
C ASN A 538 -32.40 -23.41 -25.39
N TYR A 539 -33.71 -23.38 -25.07
CA TYR A 539 -34.27 -22.45 -24.09
C TYR A 539 -33.68 -22.65 -22.70
N LEU A 540 -33.54 -23.90 -22.24
CA LEU A 540 -32.89 -24.21 -20.97
C LEU A 540 -31.41 -23.83 -21.00
N GLY A 541 -30.70 -24.09 -22.11
CA GLY A 541 -29.32 -23.65 -22.33
C GLY A 541 -29.14 -22.13 -22.26
N ALA A 542 -30.09 -21.35 -22.78
CA ALA A 542 -30.09 -19.89 -22.67
C ALA A 542 -30.32 -19.38 -21.22
N LEU A 543 -31.19 -20.04 -20.46
CA LEU A 543 -31.42 -19.74 -19.04
C LEU A 543 -30.17 -20.05 -18.21
N PHE A 544 -29.61 -21.24 -18.36
CA PHE A 544 -28.37 -21.65 -17.69
C PHE A 544 -27.19 -20.76 -18.09
N TYR A 545 -27.08 -20.36 -19.37
CA TYR A 545 -26.06 -19.42 -19.82
C TYR A 545 -26.17 -18.04 -19.16
N SER A 546 -27.39 -17.52 -19.03
CA SER A 546 -27.66 -16.28 -18.30
C SER A 546 -27.21 -16.40 -16.83
N LEU A 547 -27.47 -17.54 -16.20
CA LEU A 547 -27.01 -17.84 -14.83
C LEU A 547 -25.48 -17.91 -14.73
N ILE A 548 -24.79 -18.53 -15.69
CA ILE A 548 -23.32 -18.56 -15.74
C ILE A 548 -22.77 -17.13 -15.78
N ILE A 549 -23.29 -16.27 -16.67
CA ILE A 549 -22.83 -14.88 -16.79
C ILE A 549 -22.97 -14.16 -15.45
N LEU A 550 -24.15 -14.18 -14.83
CA LEU A 550 -24.41 -13.47 -13.57
C LEU A 550 -23.59 -14.02 -12.39
N VAL A 551 -23.18 -15.29 -12.41
CA VAL A 551 -22.22 -15.81 -11.43
C VAL A 551 -20.81 -15.29 -11.71
N VAL A 552 -20.27 -15.50 -12.92
CA VAL A 552 -18.88 -15.17 -13.26
C VAL A 552 -18.62 -13.65 -13.21
N ASP A 553 -19.64 -12.83 -13.49
CA ASP A 553 -19.61 -11.36 -13.42
C ASP A 553 -19.42 -10.80 -11.99
N GLY A 554 -19.64 -11.62 -10.96
CA GLY A 554 -19.31 -11.28 -9.57
C GLY A 554 -17.80 -11.39 -9.24
N LEU A 555 -17.02 -12.14 -10.03
CA LEU A 555 -15.63 -12.48 -9.73
C LEU A 555 -14.67 -11.27 -9.59
N PRO A 556 -14.80 -10.17 -10.38
CA PRO A 556 -13.98 -8.96 -10.19
C PRO A 556 -14.11 -8.29 -8.81
N GLU A 557 -15.19 -8.56 -8.06
CA GLU A 557 -15.38 -8.04 -6.70
C GLU A 557 -14.32 -8.59 -5.72
N VAL A 558 -13.73 -9.76 -5.99
CA VAL A 558 -12.60 -10.31 -5.22
C VAL A 558 -11.44 -9.31 -5.20
N ALA A 559 -10.98 -8.91 -6.39
CA ALA A 559 -9.86 -8.00 -6.57
C ALA A 559 -10.15 -6.61 -5.97
N MET A 560 -11.36 -6.09 -6.17
CA MET A 560 -11.77 -4.79 -5.63
C MET A 560 -11.90 -4.78 -4.10
N THR A 561 -12.21 -5.93 -3.49
CA THR A 561 -12.29 -6.07 -2.03
C THR A 561 -10.90 -6.19 -1.41
N VAL A 562 -10.04 -7.08 -1.93
CA VAL A 562 -8.67 -7.29 -1.45
C VAL A 562 -7.87 -5.99 -1.42
N ALA A 563 -7.92 -5.20 -2.50
CA ALA A 563 -7.18 -3.94 -2.63
C ALA A 563 -7.56 -2.84 -1.61
N ARG A 564 -8.59 -3.07 -0.77
CA ARG A 564 -9.04 -2.16 0.30
C ARG A 564 -8.76 -2.69 1.71
N LEU A 565 -8.34 -3.95 1.86
CA LEU A 565 -8.24 -4.60 3.17
C LEU A 565 -7.16 -3.98 4.05
N ASP A 566 -6.01 -3.57 3.49
CA ASP A 566 -4.91 -3.01 4.28
C ASP A 566 -5.31 -1.73 5.02
N VAL A 567 -5.91 -0.77 4.30
CA VAL A 567 -6.40 0.48 4.90
C VAL A 567 -7.58 0.21 5.83
N PHE A 568 -8.44 -0.77 5.51
CA PHE A 568 -9.50 -1.21 6.42
C PHE A 568 -8.93 -1.75 7.74
N TYR A 569 -7.89 -2.60 7.72
CA TYR A 569 -7.29 -3.16 8.92
C TYR A 569 -6.55 -2.09 9.73
N LYS A 570 -5.78 -1.19 9.09
CA LYS A 570 -5.20 0.00 9.75
C LYS A 570 -6.27 0.78 10.52
N GLN A 571 -7.39 1.12 9.87
CA GLN A 571 -8.45 1.93 10.49
C GLN A 571 -9.28 1.14 11.53
N ARG A 572 -9.50 -0.17 11.34
CA ARG A 572 -10.17 -1.06 12.30
C ARG A 572 -9.36 -1.19 13.59
N ASP A 573 -8.06 -1.42 13.47
CA ASP A 573 -7.18 -1.73 14.61
C ASP A 573 -6.87 -0.47 15.44
N LEU A 574 -6.92 0.72 14.82
CA LEU A 574 -6.96 2.03 15.49
C LEU A 574 -8.38 2.45 15.95
N TYR A 575 -9.36 1.53 15.91
CA TYR A 575 -10.76 1.74 16.30
C TYR A 575 -11.44 2.97 15.67
N PHE A 576 -11.15 3.30 14.42
CA PHE A 576 -11.92 4.33 13.69
C PHE A 576 -13.36 3.85 13.51
N TYR A 577 -13.55 2.59 13.11
CA TYR A 577 -14.86 1.95 12.98
C TYR A 577 -14.78 0.41 13.07
N PRO A 578 -15.87 -0.28 13.47
CA PRO A 578 -15.96 -1.74 13.47
C PRO A 578 -16.24 -2.29 12.06
N ALA A 579 -15.96 -3.58 11.85
CA ALA A 579 -16.16 -4.26 10.57
C ALA A 579 -17.57 -4.09 9.97
N TRP A 580 -18.64 -4.15 10.77
CA TRP A 580 -20.02 -3.98 10.26
C TRP A 580 -20.28 -2.59 9.66
N ALA A 581 -19.60 -1.54 10.15
CA ALA A 581 -19.79 -0.18 9.67
C ALA A 581 -19.16 0.02 8.28
N TYR A 582 -18.17 -0.80 7.90
CA TYR A 582 -17.69 -0.91 6.53
C TYR A 582 -18.53 -1.87 5.69
N ALA A 583 -18.83 -3.05 6.24
CA ALA A 583 -19.46 -4.14 5.50
C ALA A 583 -20.88 -3.81 5.03
N ILE A 584 -21.73 -3.26 5.91
CA ILE A 584 -23.14 -3.01 5.61
C ILE A 584 -23.31 -1.93 4.51
N PRO A 585 -22.70 -0.73 4.59
CA PRO A 585 -22.75 0.24 3.48
C PRO A 585 -22.27 -0.33 2.14
N ALA A 586 -21.15 -1.05 2.16
CA ALA A 586 -20.58 -1.63 0.95
C ALA A 586 -21.44 -2.77 0.36
N THR A 587 -22.32 -3.39 1.15
CA THR A 587 -23.36 -4.32 0.66
C THR A 587 -24.58 -3.57 0.13
N ILE A 588 -25.09 -2.56 0.85
CA ILE A 588 -26.27 -1.76 0.44
C ILE A 588 -26.04 -1.09 -0.91
N LEU A 589 -24.85 -0.52 -1.14
CA LEU A 589 -24.50 0.13 -2.41
C LEU A 589 -24.46 -0.82 -3.62
N LYS A 590 -24.37 -2.14 -3.40
CA LYS A 590 -24.40 -3.15 -4.47
C LYS A 590 -25.82 -3.56 -4.87
N ILE A 591 -26.83 -3.28 -4.04
CA ILE A 591 -28.23 -3.62 -4.34
C ILE A 591 -28.73 -2.87 -5.59
N PRO A 592 -28.60 -1.52 -5.73
CA PRO A 592 -29.04 -0.82 -6.93
C PRO A 592 -28.26 -1.23 -8.18
N LEU A 593 -26.97 -1.53 -8.05
CA LEU A 593 -26.12 -1.97 -9.16
C LEU A 593 -26.53 -3.35 -9.67
N SER A 594 -26.74 -4.32 -8.77
CA SER A 594 -27.23 -5.65 -9.13
C SER A 594 -28.63 -5.60 -9.76
N LEU A 595 -29.50 -4.72 -9.26
CA LEU A 595 -30.84 -4.54 -9.82
C LEU A 595 -30.78 -3.93 -11.23
N LEU A 596 -29.92 -2.92 -11.45
CA LEU A 596 -29.70 -2.31 -12.76
C LEU A 596 -29.21 -3.35 -13.78
N GLU A 597 -28.23 -4.17 -13.42
CA GLU A 597 -27.69 -5.21 -14.30
C GLU A 597 -28.73 -6.30 -14.62
N ALA A 598 -29.56 -6.71 -13.65
CA ALA A 598 -30.68 -7.62 -13.89
C ALA A 598 -31.76 -7.02 -14.82
N VAL A 599 -32.06 -5.71 -14.68
CA VAL A 599 -32.98 -4.98 -15.57
C VAL A 599 -32.42 -4.90 -16.99
N ILE A 600 -31.15 -4.53 -17.15
CA ILE A 600 -30.47 -4.46 -18.46
C ILE A 600 -30.48 -5.83 -19.14
N TRP A 601 -30.07 -6.89 -18.41
CA TRP A 601 -30.04 -8.24 -18.96
C TRP A 601 -31.43 -8.73 -19.39
N THR A 602 -32.43 -8.60 -18.52
CA THR A 602 -33.77 -9.13 -18.80
C THR A 602 -34.47 -8.35 -19.90
N SER A 603 -34.37 -7.02 -19.92
CA SER A 603 -35.01 -6.19 -20.94
C SER A 603 -34.48 -6.45 -22.36
N LEU A 604 -33.17 -6.63 -22.52
CA LEU A 604 -32.55 -6.93 -23.82
C LEU A 604 -32.82 -8.36 -24.30
N THR A 605 -32.73 -9.34 -23.40
CA THR A 605 -32.77 -10.76 -23.79
C THR A 605 -34.17 -11.34 -23.86
N TYR A 606 -35.10 -10.95 -22.97
CA TYR A 606 -36.28 -11.77 -22.68
C TYR A 606 -37.22 -11.98 -23.87
N TYR A 607 -37.69 -10.88 -24.48
CA TYR A 607 -38.59 -10.93 -25.63
C TYR A 607 -37.87 -11.31 -26.93
N THR A 608 -36.57 -11.00 -27.03
CA THR A 608 -35.70 -11.26 -28.19
C THR A 608 -35.38 -12.74 -28.33
N ILE A 609 -35.14 -13.44 -27.22
CA ILE A 609 -35.04 -14.91 -27.15
C ILE A 609 -36.42 -15.56 -27.27
N GLY A 610 -37.47 -14.84 -26.86
CA GLY A 610 -38.85 -15.28 -26.97
C GLY A 610 -39.20 -16.31 -25.89
N TYR A 611 -38.91 -15.99 -24.63
CA TYR A 611 -39.56 -16.64 -23.48
C TYR A 611 -41.07 -16.32 -23.47
N SER A 612 -41.81 -16.89 -22.52
CA SER A 612 -43.27 -16.67 -22.41
C SER A 612 -43.62 -15.17 -22.38
N PRO A 613 -44.59 -14.67 -23.18
CA PRO A 613 -44.88 -13.24 -23.28
C PRO A 613 -45.61 -12.64 -22.06
N GLU A 614 -45.85 -13.43 -21.00
CA GLU A 614 -46.54 -12.99 -19.79
C GLU A 614 -45.68 -12.02 -18.97
N VAL A 615 -46.15 -10.77 -18.80
CA VAL A 615 -45.48 -9.72 -18.00
C VAL A 615 -45.15 -10.18 -16.57
N GLY A 616 -45.99 -11.01 -15.95
CA GLY A 616 -45.72 -11.59 -14.64
C GLY A 616 -44.50 -12.53 -14.62
N ARG A 617 -44.25 -13.27 -15.70
CA ARG A 617 -43.09 -14.16 -15.84
C ARG A 617 -41.80 -13.41 -16.16
N PHE A 618 -41.90 -12.27 -16.87
CA PHE A 618 -40.79 -11.34 -17.06
C PHE A 618 -40.25 -10.84 -15.72
N PHE A 619 -41.13 -10.30 -14.86
CA PHE A 619 -40.71 -9.80 -13.54
C PHE A 619 -40.18 -10.90 -12.62
N ARG A 620 -40.76 -12.11 -12.66
CA ARG A 620 -40.24 -13.27 -11.93
C ARG A 620 -38.81 -13.63 -12.34
N GLN A 621 -38.51 -13.66 -13.64
CA GLN A 621 -37.16 -13.91 -14.15
C GLN A 621 -36.18 -12.80 -13.78
N MET A 622 -36.58 -11.54 -13.91
CA MET A 622 -35.77 -10.38 -13.51
C MET A 622 -35.37 -10.43 -12.03
N VAL A 623 -36.30 -10.76 -11.13
CA VAL A 623 -36.06 -10.83 -9.69
C VAL A 623 -35.16 -12.03 -9.32
N VAL A 624 -35.29 -13.17 -10.01
CA VAL A 624 -34.36 -14.31 -9.84
C VAL A 624 -32.95 -13.96 -10.30
N PHE A 625 -32.79 -13.30 -11.46
CA PHE A 625 -31.48 -12.83 -11.94
C PHE A 625 -30.83 -11.83 -10.96
N PHE A 626 -31.58 -10.87 -10.45
CA PHE A 626 -31.13 -9.95 -9.39
C PHE A 626 -30.64 -10.70 -8.14
N ALA A 627 -31.42 -11.69 -7.67
CA ALA A 627 -31.07 -12.46 -6.47
C ALA A 627 -29.83 -13.34 -6.67
N VAL A 628 -29.67 -14.00 -7.83
CA VAL A 628 -28.47 -14.79 -8.17
C VAL A 628 -27.23 -13.91 -8.23
N HIS A 629 -27.28 -12.79 -8.95
CA HIS A 629 -26.14 -11.89 -9.08
C HIS A 629 -25.76 -11.23 -7.74
N PHE A 630 -26.75 -10.79 -6.94
CA PHE A 630 -26.50 -10.26 -5.61
C PHE A 630 -25.87 -11.30 -4.67
N THR A 631 -26.29 -12.56 -4.77
CA THR A 631 -25.68 -13.69 -4.03
C THR A 631 -24.25 -13.93 -4.48
N SER A 632 -23.98 -13.85 -5.79
CA SER A 632 -22.64 -14.00 -6.37
C SER A 632 -21.65 -12.94 -5.83
N ILE A 633 -22.00 -11.65 -5.95
CA ILE A 633 -21.22 -10.54 -5.34
C ILE A 633 -20.95 -10.80 -3.85
N SER A 634 -21.97 -11.21 -3.09
CA SER A 634 -21.85 -11.46 -1.66
C SER A 634 -20.87 -12.60 -1.35
N MET A 635 -20.93 -13.69 -2.12
CA MET A 635 -20.03 -14.83 -2.02
C MET A 635 -18.57 -14.44 -2.28
N PHE A 636 -18.30 -13.67 -3.33
CA PHE A 636 -16.92 -13.27 -3.67
C PHE A 636 -16.31 -12.28 -2.68
N ARG A 637 -17.11 -11.39 -2.09
CA ARG A 637 -16.69 -10.52 -0.97
C ARG A 637 -16.30 -11.35 0.24
N PHE A 638 -17.11 -12.35 0.59
CA PHE A 638 -16.81 -13.27 1.69
C PHE A 638 -15.49 -14.02 1.46
N VAL A 639 -15.29 -14.60 0.27
CA VAL A 639 -14.01 -15.24 -0.11
C VAL A 639 -12.84 -14.28 0.06
N ALA A 640 -12.93 -13.06 -0.48
CA ALA A 640 -11.87 -12.05 -0.35
C ALA A 640 -11.52 -11.69 1.10
N ALA A 641 -12.51 -11.58 2.00
CA ALA A 641 -12.26 -11.29 3.41
C ALA A 641 -11.64 -12.47 4.19
N VAL A 642 -11.90 -13.71 3.78
CA VAL A 642 -11.34 -14.91 4.42
C VAL A 642 -9.88 -15.12 4.02
N PHE A 643 -9.57 -15.05 2.72
CA PHE A 643 -8.23 -15.39 2.20
C PHE A 643 -7.26 -14.20 2.16
N GLN A 644 -7.77 -12.97 2.10
CA GLN A 644 -7.05 -11.69 2.21
C GLN A 644 -6.01 -11.37 1.14
N THR A 645 -5.26 -12.35 0.63
CA THR A 645 -4.34 -12.18 -0.50
C THR A 645 -5.07 -12.39 -1.82
N LEU A 646 -4.57 -11.76 -2.89
CA LEU A 646 -5.23 -11.79 -4.20
C LEU A 646 -5.16 -13.19 -4.83
N GLU A 647 -4.03 -13.87 -4.69
CA GLU A 647 -3.72 -15.17 -5.28
C GLU A 647 -4.60 -16.27 -4.67
N ALA A 648 -4.68 -16.32 -3.34
CA ALA A 648 -5.52 -17.29 -2.63
C ALA A 648 -7.00 -17.01 -2.87
N SER A 649 -7.43 -15.75 -2.78
CA SER A 649 -8.83 -15.37 -3.01
C SER A 649 -9.30 -15.65 -4.44
N ALA A 650 -8.48 -15.38 -5.46
CA ALA A 650 -8.81 -15.66 -6.85
C ALA A 650 -8.87 -17.17 -7.14
N THR A 651 -7.97 -17.95 -6.55
CA THR A 651 -7.96 -19.43 -6.66
C THR A 651 -9.24 -20.02 -6.06
N VAL A 652 -9.57 -19.66 -4.82
CA VAL A 652 -10.77 -20.18 -4.14
C VAL A 652 -12.05 -19.62 -4.76
N GLY A 653 -12.05 -18.39 -5.25
CA GLY A 653 -13.17 -17.84 -6.02
C GLY A 653 -13.45 -18.65 -7.29
N SER A 654 -12.40 -19.00 -8.04
CA SER A 654 -12.51 -19.83 -9.25
C SER A 654 -12.99 -21.26 -8.95
N LEU A 655 -12.50 -21.87 -7.87
CA LEU A 655 -13.00 -23.16 -7.38
C LEU A 655 -14.47 -23.09 -6.92
N SER A 656 -14.88 -21.98 -6.31
CA SER A 656 -16.27 -21.75 -5.88
C SER A 656 -17.21 -21.68 -7.09
N VAL A 657 -16.82 -21.01 -8.17
CA VAL A 657 -17.57 -21.02 -9.44
C VAL A 657 -17.73 -22.44 -9.97
N LEU A 658 -16.64 -23.21 -10.04
CA LEU A 658 -16.68 -24.60 -10.54
C LEU A 658 -17.65 -25.47 -9.72
N PHE A 659 -17.59 -25.41 -8.39
CA PHE A 659 -18.46 -26.15 -7.49
C PHE A 659 -19.94 -25.77 -7.66
N VAL A 660 -20.22 -24.47 -7.72
CA VAL A 660 -21.58 -23.92 -7.90
C VAL A 660 -22.17 -24.30 -9.27
N LEU A 661 -21.35 -24.28 -10.33
CA LEU A 661 -21.75 -24.71 -11.68
C LEU A 661 -22.04 -26.22 -11.78
N LEU A 662 -21.14 -27.07 -11.25
CA LEU A 662 -21.30 -28.53 -11.30
C LEU A 662 -22.56 -29.00 -10.55
N LEU A 663 -22.87 -28.36 -9.41
CA LEU A 663 -23.99 -28.73 -8.56
C LEU A 663 -25.33 -28.11 -8.96
N SER A 664 -25.37 -27.22 -9.96
CA SER A 664 -26.57 -26.49 -10.42
C SER A 664 -27.74 -27.37 -10.89
N GLY A 665 -27.49 -28.64 -11.22
CA GLY A 665 -28.47 -29.55 -11.83
C GLY A 665 -28.52 -29.53 -13.36
N PHE A 666 -28.01 -28.48 -14.02
CA PHE A 666 -27.98 -28.43 -15.49
C PHE A 666 -26.88 -29.31 -16.08
N MET A 667 -25.65 -29.21 -15.55
CA MET A 667 -24.49 -29.98 -16.03
C MET A 667 -24.56 -31.46 -15.62
N ILE A 668 -24.90 -31.71 -14.36
CA ILE A 668 -25.11 -33.06 -13.81
C ILE A 668 -26.54 -33.10 -13.28
N PRO A 669 -27.47 -33.84 -13.92
CA PRO A 669 -28.83 -34.01 -13.43
C PRO A 669 -28.85 -34.59 -12.01
N ARG A 670 -29.67 -34.02 -11.12
CA ARG A 670 -29.82 -34.47 -9.72
C ARG A 670 -30.08 -36.00 -9.57
N PRO A 671 -30.87 -36.67 -10.44
CA PRO A 671 -31.06 -38.12 -10.35
C PRO A 671 -29.77 -38.92 -10.56
N SER A 672 -28.89 -38.44 -11.44
CA SER A 672 -27.60 -39.04 -11.82
C SER A 672 -26.49 -38.82 -10.81
N MET A 673 -26.65 -37.91 -9.85
CA MET A 673 -25.67 -37.70 -8.78
C MET A 673 -25.60 -38.93 -7.85
N PRO A 674 -24.40 -39.35 -7.38
CA PRO A 674 -24.27 -40.38 -6.34
C PRO A 674 -25.06 -40.03 -5.07
N ILE A 675 -25.60 -41.04 -4.38
CA ILE A 675 -26.43 -40.84 -3.17
C ILE A 675 -25.73 -39.95 -2.13
N TRP A 676 -24.42 -40.18 -1.91
CA TRP A 676 -23.59 -39.41 -0.99
C TRP A 676 -23.34 -37.95 -1.40
N LEU A 677 -23.63 -37.56 -2.64
CA LEU A 677 -23.45 -36.20 -3.17
C LEU A 677 -24.79 -35.45 -3.38
N LYS A 678 -25.94 -36.15 -3.37
CA LYS A 678 -27.27 -35.56 -3.64
C LYS A 678 -27.69 -34.41 -2.72
N TRP A 679 -27.08 -34.27 -1.54
CA TRP A 679 -27.33 -33.14 -0.63
C TRP A 679 -26.63 -31.85 -1.09
N ALA A 680 -25.48 -31.95 -1.75
CA ALA A 680 -24.69 -30.79 -2.18
C ALA A 680 -25.43 -29.93 -3.23
N PHE A 681 -26.32 -30.56 -4.02
CA PHE A 681 -27.27 -29.87 -4.89
C PHE A 681 -28.06 -28.74 -4.18
N TRP A 682 -28.47 -28.97 -2.92
CA TRP A 682 -29.24 -28.00 -2.13
C TRP A 682 -28.40 -26.92 -1.45
N ILE A 683 -27.07 -27.01 -1.52
CA ILE A 683 -26.13 -26.01 -0.98
C ILE A 683 -25.70 -25.02 -2.06
N SER A 684 -25.69 -25.41 -3.33
CA SER A 684 -25.39 -24.48 -4.42
C SER A 684 -26.52 -23.45 -4.58
N PRO A 685 -26.25 -22.14 -4.48
CA PRO A 685 -27.25 -21.10 -4.74
C PRO A 685 -27.78 -21.19 -6.18
N LEU A 686 -26.94 -21.62 -7.12
CA LEU A 686 -27.29 -21.68 -8.54
C LEU A 686 -28.36 -22.71 -8.86
N SER A 687 -28.47 -23.79 -8.08
CA SER A 687 -29.55 -24.77 -8.19
C SER A 687 -30.92 -24.13 -8.00
N TYR A 688 -31.05 -23.21 -7.04
CA TYR A 688 -32.30 -22.47 -6.81
C TYR A 688 -32.57 -21.47 -7.94
N GLY A 689 -31.53 -20.86 -8.52
CA GLY A 689 -31.63 -20.07 -9.74
C GLY A 689 -32.18 -20.89 -10.93
N GLU A 690 -31.60 -22.06 -11.19
CA GLU A 690 -32.00 -22.97 -12.27
C GLU A 690 -33.43 -23.50 -12.08
N ILE A 691 -33.79 -23.94 -10.85
CA ILE A 691 -35.18 -24.30 -10.51
C ILE A 691 -36.12 -23.12 -10.75
N GLY A 692 -35.80 -21.93 -10.22
CA GLY A 692 -36.64 -20.75 -10.35
C GLY A 692 -36.91 -20.35 -11.81
N LEU A 693 -35.88 -20.36 -12.66
CA LEU A 693 -36.01 -20.01 -14.08
C LEU A 693 -36.71 -21.10 -14.90
N SER A 694 -36.30 -22.36 -14.74
CA SER A 694 -36.87 -23.48 -15.50
C SER A 694 -38.34 -23.71 -15.17
N THR A 695 -38.75 -23.66 -13.89
CA THR A 695 -40.15 -23.69 -13.48
C THR A 695 -40.94 -22.49 -14.01
N ASN A 696 -40.34 -21.29 -14.06
CA ASN A 696 -41.01 -20.09 -14.56
C ASN A 696 -41.26 -20.10 -16.08
N GLU A 697 -40.40 -20.74 -16.89
CA GLU A 697 -40.63 -20.87 -18.34
C GLU A 697 -41.42 -22.15 -18.70
N PHE A 698 -41.01 -23.34 -18.24
CA PHE A 698 -41.58 -24.61 -18.73
C PHE A 698 -42.96 -24.96 -18.17
N LEU A 699 -43.42 -24.29 -17.10
CA LEU A 699 -44.83 -24.30 -16.66
C LEU A 699 -45.67 -23.18 -17.31
N ALA A 700 -45.24 -22.61 -18.44
CA ALA A 700 -46.04 -21.66 -19.21
C ALA A 700 -47.04 -22.37 -20.15
N PRO A 701 -48.22 -21.76 -20.44
CA PRO A 701 -49.25 -22.36 -21.29
C PRO A 701 -48.75 -22.81 -22.67
N ARG A 702 -47.71 -22.17 -23.22
CA ARG A 702 -47.08 -22.54 -24.50
C ARG A 702 -46.45 -23.94 -24.54
N TRP A 703 -46.10 -24.51 -23.39
CA TRP A 703 -45.42 -25.82 -23.27
C TRP A 703 -46.38 -26.99 -23.00
N THR A 704 -47.70 -26.73 -23.01
CA THR A 704 -48.75 -27.72 -22.72
C THR A 704 -49.04 -28.69 -23.87
N LYS A 705 -48.47 -28.46 -25.06
CA LYS A 705 -48.58 -29.39 -26.21
C LYS A 705 -48.20 -30.80 -25.75
N THR A 706 -49.13 -31.74 -25.88
CA THR A 706 -48.98 -33.13 -25.44
C THR A 706 -48.10 -33.91 -26.41
N SER A 707 -47.15 -34.68 -25.88
CA SER A 707 -46.35 -35.64 -26.63
C SER A 707 -46.38 -36.97 -25.87
N GLY A 708 -47.33 -37.84 -26.23
CA GLY A 708 -47.74 -38.95 -25.37
C GLY A 708 -48.52 -38.45 -24.14
N ASN A 709 -48.40 -39.16 -23.01
CA ASN A 709 -49.16 -38.90 -21.79
C ASN A 709 -48.71 -37.66 -20.96
N THR A 710 -47.65 -36.97 -21.37
CA THR A 710 -47.12 -35.79 -20.65
C THR A 710 -46.94 -34.58 -21.57
N THR A 711 -46.94 -33.38 -20.98
CA THR A 711 -46.66 -32.13 -21.69
C THR A 711 -45.17 -32.04 -22.05
N VAL A 712 -44.84 -31.37 -23.15
CA VAL A 712 -43.43 -31.17 -23.55
C VAL A 712 -42.64 -30.46 -22.43
N GLY A 713 -43.22 -29.45 -21.78
CA GLY A 713 -42.58 -28.74 -20.66
C GLY A 713 -42.24 -29.65 -19.47
N HIS A 714 -43.21 -30.45 -18.99
CA HIS A 714 -42.96 -31.37 -17.87
C HIS A 714 -41.91 -32.42 -18.24
N ARG A 715 -41.96 -32.95 -19.47
CA ARG A 715 -41.01 -33.96 -19.97
C ARG A 715 -39.58 -33.41 -20.07
N THR A 716 -39.41 -32.14 -20.41
CA THR A 716 -38.10 -31.46 -20.40
C THR A 716 -37.58 -31.25 -18.98
N LEU A 717 -38.43 -30.87 -18.02
CA LEU A 717 -38.03 -30.73 -16.62
C LEU A 717 -37.66 -32.08 -16.00
N GLU A 718 -38.47 -33.11 -16.24
CA GLU A 718 -38.27 -34.47 -15.75
C GLU A 718 -36.96 -35.09 -16.29
N SER A 719 -36.65 -34.92 -17.58
CA SER A 719 -35.41 -35.43 -18.18
C SER A 719 -34.12 -34.81 -17.64
N ARG A 720 -34.23 -33.63 -16.98
CA ARG A 720 -33.12 -32.96 -16.27
C ARG A 720 -33.19 -33.13 -14.75
N GLY A 721 -34.23 -33.76 -14.21
CA GLY A 721 -34.46 -33.88 -12.77
C GLY A 721 -34.84 -32.56 -12.09
N LEU A 722 -35.43 -31.64 -12.84
CA LEU A 722 -35.92 -30.32 -12.42
C LEU A 722 -37.46 -30.24 -12.35
N SER A 723 -38.15 -31.39 -12.39
CA SER A 723 -39.61 -31.48 -12.24
C SER A 723 -40.03 -31.18 -10.80
N PHE A 724 -40.29 -29.90 -10.53
CA PHE A 724 -40.72 -29.36 -9.24
C PHE A 724 -42.01 -28.54 -9.39
N ASP A 725 -42.83 -28.52 -8.33
CA ASP A 725 -44.09 -27.77 -8.30
C ASP A 725 -43.88 -26.26 -8.36
N GLY A 726 -44.86 -25.53 -8.89
CA GLY A 726 -44.81 -24.08 -9.03
C GLY A 726 -44.58 -23.29 -7.72
N HIS A 727 -44.88 -23.89 -6.56
CA HIS A 727 -44.58 -23.31 -5.25
C HIS A 727 -43.08 -23.22 -4.95
N LEU A 728 -42.24 -24.10 -5.51
CA LEU A 728 -40.79 -24.04 -5.30
C LEU A 728 -40.15 -22.79 -5.90
N PHE A 729 -40.78 -22.08 -6.83
CA PHE A 729 -40.31 -20.78 -7.33
C PHE A 729 -40.04 -19.79 -6.18
N TRP A 730 -41.00 -19.66 -5.25
CA TRP A 730 -40.88 -18.72 -4.13
C TRP A 730 -39.88 -19.20 -3.07
N ILE A 731 -39.79 -20.52 -2.87
CA ILE A 731 -38.80 -21.14 -1.98
C ILE A 731 -37.39 -20.89 -2.52
N SER A 732 -37.16 -21.08 -3.82
CA SER A 732 -35.89 -20.78 -4.48
C SER A 732 -35.51 -19.31 -4.37
N LEU A 733 -36.47 -18.40 -4.55
CA LEU A 733 -36.20 -16.97 -4.39
C LEU A 733 -35.83 -16.59 -2.95
N ALA A 734 -36.56 -17.14 -1.97
CA ALA A 734 -36.25 -16.94 -0.55
C ALA A 734 -34.87 -17.54 -0.17
N ALA A 735 -34.54 -18.72 -0.69
CA ALA A 735 -33.25 -19.37 -0.49
C ALA A 735 -32.08 -18.53 -1.04
N LEU A 736 -32.22 -17.98 -2.25
CA LEU A 736 -31.22 -17.08 -2.84
C LEU A 736 -30.94 -15.86 -1.94
N PHE A 737 -31.97 -15.16 -1.48
CA PHE A 737 -31.78 -14.06 -0.52
C PHE A 737 -31.19 -14.53 0.82
N GLY A 738 -31.56 -15.72 1.29
CA GLY A 738 -30.96 -16.37 2.45
C GLY A 738 -29.45 -16.58 2.30
N PHE A 739 -28.99 -17.08 1.16
CA PHE A 739 -27.55 -17.20 0.84
C PHE A 739 -26.87 -15.83 0.77
N ALA A 740 -27.48 -14.82 0.14
CA ALA A 740 -26.92 -13.47 0.11
C ALA A 740 -26.74 -12.90 1.53
N VAL A 741 -27.72 -13.06 2.41
CA VAL A 741 -27.62 -12.65 3.82
C VAL A 741 -26.53 -13.45 4.54
N LEU A 742 -26.49 -14.77 4.38
CA LEU A 742 -25.48 -15.65 4.97
C LEU A 742 -24.05 -15.24 4.59
N PHE A 743 -23.78 -15.00 3.29
CA PHE A 743 -22.46 -14.56 2.84
C PHE A 743 -22.10 -13.15 3.34
N ASN A 744 -23.05 -12.22 3.45
CA ASN A 744 -22.78 -10.89 4.00
C ASN A 744 -22.54 -10.89 5.52
N ILE A 745 -23.22 -11.78 6.27
CA ILE A 745 -22.90 -12.05 7.68
C ILE A 745 -21.50 -12.69 7.77
N GLY A 746 -21.22 -13.72 6.97
CA GLY A 746 -19.90 -14.35 6.88
C GLY A 746 -18.78 -13.35 6.57
N PHE A 747 -18.99 -12.44 5.62
CA PHE A 747 -18.08 -11.34 5.27
C PHE A 747 -17.82 -10.41 6.46
N THR A 748 -18.88 -10.02 7.18
CA THR A 748 -18.76 -9.16 8.37
C THR A 748 -18.02 -9.87 9.51
N LEU A 749 -18.28 -11.16 9.73
CA LEU A 749 -17.59 -12.00 10.71
C LEU A 749 -16.12 -12.20 10.32
N ALA A 750 -15.83 -12.46 9.04
CA ALA A 750 -14.47 -12.63 8.53
C ALA A 750 -13.63 -11.37 8.82
N LEU A 751 -14.13 -10.19 8.45
CA LEU A 751 -13.47 -8.91 8.74
C LEU A 751 -13.37 -8.57 10.24
N SER A 752 -14.18 -9.21 11.09
CA SER A 752 -14.14 -9.02 12.55
C SER A 752 -13.12 -9.92 13.24
N PHE A 753 -13.00 -11.18 12.79
CA PHE A 753 -12.29 -12.24 13.53
C PHE A 753 -11.07 -12.82 12.80
N VAL A 754 -11.04 -12.80 11.47
CA VAL A 754 -9.85 -13.22 10.72
C VAL A 754 -8.80 -12.13 10.90
N LYS A 755 -7.66 -12.51 11.47
CA LYS A 755 -6.51 -11.62 11.65
C LYS A 755 -5.84 -11.39 10.30
N ALA A 756 -5.16 -10.27 10.13
CA ALA A 756 -4.27 -10.09 8.99
C ALA A 756 -3.21 -11.21 9.01
N SER A 757 -2.93 -11.83 7.86
CA SER A 757 -1.93 -12.90 7.74
C SER A 757 -0.51 -12.37 7.97
N SER A 758 -0.10 -12.23 9.23
CA SER A 758 1.30 -11.93 9.57
C SER A 758 2.14 -13.17 9.39
N SER A 759 3.05 -13.16 8.42
CA SER A 759 4.07 -14.20 8.26
C SER A 759 4.84 -14.37 9.57
N ARG A 760 4.93 -15.63 10.04
CA ARG A 760 5.83 -15.98 11.14
C ARG A 760 7.27 -15.87 10.63
N ALA A 761 8.16 -15.32 11.44
CA ALA A 761 9.57 -15.23 11.06
C ALA A 761 10.17 -16.64 10.98
N ILE A 762 10.66 -17.02 9.79
CA ILE A 762 11.34 -18.29 9.54
C ILE A 762 12.84 -18.08 9.78
N ILE A 763 13.44 -18.93 10.63
CA ILE A 763 14.86 -18.82 11.01
C ILE A 763 15.55 -20.18 10.78
N SER A 764 16.75 -20.16 10.20
CA SER A 764 17.57 -21.37 10.05
C SER A 764 18.15 -21.81 11.40
N MET A 765 18.25 -23.12 11.61
CA MET A 765 18.82 -23.69 12.85
C MET A 765 20.24 -23.16 13.16
N GLU A 766 21.06 -22.94 12.13
CA GLU A 766 22.41 -22.37 12.24
C GLU A 766 22.36 -20.97 12.86
N LYS A 767 21.57 -20.05 12.28
CA LYS A 767 21.43 -18.67 12.77
C LYS A 767 20.78 -18.60 14.16
N LEU A 768 19.87 -19.53 14.47
CA LEU A 768 19.33 -19.68 15.83
C LEU A 768 20.43 -20.08 16.83
N SER A 769 21.33 -20.99 16.44
CA SER A 769 22.44 -21.44 17.31
C SER A 769 23.48 -20.35 17.56
N GLU A 770 23.74 -19.46 16.60
CA GLU A 770 24.58 -18.27 16.81
C GLU A 770 23.96 -17.29 17.82
N LEU A 771 22.65 -17.02 17.70
CA LEU A 771 21.92 -16.14 18.61
C LEU A 771 21.88 -16.69 20.05
N GLN A 772 21.59 -17.99 20.20
CA GLN A 772 21.60 -18.66 21.51
C GLN A 772 23.02 -18.79 22.09
N GLY A 773 24.05 -18.93 21.22
CA GLY A 773 25.45 -18.92 21.62
C GLY A 773 25.87 -17.60 22.27
N LYS A 774 25.37 -16.45 21.76
CA LYS A 774 25.60 -15.14 22.39
C LYS A 774 24.95 -15.02 23.77
N GLU A 775 23.69 -15.41 23.94
CA GLU A 775 22.99 -15.36 25.25
C GLU A 775 23.65 -16.25 26.34
N LEU A 776 24.33 -17.33 25.96
CA LEU A 776 25.04 -18.20 26.91
C LEU A 776 26.37 -17.61 27.40
N VAL A 777 27.07 -16.83 26.56
CA VAL A 777 28.27 -16.10 26.95
C VAL A 777 27.93 -14.98 27.93
N ASP A 778 26.80 -14.28 27.72
CA ASP A 778 26.29 -13.23 28.62
C ASP A 778 26.02 -13.68 30.06
N LYS A 779 25.78 -14.98 30.30
CA LYS A 779 25.52 -15.56 31.63
C LYS A 779 26.74 -16.18 32.30
N ALA A 780 27.78 -16.50 31.53
CA ALA A 780 29.00 -17.14 32.03
C ALA A 780 30.19 -16.18 31.85
N GLY A 781 30.46 -15.39 32.89
CA GLY A 781 31.58 -14.43 32.96
C GLY A 781 32.97 -15.07 33.03
N THR A 782 33.26 -15.99 32.09
CA THR A 782 34.47 -16.82 32.07
C THR A 782 35.32 -16.45 30.88
N LYS A 783 36.53 -15.91 31.13
CA LYS A 783 37.50 -15.57 30.10
C LYS A 783 37.81 -16.80 29.21
N LYS A 784 37.39 -16.77 27.95
CA LYS A 784 38.01 -17.55 26.88
C LYS A 784 38.87 -16.63 26.03
N GLN A 785 40.16 -16.90 26.08
CA GLN A 785 41.19 -16.25 25.29
C GLN A 785 41.05 -16.74 23.85
N PHE A 786 40.54 -15.89 22.96
CA PHE A 786 40.58 -16.13 21.53
C PHE A 786 41.95 -15.70 21.01
N ASP A 787 42.77 -16.66 20.57
CA ASP A 787 43.99 -16.37 19.83
C ASP A 787 43.61 -15.81 18.46
N ILE A 788 43.62 -14.48 18.35
CA ILE A 788 43.57 -13.79 17.07
C ILE A 788 44.93 -13.97 16.42
N SER A 789 45.04 -14.98 15.56
CA SER A 789 46.15 -15.07 14.61
C SER A 789 46.09 -13.84 13.69
N LEU A 790 47.04 -12.92 13.87
CA LEU A 790 47.17 -11.78 12.97
C LEU A 790 47.42 -12.33 11.55
N PRO A 791 46.72 -11.81 10.51
CA PRO A 791 47.09 -12.09 9.14
C PRO A 791 48.53 -11.62 8.89
N SER A 792 49.38 -12.50 8.39
CA SER A 792 50.75 -12.15 8.00
C SER A 792 50.73 -11.07 6.92
N PRO A 793 51.57 -10.01 7.01
CA PRO A 793 51.61 -8.91 6.04
C PRO A 793 52.35 -9.30 4.75
N THR A 794 51.88 -10.36 4.08
CA THR A 794 52.49 -10.97 2.89
C THR A 794 51.46 -11.39 1.85
N ALA A 795 50.49 -10.51 1.59
CA ALA A 795 49.71 -10.52 0.36
C ALA A 795 49.43 -9.07 -0.05
N ALA A 796 50.29 -8.52 -0.92
CA ALA A 796 49.99 -7.28 -1.65
C ALA A 796 48.86 -7.57 -2.65
N SER A 797 47.61 -7.51 -2.18
CA SER A 797 46.41 -7.77 -2.97
C SER A 797 46.34 -6.81 -4.15
N SER A 798 45.94 -7.32 -5.31
CA SER A 798 45.81 -6.60 -6.59
C SER A 798 44.64 -5.59 -6.62
N ARG A 799 44.66 -4.60 -5.73
CA ARG A 799 43.73 -3.46 -5.75
C ARG A 799 43.95 -2.66 -7.03
N GLY A 800 42.99 -2.69 -7.96
CA GLY A 800 43.01 -1.86 -9.16
C GLY A 800 42.64 -2.52 -10.49
N ARG A 801 42.28 -3.80 -10.54
CA ARG A 801 41.68 -4.42 -11.74
C ARG A 801 40.38 -5.14 -11.41
N MET A 802 39.27 -4.49 -11.79
CA MET A 802 37.96 -5.14 -11.93
C MET A 802 38.09 -6.39 -12.82
N VAL A 803 37.30 -7.44 -12.55
CA VAL A 803 37.23 -8.64 -13.40
C VAL A 803 36.81 -8.31 -14.84
N LEU A 804 35.99 -7.26 -15.01
CA LEU A 804 35.65 -6.69 -16.31
C LEU A 804 36.17 -5.25 -16.44
N PRO A 805 36.95 -4.92 -17.49
CA PRO A 805 37.41 -3.54 -17.71
C PRO A 805 36.25 -2.63 -18.13
N PHE A 806 36.37 -1.34 -17.82
CA PHE A 806 35.49 -0.28 -18.31
C PHE A 806 36.32 0.98 -18.59
N GLU A 807 35.78 1.90 -19.39
CA GLU A 807 36.42 3.20 -19.67
C GLU A 807 35.81 4.28 -18.77
N PRO A 808 36.60 5.01 -17.96
CA PRO A 808 36.12 6.15 -17.16
C PRO A 808 35.62 7.30 -18.05
N LEU A 809 34.37 7.76 -17.86
CA LEU A 809 33.74 8.76 -18.75
C LEU A 809 33.13 9.93 -17.98
N SER A 810 33.50 11.15 -18.36
CA SER A 810 32.95 12.40 -17.81
C SER A 810 31.60 12.78 -18.43
N ILE A 811 30.83 13.60 -17.72
CA ILE A 811 29.64 14.28 -18.24
C ILE A 811 29.88 15.78 -18.19
N VAL A 812 29.45 16.51 -19.22
CA VAL A 812 29.40 17.97 -19.22
C VAL A 812 28.04 18.41 -19.72
N PHE A 813 27.41 19.35 -19.03
CA PHE A 813 26.14 19.94 -19.43
C PHE A 813 26.22 21.47 -19.36
N GLN A 814 25.56 22.14 -20.29
CA GLN A 814 25.58 23.59 -20.42
C GLN A 814 24.20 24.13 -20.78
N ASP A 815 23.81 25.19 -20.10
CA ASP A 815 22.59 26.00 -20.30
C ASP A 815 21.32 25.13 -20.35
N VAL A 816 21.26 24.09 -19.50
CA VAL A 816 20.17 23.11 -19.50
C VAL A 816 18.92 23.74 -18.92
N GLN A 817 17.90 23.87 -19.76
CA GLN A 817 16.57 24.34 -19.40
C GLN A 817 15.55 23.21 -19.60
N TYR A 818 14.50 23.21 -18.78
CA TYR A 818 13.42 22.23 -18.91
C TYR A 818 12.06 22.87 -18.68
N TYR A 819 11.15 22.66 -19.64
CA TYR A 819 9.81 23.23 -19.69
C TYR A 819 8.74 22.14 -19.73
N VAL A 820 7.66 22.31 -18.97
CA VAL A 820 6.47 21.45 -19.01
C VAL A 820 5.22 22.26 -19.35
N GLU A 821 4.15 21.60 -19.80
CA GLU A 821 2.86 22.28 -19.91
C GLU A 821 2.24 22.50 -18.52
N PRO A 822 1.71 23.70 -18.22
CA PRO A 822 1.08 23.96 -16.93
C PRO A 822 -0.19 23.10 -16.75
N PRO A 823 -0.40 22.50 -15.57
CA PRO A 823 -1.60 21.70 -15.26
C PRO A 823 -2.89 22.47 -15.48
N LYS A 824 -3.99 21.76 -15.79
CA LYS A 824 -5.32 22.37 -16.00
C LYS A 824 -5.75 23.24 -14.82
N ALA A 825 -5.54 22.77 -13.59
CA ALA A 825 -5.83 23.53 -12.37
C ALA A 825 -5.09 24.88 -12.32
N MET A 826 -3.82 24.96 -12.73
CA MET A 826 -3.09 26.24 -12.78
C MET A 826 -3.66 27.19 -13.84
N LYS A 827 -4.10 26.67 -15.00
CA LYS A 827 -4.77 27.48 -16.03
C LYS A 827 -6.12 28.02 -15.55
N GLU A 828 -6.86 27.21 -14.78
CA GLU A 828 -8.11 27.61 -14.12
C GLU A 828 -7.87 28.67 -13.02
N SER A 829 -6.73 28.60 -12.31
CA SER A 829 -6.26 29.64 -11.36
C SER A 829 -5.65 30.89 -12.03
N GLY A 830 -5.84 31.10 -13.34
CA GLY A 830 -5.40 32.31 -14.05
C GLY A 830 -3.95 32.33 -14.53
N PHE A 831 -3.21 31.20 -14.50
CA PHE A 831 -1.83 31.16 -15.00
C PHE A 831 -1.78 31.31 -16.54
N SER A 832 -1.26 32.44 -17.01
CA SER A 832 -1.33 32.88 -18.41
C SER A 832 -0.23 32.33 -19.33
N GLN A 833 0.89 31.84 -18.78
CA GLN A 833 2.01 31.35 -19.57
C GLN A 833 1.70 29.96 -20.18
N LYS A 834 2.12 29.73 -21.44
CA LYS A 834 1.89 28.47 -22.16
C LYS A 834 2.82 27.32 -21.74
N LYS A 835 3.97 27.64 -21.13
CA LYS A 835 4.97 26.70 -20.62
C LYS A 835 5.31 27.09 -19.18
N LEU A 836 5.50 26.11 -18.30
CA LEU A 836 6.07 26.27 -16.97
C LEU A 836 7.53 25.83 -17.02
N GLN A 837 8.46 26.72 -16.70
CA GLN A 837 9.90 26.42 -16.64
C GLN A 837 10.26 25.85 -15.27
N LEU A 838 10.94 24.71 -15.23
CA LEU A 838 11.33 24.00 -14.01
C LEU A 838 12.84 24.00 -13.75
N LEU A 839 13.66 24.05 -14.81
CA LEU A 839 15.11 24.24 -14.72
C LEU A 839 15.50 25.47 -15.55
N ARG A 840 16.44 26.26 -15.04
CA ARG A 840 16.93 27.51 -15.65
C ARG A 840 18.45 27.45 -15.76
N ASP A 841 18.95 27.52 -16.99
CA ASP A 841 20.36 27.75 -17.35
C ASP A 841 21.38 26.93 -16.54
N ILE A 842 21.08 25.63 -16.34
CA ILE A 842 21.91 24.77 -15.49
C ILE A 842 23.13 24.27 -16.28
N THR A 843 24.32 24.66 -15.81
CA THR A 843 25.63 24.30 -16.37
C THR A 843 26.46 23.55 -15.31
N GLY A 844 27.32 22.62 -15.73
CA GLY A 844 28.16 21.83 -14.83
C GLY A 844 28.82 20.61 -15.47
N ALA A 845 29.65 19.90 -14.69
CA ALA A 845 30.36 18.71 -15.14
C ALA A 845 30.53 17.69 -14.01
N PHE A 846 30.62 16.40 -14.38
CA PHE A 846 30.91 15.28 -13.48
C PHE A 846 32.13 14.51 -13.98
N ARG A 847 33.07 14.21 -13.08
CA ARG A 847 34.39 13.66 -13.39
C ARG A 847 34.51 12.17 -13.03
N PRO A 848 35.35 11.38 -13.73
CA PRO A 848 35.55 9.98 -13.38
C PRO A 848 36.43 9.81 -12.14
N GLY A 849 36.13 8.79 -11.34
CA GLY A 849 36.82 8.54 -10.06
C GLY A 849 36.45 9.52 -8.95
N VAL A 850 35.43 10.36 -9.17
CA VAL A 850 34.94 11.38 -8.24
C VAL A 850 33.52 11.01 -7.82
N LEU A 851 33.25 11.06 -6.52
CA LEU A 851 31.91 10.95 -5.97
C LEU A 851 31.34 12.37 -5.81
N THR A 852 30.39 12.75 -6.68
CA THR A 852 29.75 14.07 -6.66
C THR A 852 28.36 14.01 -6.00
N ALA A 853 28.12 14.91 -5.03
CA ALA A 853 26.80 15.11 -4.42
C ALA A 853 26.05 16.29 -5.07
N LEU A 854 24.77 16.11 -5.39
CA LEU A 854 23.83 17.15 -5.77
C LEU A 854 22.89 17.44 -4.58
N MET A 855 23.13 18.55 -3.90
CA MET A 855 22.37 18.99 -2.72
C MET A 855 21.47 20.19 -3.04
N GLY A 856 20.48 20.45 -2.19
CA GLY A 856 19.50 21.53 -2.33
C GLY A 856 18.16 21.16 -1.68
N VAL A 857 17.29 22.15 -1.44
CA VAL A 857 16.01 21.94 -0.73
C VAL A 857 15.02 21.01 -1.47
N SER A 858 13.96 20.57 -0.79
CA SER A 858 12.94 19.70 -1.40
C SER A 858 12.17 20.49 -2.45
N GLY A 859 11.93 19.88 -3.62
CA GLY A 859 11.30 20.55 -4.75
C GLY A 859 12.21 21.44 -5.61
N ALA A 860 13.48 21.68 -5.24
CA ALA A 860 14.44 22.51 -5.99
C ALA A 860 14.86 21.96 -7.39
N GLY A 861 14.20 20.92 -7.89
CA GLY A 861 14.47 20.37 -9.22
C GLY A 861 15.57 19.29 -9.30
N LYS A 862 16.22 18.89 -8.21
CA LYS A 862 17.32 17.89 -8.18
C LYS A 862 17.05 16.60 -8.99
N THR A 863 16.01 15.85 -8.64
CA THR A 863 15.56 14.65 -9.39
C THR A 863 15.15 14.98 -10.82
N THR A 864 14.66 16.20 -11.08
CA THR A 864 14.31 16.65 -12.44
C THR A 864 15.56 16.89 -13.28
N LEU A 865 16.62 17.48 -12.71
CA LEU A 865 17.93 17.61 -13.35
C LEU A 865 18.53 16.23 -13.62
N LEU A 866 18.54 15.31 -12.64
CA LEU A 866 18.97 13.93 -12.84
C LEU A 866 18.19 13.25 -13.98
N ASP A 867 16.86 13.27 -13.97
CA ASP A 867 16.04 12.67 -15.02
C ASP A 867 16.27 13.30 -16.41
N VAL A 868 16.57 14.60 -16.49
CA VAL A 868 16.91 15.30 -17.75
C VAL A 868 18.29 14.88 -18.23
N LEU A 869 19.32 14.93 -17.36
CA LEU A 869 20.67 14.50 -17.67
C LEU A 869 20.75 13.01 -18.02
N VAL A 870 19.86 12.19 -17.48
CA VAL A 870 19.76 10.75 -17.80
C VAL A 870 18.89 10.50 -19.05
N GLY A 871 17.95 11.39 -19.37
CA GLY A 871 17.01 11.25 -20.49
C GLY A 871 15.84 10.31 -20.19
N ARG A 872 15.33 10.42 -18.96
CA ARG A 872 14.12 9.76 -18.44
C ARG A 872 12.88 10.65 -18.58
N LYS A 873 13.00 11.98 -18.50
CA LYS A 873 11.90 12.90 -18.86
C LYS A 873 11.59 12.77 -20.36
N THR A 874 10.38 12.30 -20.67
CA THR A 874 9.85 12.13 -22.05
C THR A 874 8.70 13.07 -22.37
N SER A 875 8.18 13.76 -21.37
CA SER A 875 7.23 14.87 -21.52
C SER A 875 7.95 16.18 -21.21
N GLY A 876 7.54 17.26 -21.85
CA GLY A 876 8.23 18.56 -21.77
C GLY A 876 9.29 18.77 -22.85
N ILE A 877 9.87 19.95 -22.86
CA ILE A 877 10.89 20.41 -23.81
C ILE A 877 12.19 20.61 -23.03
N ILE A 878 13.27 19.99 -23.49
CA ILE A 878 14.62 20.13 -22.95
C ILE A 878 15.41 21.00 -23.93
N GLU A 879 16.01 22.07 -23.44
CA GLU A 879 16.89 22.97 -24.19
C GLU A 879 18.27 23.00 -23.48
N GLY A 880 19.33 23.45 -24.16
CA GLY A 880 20.72 23.32 -23.70
C GLY A 880 21.48 22.14 -24.30
N VAL A 881 22.70 21.88 -23.82
CA VAL A 881 23.65 20.89 -24.40
C VAL A 881 24.14 19.92 -23.33
N ILE A 882 24.22 18.62 -23.68
CA ILE A 882 24.79 17.57 -22.82
C ILE A 882 25.80 16.75 -23.64
N LYS A 883 27.00 16.56 -23.09
CA LYS A 883 28.13 15.79 -23.66
C LYS A 883 28.59 14.70 -22.70
N ILE A 884 29.05 13.58 -23.25
CA ILE A 884 29.60 12.42 -22.53
C ILE A 884 30.98 12.12 -23.13
N GLY A 885 32.05 12.16 -22.31
CA GLY A 885 33.43 11.97 -22.79
C GLY A 885 33.83 12.91 -23.94
N GLY A 886 33.27 14.13 -23.97
CA GLY A 886 33.45 15.11 -25.05
C GLY A 886 32.46 15.01 -26.24
N TYR A 887 31.80 13.86 -26.43
CA TYR A 887 30.85 13.64 -27.53
C TYR A 887 29.42 14.08 -27.19
N PRO A 888 28.60 14.59 -28.13
CA PRO A 888 27.20 14.89 -27.89
C PRO A 888 26.42 13.68 -27.38
N LYS A 889 25.56 13.87 -26.37
CA LYS A 889 24.79 12.79 -25.74
C LYS A 889 23.80 12.15 -26.73
N VAL A 890 24.05 10.90 -27.10
CA VAL A 890 23.11 10.05 -27.84
C VAL A 890 22.42 9.08 -26.86
N GLN A 891 21.10 9.19 -26.70
CA GLN A 891 20.37 8.48 -25.62
C GLN A 891 20.51 6.95 -25.68
N ARG A 892 20.59 6.37 -26.88
CA ARG A 892 20.75 4.91 -27.10
C ARG A 892 22.06 4.35 -26.54
N THR A 893 23.17 4.99 -26.87
CA THR A 893 24.50 4.53 -26.45
C THR A 893 24.75 4.86 -24.99
N PHE A 894 24.36 6.08 -24.59
CA PHE A 894 24.45 6.53 -23.20
C PHE A 894 23.75 5.57 -22.22
N SER A 895 22.54 5.10 -22.53
CA SER A 895 21.81 4.17 -21.66
C SER A 895 22.45 2.77 -21.49
N ARG A 896 23.56 2.47 -22.17
CA ARG A 896 24.36 1.25 -21.95
C ARG A 896 25.58 1.47 -21.05
N ILE A 897 26.04 2.72 -20.92
CA ILE A 897 27.22 3.11 -20.13
C ILE A 897 26.86 3.85 -18.84
N SER A 898 25.58 4.18 -18.64
CA SER A 898 25.01 4.80 -17.44
C SER A 898 24.11 3.85 -16.66
N GLY A 899 24.38 3.64 -15.37
CA GLY A 899 23.43 3.07 -14.40
C GLY A 899 22.57 4.15 -13.73
N TYR A 900 21.37 3.79 -13.27
CA TYR A 900 20.48 4.72 -12.55
C TYR A 900 19.74 4.00 -11.41
N CYS A 901 20.07 4.35 -10.15
CA CYS A 901 19.33 3.88 -8.99
C CYS A 901 18.15 4.84 -8.72
N GLU A 902 16.92 4.32 -8.75
CA GLU A 902 15.70 5.09 -8.46
C GLU A 902 15.49 5.27 -6.94
N GLN A 903 14.79 6.34 -6.55
CA GLN A 903 14.45 6.62 -5.14
C GLN A 903 13.67 5.45 -4.49
N THR A 904 12.83 4.75 -5.26
CA THR A 904 12.06 3.57 -4.82
C THR A 904 12.72 2.26 -5.25
N ASP A 905 13.06 1.40 -4.29
CA ASP A 905 13.72 0.12 -4.56
C ASP A 905 12.73 -0.96 -5.05
N VAL A 906 12.55 -1.05 -6.37
CA VAL A 906 11.67 -2.03 -7.01
C VAL A 906 12.44 -3.30 -7.35
N HIS A 907 12.18 -4.37 -6.60
CA HIS A 907 12.75 -5.71 -6.81
C HIS A 907 11.67 -6.78 -6.70
N SER A 908 11.86 -7.92 -7.36
CA SER A 908 11.00 -9.10 -7.18
C SER A 908 11.15 -9.62 -5.74
N PRO A 909 10.06 -9.91 -4.99
CA PRO A 909 10.19 -10.33 -3.60
C PRO A 909 10.58 -11.81 -3.41
N GLN A 910 10.33 -12.69 -4.39
CA GLN A 910 10.55 -14.15 -4.28
C GLN A 910 11.93 -14.66 -4.74
N ILE A 911 12.83 -13.77 -5.14
CA ILE A 911 14.19 -14.09 -5.63
C ILE A 911 15.22 -13.79 -4.51
N THR A 912 16.41 -14.41 -4.55
CA THR A 912 17.49 -14.05 -3.62
C THR A 912 18.30 -12.83 -4.08
N VAL A 913 19.12 -12.29 -3.16
CA VAL A 913 20.10 -11.23 -3.45
C VAL A 913 21.06 -11.65 -4.57
N GLU A 914 21.65 -12.86 -4.51
CA GLU A 914 22.57 -13.36 -5.54
C GLU A 914 21.85 -13.52 -6.89
N GLU A 915 20.70 -14.20 -6.90
CA GLU A 915 19.92 -14.45 -8.10
C GLU A 915 19.51 -13.15 -8.82
N SER A 916 19.19 -12.09 -8.06
CA SER A 916 18.87 -10.76 -8.60
C SER A 916 20.04 -10.13 -9.35
N VAL A 917 21.24 -10.18 -8.76
CA VAL A 917 22.46 -9.62 -9.37
C VAL A 917 22.92 -10.47 -10.55
N VAL A 918 22.90 -11.81 -10.45
CA VAL A 918 23.17 -12.75 -11.55
C VAL A 918 22.23 -12.49 -12.74
N PHE A 919 20.94 -12.31 -12.49
CA PHE A 919 19.95 -12.06 -13.54
C PHE A 919 20.19 -10.72 -14.25
N SER A 920 20.50 -9.65 -13.53
CA SER A 920 20.88 -8.37 -14.13
C SER A 920 22.16 -8.50 -14.97
N ALA A 921 23.16 -9.22 -14.47
CA ALA A 921 24.41 -9.50 -15.19
C ALA A 921 24.15 -10.20 -16.55
N TRP A 922 23.27 -11.20 -16.57
CA TRP A 922 22.93 -11.93 -17.80
C TRP A 922 22.19 -11.08 -18.84
N LEU A 923 21.40 -10.09 -18.41
CA LEU A 923 20.64 -9.21 -19.30
C LEU A 923 21.45 -8.01 -19.83
N ARG A 924 22.46 -7.54 -19.08
CA ARG A 924 23.15 -6.27 -19.36
C ARG A 924 24.59 -6.44 -19.86
N LEU A 925 25.32 -7.50 -19.47
CA LEU A 925 26.69 -7.74 -19.93
C LEU A 925 26.76 -8.31 -21.35
N HIS A 926 27.90 -8.13 -22.03
CA HIS A 926 28.08 -8.59 -23.41
C HIS A 926 27.90 -10.12 -23.54
N PRO A 927 27.28 -10.63 -24.61
CA PRO A 927 27.08 -12.07 -24.80
C PRO A 927 28.39 -12.88 -24.84
N GLU A 928 29.46 -12.28 -25.36
CA GLU A 928 30.78 -12.91 -25.52
C GLU A 928 31.53 -13.17 -24.20
N ILE A 929 31.18 -12.46 -23.13
CA ILE A 929 31.78 -12.70 -21.81
C ILE A 929 31.27 -14.06 -21.30
N ASP A 930 32.18 -14.96 -20.97
CA ASP A 930 31.85 -16.32 -20.57
C ASP A 930 31.13 -16.38 -19.23
N ARG A 931 30.49 -17.52 -18.97
CA ARG A 931 29.67 -17.70 -17.77
C ARG A 931 30.48 -17.68 -16.48
N LYS A 932 31.75 -18.10 -16.50
CA LYS A 932 32.61 -18.15 -15.29
C LYS A 932 33.02 -16.73 -14.91
N THR A 933 33.54 -15.95 -15.86
CA THR A 933 33.89 -14.54 -15.62
C THR A 933 32.66 -13.69 -15.27
N LYS A 934 31.46 -13.99 -15.81
CA LYS A 934 30.20 -13.38 -15.33
C LYS A 934 29.92 -13.67 -13.84
N PHE A 935 30.10 -14.91 -13.38
CA PHE A 935 29.93 -15.24 -11.96
C PHE A 935 31.04 -14.67 -11.06
N GLU A 936 32.29 -14.64 -11.53
CA GLU A 936 33.41 -14.00 -10.81
C GLU A 936 33.16 -12.50 -10.64
N PHE A 937 32.67 -11.82 -11.67
CA PHE A 937 32.27 -10.40 -11.60
C PHE A 937 31.04 -10.16 -10.70
N VAL A 938 30.04 -11.05 -10.70
CA VAL A 938 28.91 -10.97 -9.75
C VAL A 938 29.41 -11.10 -8.31
N LYS A 939 30.34 -12.03 -8.04
CA LYS A 939 30.94 -12.21 -6.71
C LYS A 939 31.73 -10.97 -6.29
N GLU A 940 32.54 -10.41 -7.18
CA GLU A 940 33.24 -9.13 -6.97
C GLU A 940 32.26 -7.99 -6.63
N VAL A 941 31.14 -7.87 -7.36
CA VAL A 941 30.09 -6.88 -7.07
C VAL A 941 29.44 -7.10 -5.70
N LEU A 942 29.14 -8.34 -5.32
CA LEU A 942 28.60 -8.66 -3.99
C LEU A 942 29.60 -8.41 -2.86
N GLU A 943 30.91 -8.54 -3.11
CA GLU A 943 31.98 -8.21 -2.16
C GLU A 943 32.16 -6.68 -2.03
N ILE A 944 32.23 -5.93 -3.14
CA ILE A 944 32.35 -4.45 -3.17
C ILE A 944 31.20 -3.77 -2.40
N ILE A 945 29.99 -4.33 -2.52
CA ILE A 945 28.75 -3.84 -1.91
C ILE A 945 28.49 -4.49 -0.52
N GLU A 946 29.43 -5.27 0.02
CA GLU A 946 29.34 -5.92 1.35
C GLU A 946 28.09 -6.83 1.55
N LEU A 947 27.56 -7.43 0.48
CA LEU A 947 26.32 -8.25 0.48
C LEU A 947 26.55 -9.77 0.56
N ASP A 948 27.80 -10.26 0.45
CA ASP A 948 28.10 -11.72 0.40
C ASP A 948 27.47 -12.52 1.56
N GLY A 949 27.46 -11.97 2.78
CA GLY A 949 26.89 -12.60 3.97
C GLY A 949 25.35 -12.74 3.98
N ILE A 950 24.65 -12.10 3.04
CA ILE A 950 23.19 -12.21 2.87
C ILE A 950 22.76 -12.58 1.44
N LYS A 951 23.69 -13.05 0.60
CA LYS A 951 23.43 -13.40 -0.80
C LYS A 951 22.31 -14.43 -1.02
N ASP A 952 22.12 -15.31 -0.03
CA ASP A 952 21.08 -16.34 0.02
C ASP A 952 19.73 -15.88 0.61
N ALA A 953 19.65 -14.64 1.10
CA ALA A 953 18.41 -14.10 1.66
C ALA A 953 17.42 -13.73 0.54
N LEU A 954 16.13 -13.98 0.77
CA LEU A 954 15.05 -13.48 -0.08
C LEU A 954 14.95 -11.97 0.02
N VAL A 955 14.69 -11.34 -1.12
CA VAL A 955 14.46 -9.90 -1.18
C VAL A 955 13.23 -9.49 -0.36
N GLY A 956 12.14 -10.24 -0.45
CA GLY A 956 10.89 -10.04 0.30
C GLY A 956 10.16 -8.73 -0.04
N THR A 957 8.95 -8.60 0.49
CA THR A 957 8.04 -7.47 0.25
C THR A 957 8.35 -6.29 1.18
N PRO A 958 8.55 -5.06 0.65
CA PRO A 958 8.93 -3.91 1.46
C PRO A 958 8.00 -3.66 2.65
N GLY A 959 8.60 -3.64 3.85
CA GLY A 959 7.89 -3.36 5.11
C GLY A 959 7.12 -4.53 5.71
N VAL A 960 7.15 -5.71 5.08
CA VAL A 960 6.52 -6.94 5.59
C VAL A 960 7.58 -8.01 5.89
N ASP A 961 8.46 -8.31 4.93
CA ASP A 961 9.46 -9.38 5.06
C ASP A 961 10.70 -9.21 4.15
N GLY A 962 11.69 -10.09 4.35
CA GLY A 962 12.95 -10.13 3.58
C GLY A 962 14.00 -9.11 4.05
N LEU A 963 14.58 -8.38 3.10
CA LEU A 963 15.69 -7.45 3.33
C LEU A 963 15.27 -6.16 4.04
N SER A 964 16.16 -5.66 4.89
CA SER A 964 16.05 -4.30 5.45
C SER A 964 16.14 -3.23 4.36
N THR A 965 15.73 -2.00 4.67
CA THR A 965 15.84 -0.85 3.75
C THR A 965 17.28 -0.65 3.28
N GLU A 966 18.22 -0.69 4.22
CA GLU A 966 19.68 -0.64 4.03
C GLU A 966 20.19 -1.68 3.01
N GLN A 967 19.85 -2.96 3.25
CA GLN A 967 20.26 -4.07 2.41
C GLN A 967 19.62 -3.99 1.01
N ARG A 968 18.38 -3.49 0.93
CA ARG A 968 17.64 -3.32 -0.33
C ARG A 968 18.22 -2.16 -1.17
N LYS A 969 18.61 -1.05 -0.54
CA LYS A 969 19.34 0.06 -1.20
C LYS A 969 20.65 -0.44 -1.81
N ARG A 970 21.42 -1.22 -1.04
CA ARG A 970 22.64 -1.88 -1.55
C ARG A 970 22.37 -2.84 -2.70
N LEU A 971 21.29 -3.63 -2.64
CA LEU A 971 20.88 -4.49 -3.75
C LEU A 971 20.55 -3.69 -5.02
N THR A 972 19.86 -2.55 -4.90
CA THR A 972 19.60 -1.64 -6.03
C THR A 972 20.92 -1.17 -6.68
N ILE A 973 21.90 -0.76 -5.87
CA ILE A 973 23.23 -0.36 -6.35
C ILE A 973 23.95 -1.53 -7.04
N ALA A 974 23.92 -2.75 -6.47
CA ALA A 974 24.54 -3.94 -7.05
C ALA A 974 23.91 -4.34 -8.40
N VAL A 975 22.59 -4.27 -8.52
CA VAL A 975 21.83 -4.58 -9.75
C VAL A 975 22.14 -3.60 -10.89
N GLU A 976 22.45 -2.34 -10.59
CA GLU A 976 22.92 -1.35 -11.58
C GLU A 976 24.43 -1.49 -11.87
N LEU A 977 25.26 -1.71 -10.85
CA LEU A 977 26.72 -1.84 -10.98
C LEU A 977 27.11 -3.05 -11.84
N VAL A 978 26.38 -4.17 -11.74
CA VAL A 978 26.67 -5.38 -12.51
C VAL A 978 26.41 -5.24 -14.03
N ALA A 979 25.88 -4.09 -14.48
CA ALA A 979 25.89 -3.72 -15.89
C ALA A 979 27.29 -3.29 -16.40
N ASN A 980 28.28 -3.19 -15.51
CA ASN A 980 29.59 -2.58 -15.73
C ASN A 980 29.53 -1.14 -16.31
N PRO A 981 28.72 -0.22 -15.75
CA PRO A 981 28.61 1.14 -16.26
C PRO A 981 29.85 1.98 -15.93
N SER A 982 30.15 2.96 -16.76
CA SER A 982 31.19 3.98 -16.53
C SER A 982 30.68 5.13 -15.63
N ILE A 983 29.37 5.36 -15.66
CA ILE A 983 28.67 6.46 -14.98
C ILE A 983 27.53 5.86 -14.16
N ILE A 984 27.36 6.26 -12.91
CA ILE A 984 26.22 5.84 -12.08
C ILE A 984 25.55 7.08 -11.48
N PHE A 985 24.24 7.18 -11.68
CA PHE A 985 23.40 8.15 -10.97
C PHE A 985 22.64 7.44 -9.87
N MET A 986 22.49 8.09 -8.71
CA MET A 986 21.72 7.58 -7.58
C MET A 986 20.77 8.66 -7.07
N ASP A 987 19.46 8.45 -7.22
CA ASP A 987 18.49 9.38 -6.65
C ASP A 987 18.23 9.00 -5.18
N GLU A 988 18.75 9.80 -4.26
CA GLU A 988 18.63 9.64 -2.80
C GLU A 988 19.00 8.23 -2.25
N PRO A 989 20.27 7.78 -2.41
CA PRO A 989 20.70 6.46 -1.92
C PRO A 989 20.61 6.31 -0.39
N THR A 990 20.56 7.41 0.37
CA THR A 990 20.48 7.42 1.84
C THR A 990 19.06 7.59 2.39
N THR A 991 18.03 7.78 1.56
CA THR A 991 16.67 8.03 2.05
C THR A 991 16.07 6.80 2.77
N GLY A 992 15.54 7.03 3.97
CA GLY A 992 14.96 5.99 4.83
C GLY A 992 15.96 5.14 5.60
N LEU A 993 17.19 5.64 5.77
CA LEU A 993 18.27 5.02 6.54
C LEU A 993 18.63 5.88 7.77
N ASP A 994 19.24 5.28 8.78
CA ASP A 994 19.89 6.01 9.89
C ASP A 994 21.37 6.33 9.55
N ALA A 995 22.07 7.02 10.45
CA ALA A 995 23.47 7.41 10.28
C ALA A 995 24.34 6.23 9.86
N ARG A 996 24.18 5.09 10.55
CA ARG A 996 24.98 3.89 10.33
C ARG A 996 24.63 3.19 9.02
N ALA A 997 23.34 2.97 8.73
CA ALA A 997 22.91 2.36 7.47
C ALA A 997 23.29 3.23 6.26
N ALA A 998 23.11 4.55 6.35
CA ALA A 998 23.54 5.50 5.33
C ALA A 998 25.06 5.47 5.15
N ALA A 999 25.85 5.40 6.22
CA ALA A 999 27.31 5.26 6.13
C ALA A 999 27.76 3.92 5.52
N ILE A 1000 27.06 2.80 5.78
CA ILE A 1000 27.34 1.50 5.13
C ILE A 1000 27.05 1.59 3.63
N VAL A 1001 25.90 2.14 3.24
CA VAL A 1001 25.55 2.38 1.83
C VAL A 1001 26.58 3.30 1.17
N MET A 1002 26.91 4.44 1.79
CA MET A 1002 27.83 5.41 1.21
C MET A 1002 29.28 4.92 1.17
N ARG A 1003 29.70 4.06 2.09
CA ARG A 1003 30.97 3.32 1.98
C ARG A 1003 30.95 2.38 0.76
N ALA A 1004 29.88 1.62 0.56
CA ALA A 1004 29.73 0.80 -0.64
C ALA A 1004 29.76 1.66 -1.91
N VAL A 1005 29.11 2.84 -1.91
CA VAL A 1005 29.18 3.81 -3.03
C VAL A 1005 30.62 4.32 -3.23
N LYS A 1006 31.36 4.64 -2.16
CA LYS A 1006 32.76 5.08 -2.26
C LYS A 1006 33.66 3.97 -2.80
N ASN A 1007 33.51 2.73 -2.34
CA ASN A 1007 34.19 1.56 -2.90
C ASN A 1007 33.97 1.44 -4.42
N VAL A 1008 32.79 1.84 -4.93
CA VAL A 1008 32.50 1.87 -6.37
C VAL A 1008 33.12 3.08 -7.06
N ALA A 1009 33.15 4.27 -6.44
CA ALA A 1009 33.81 5.45 -7.00
C ALA A 1009 35.33 5.20 -7.16
N ASP A 1010 35.95 4.61 -6.13
CA ASP A 1010 37.38 4.26 -6.08
C ASP A 1010 37.83 3.28 -7.19
N THR A 1011 36.88 2.60 -7.86
CA THR A 1011 37.18 1.80 -9.07
C THR A 1011 37.51 2.66 -10.31
N GLY A 1012 37.25 3.97 -10.26
CA GLY A 1012 37.40 4.92 -11.37
C GLY A 1012 36.09 5.32 -12.06
N ARG A 1013 34.92 4.99 -11.50
CA ARG A 1013 33.61 5.33 -12.08
C ARG A 1013 33.21 6.78 -11.75
N THR A 1014 32.43 7.41 -12.63
CA THR A 1014 31.78 8.70 -12.36
C THR A 1014 30.51 8.44 -11.56
N ILE A 1015 30.42 8.90 -10.31
CA ILE A 1015 29.20 8.73 -9.50
C ILE A 1015 28.59 10.07 -9.14
N VAL A 1016 27.28 10.19 -9.38
CA VAL A 1016 26.49 11.37 -9.02
C VAL A 1016 25.31 10.93 -8.17
N CYS A 1017 25.19 11.47 -6.96
CA CYS A 1017 24.08 11.17 -6.07
C CYS A 1017 23.34 12.43 -5.61
N THR A 1018 22.02 12.39 -5.54
CA THR A 1018 21.26 13.41 -4.80
C THR A 1018 21.21 13.05 -3.33
N ILE A 1019 21.50 14.00 -2.43
CA ILE A 1019 21.40 13.77 -0.99
C ILE A 1019 20.70 14.96 -0.33
N HIS A 1020 19.86 14.65 0.64
CA HIS A 1020 18.98 15.60 1.30
C HIS A 1020 19.47 16.12 2.65
N GLN A 1021 20.29 15.34 3.39
CA GLN A 1021 21.01 15.77 4.60
C GLN A 1021 22.05 14.69 4.99
N PRO A 1022 23.33 14.77 4.54
CA PRO A 1022 24.36 13.83 4.97
C PRO A 1022 24.81 14.12 6.42
N SER A 1023 25.18 13.07 7.16
CA SER A 1023 26.01 13.25 8.37
C SER A 1023 27.40 13.74 7.98
N ILE A 1024 28.17 14.27 8.94
CA ILE A 1024 29.51 14.79 8.65
C ILE A 1024 30.45 13.71 8.08
N ASP A 1025 30.35 12.46 8.56
CA ASP A 1025 31.15 11.33 8.06
C ASP A 1025 30.77 10.93 6.63
N ILE A 1026 29.53 11.19 6.20
CA ILE A 1026 29.09 11.00 4.81
C ILE A 1026 29.51 12.20 3.95
N PHE A 1027 29.46 13.42 4.50
CA PHE A 1027 29.89 14.63 3.80
C PHE A 1027 31.40 14.61 3.49
N GLU A 1028 32.24 14.16 4.43
CA GLU A 1028 33.68 14.03 4.24
C GLU A 1028 34.08 12.89 3.27
N ALA A 1029 33.11 12.12 2.73
CA ALA A 1029 33.35 11.13 1.67
C ALA A 1029 33.29 11.72 0.23
N PHE A 1030 32.83 12.97 0.06
CA PHE A 1030 32.77 13.67 -1.23
C PHE A 1030 34.10 14.36 -1.57
N ASP A 1031 34.43 14.42 -2.86
CA ASP A 1031 35.80 14.70 -3.33
C ASP A 1031 36.04 16.14 -3.83
N GLU A 1032 35.01 17.00 -3.96
CA GLU A 1032 35.14 18.35 -4.54
C GLU A 1032 34.54 19.46 -3.63
N ASP A 1033 35.23 20.60 -3.57
CA ASP A 1033 34.91 21.78 -2.75
C ASP A 1033 35.11 23.08 -3.57
N ILE A 1034 34.45 24.18 -3.17
CA ILE A 1034 34.46 25.48 -3.89
C ILE A 1034 35.52 26.40 -3.28
N SER A 1035 36.53 26.77 -4.07
CA SER A 1035 37.58 27.68 -3.63
C SER A 1035 37.06 29.12 -3.43
N GLY A 1036 37.40 29.71 -2.27
CA GLY A 1036 37.03 31.08 -1.89
C GLY A 1036 36.11 31.17 -0.67
N VAL A 1037 35.54 30.05 -0.22
CA VAL A 1037 34.71 29.99 1.00
C VAL A 1037 35.61 29.67 2.22
N PRO A 1038 35.57 30.47 3.30
CA PRO A 1038 36.35 30.16 4.52
C PRO A 1038 35.79 28.92 5.24
N LYS A 1039 36.65 28.17 5.94
CA LYS A 1039 36.18 27.10 6.84
C LYS A 1039 35.40 27.70 8.00
N PHE A 1040 34.18 27.19 8.21
CA PHE A 1040 33.21 27.73 9.17
C PHE A 1040 33.39 27.19 10.61
N GLU A 1041 32.69 27.83 11.55
CA GLU A 1041 32.84 27.64 13.01
C GLU A 1041 32.54 26.22 13.50
N ASP A 1042 33.17 25.87 14.63
CA ASP A 1042 33.40 24.50 15.13
C ASP A 1042 32.16 23.67 15.53
N SER A 1043 30.93 24.13 15.34
CA SER A 1043 29.72 23.55 15.97
C SER A 1043 28.54 23.16 15.06
N CYS A 1044 28.61 23.33 13.74
CA CYS A 1044 27.48 23.01 12.83
C CYS A 1044 27.86 22.00 11.72
N ASN A 1045 26.88 21.20 11.25
CA ASN A 1045 27.05 20.30 10.11
C ASN A 1045 27.07 21.13 8.79
N PRO A 1046 28.18 21.15 8.02
CA PRO A 1046 28.31 21.98 6.82
C PRO A 1046 27.21 21.78 5.78
N ALA A 1047 26.72 20.55 5.62
CA ALA A 1047 25.67 20.24 4.66
C ALA A 1047 24.27 20.69 5.11
N THR A 1048 24.03 20.76 6.43
CA THR A 1048 22.78 21.31 6.97
C THR A 1048 22.78 22.83 6.81
N TRP A 1049 23.87 23.49 7.20
CA TRP A 1049 24.05 24.93 7.01
C TRP A 1049 23.98 25.36 5.53
N MET A 1050 24.59 24.59 4.61
CA MET A 1050 24.50 24.87 3.17
C MET A 1050 23.04 24.85 2.68
N LEU A 1051 22.20 23.92 3.16
CA LEU A 1051 20.79 23.84 2.78
C LEU A 1051 19.93 24.97 3.38
N GLU A 1052 20.31 25.47 4.56
CA GLU A 1052 19.66 26.61 5.22
C GLU A 1052 20.03 27.94 4.55
N VAL A 1053 21.28 28.11 4.13
CA VAL A 1053 21.75 29.36 3.50
C VAL A 1053 21.42 29.44 2.00
N THR A 1054 21.30 28.31 1.30
CA THR A 1054 20.90 28.27 -0.13
C THR A 1054 19.38 28.19 -0.37
N CYS A 1055 18.56 28.42 0.67
CA CYS A 1055 17.12 28.49 0.51
C CYS A 1055 16.66 29.91 0.08
N ALA A 1056 15.52 29.99 -0.62
CA ALA A 1056 15.03 31.25 -1.19
C ALA A 1056 14.70 32.34 -0.15
N SER A 1057 14.45 31.98 1.11
CA SER A 1057 14.32 32.95 2.20
C SER A 1057 15.67 33.57 2.58
N SER A 1058 16.74 32.79 2.60
CA SER A 1058 18.10 33.27 2.92
C SER A 1058 18.71 34.10 1.78
N GLU A 1059 18.44 33.76 0.51
CA GLU A 1059 18.80 34.62 -0.63
C GLU A 1059 18.12 36.01 -0.54
N ALA A 1060 16.84 36.04 -0.15
CA ALA A 1060 16.09 37.28 0.03
C ALA A 1060 16.55 38.11 1.25
N GLU A 1061 17.07 37.46 2.29
CA GLU A 1061 17.58 38.11 3.51
C GLU A 1061 19.02 38.63 3.34
N LEU A 1062 19.84 37.95 2.53
CA LEU A 1062 21.23 38.33 2.23
C LEU A 1062 21.36 39.27 1.01
N GLY A 1063 20.39 39.28 0.10
CA GLY A 1063 20.42 40.09 -1.13
C GLY A 1063 21.45 39.62 -2.18
N ILE A 1064 21.78 38.33 -2.19
CA ILE A 1064 22.78 37.70 -3.06
C ILE A 1064 22.12 36.64 -3.94
N ASP A 1065 22.48 36.60 -5.23
CA ASP A 1065 22.08 35.55 -6.17
C ASP A 1065 23.24 34.57 -6.37
N PHE A 1066 23.09 33.33 -5.90
CA PHE A 1066 24.16 32.33 -5.98
C PHE A 1066 24.46 31.87 -7.42
N SER A 1067 23.52 32.02 -8.36
CA SER A 1067 23.76 31.70 -9.78
C SER A 1067 24.79 32.65 -10.40
N HIS A 1068 24.81 33.90 -9.96
CA HIS A 1068 25.76 34.92 -10.40
C HIS A 1068 27.18 34.65 -9.89
N ILE A 1069 27.35 33.94 -8.76
CA ILE A 1069 28.66 33.53 -8.24
C ILE A 1069 29.19 32.34 -9.05
N TYR A 1070 28.35 31.36 -9.36
CA TYR A 1070 28.74 30.20 -10.18
C TYR A 1070 29.21 30.59 -11.59
N MET A 1071 28.51 31.53 -12.24
CA MET A 1071 28.87 32.08 -13.55
C MET A 1071 30.26 32.74 -13.61
N ASN A 1072 30.80 33.20 -12.48
CA ASN A 1072 32.12 33.83 -12.39
C ASN A 1072 33.24 32.86 -11.98
N SER A 1073 32.96 31.55 -11.89
CA SER A 1073 33.94 30.54 -11.52
C SER A 1073 34.77 30.04 -12.73
N ALA A 1074 36.03 29.66 -12.49
CA ALA A 1074 36.95 29.19 -13.53
C ALA A 1074 36.56 27.87 -14.23
N LEU A 1075 35.44 27.25 -13.82
CA LEU A 1075 34.87 26.03 -14.40
C LEU A 1075 34.00 26.27 -15.65
N HIS A 1076 33.64 27.52 -15.93
CA HIS A 1076 32.64 27.88 -16.95
C HIS A 1076 33.12 27.75 -18.42
N ASP A 1077 34.42 27.89 -18.70
CA ASP A 1077 34.87 28.52 -19.96
C ASP A 1077 35.34 27.56 -21.09
N THR A 1078 34.86 26.31 -21.19
CA THR A 1078 35.31 25.37 -22.25
C THR A 1078 34.23 24.56 -23.01
N SER A 1079 33.77 25.15 -24.11
CA SER A 1079 33.44 24.53 -25.41
C SER A 1079 32.05 23.87 -25.67
N VAL A 1080 31.35 24.33 -26.74
CA VAL A 1080 30.15 23.71 -27.33
C VAL A 1080 30.06 23.88 -28.87
N ARG A 1081 29.62 22.80 -29.56
CA ARG A 1081 28.96 22.63 -30.89
C ARG A 1081 29.05 21.10 -31.23
N ARG A 1082 28.14 20.40 -31.93
CA ARG A 1082 26.83 20.67 -32.60
C ARG A 1082 26.03 19.32 -32.68
N GLU A 1083 24.70 19.40 -32.83
CA GLU A 1083 23.66 18.51 -33.46
C GLU A 1083 23.99 17.06 -33.96
N LEU A 1084 23.10 16.04 -34.07
CA LEU A 1084 21.62 15.90 -33.87
C LEU A 1084 21.13 14.42 -33.77
N SER A 1085 20.16 14.13 -32.88
CA SER A 1085 19.09 13.08 -32.93
C SER A 1085 19.38 11.54 -32.89
N SER A 1086 18.52 10.77 -32.19
CA SER A 1086 18.43 9.29 -32.27
C SER A 1086 17.12 8.68 -31.75
N THR A 1087 16.73 7.49 -32.23
CA THR A 1087 15.79 6.51 -31.59
C THR A 1087 16.12 6.17 -30.11
N GLY A 1088 15.52 5.17 -29.44
CA GLY A 1088 14.58 4.10 -29.81
C GLY A 1088 14.99 2.80 -29.09
N ARG A 1089 14.11 2.16 -28.31
CA ARG A 1089 14.47 1.34 -27.11
C ARG A 1089 13.79 -0.06 -27.05
N ASP A 1090 13.17 -0.50 -28.14
CA ASP A 1090 12.06 -1.47 -28.13
C ASP A 1090 12.45 -2.97 -28.03
N LEU A 1091 13.73 -3.35 -28.23
CA LEU A 1091 14.08 -4.76 -28.51
C LEU A 1091 14.24 -5.65 -27.26
N GLN A 1092 14.67 -5.11 -26.11
CA GLN A 1092 14.93 -5.92 -24.89
C GLN A 1092 13.64 -6.45 -24.23
N VAL A 1093 12.55 -5.68 -24.31
CA VAL A 1093 11.26 -6.02 -23.68
C VAL A 1093 10.66 -7.29 -24.29
N VAL A 1094 10.78 -7.46 -25.62
CA VAL A 1094 10.27 -8.63 -26.35
C VAL A 1094 10.97 -9.92 -25.88
N GLY A 1095 12.27 -9.86 -25.62
CA GLY A 1095 13.06 -11.00 -25.12
C GLY A 1095 12.58 -11.50 -23.75
N ALA A 1096 12.36 -10.58 -22.81
CA ALA A 1096 11.84 -10.92 -21.48
C ALA A 1096 10.42 -11.53 -21.55
N CYS A 1097 9.53 -10.96 -22.36
CA CYS A 1097 8.18 -11.51 -22.57
C CYS A 1097 8.23 -12.94 -23.15
N SER A 1098 9.17 -13.21 -24.06
CA SER A 1098 9.34 -14.52 -24.69
C SER A 1098 9.85 -15.57 -23.71
N ALA A 1099 10.76 -15.19 -22.80
CA ALA A 1099 11.24 -16.06 -21.74
C ALA A 1099 10.12 -16.44 -20.76
N GLN A 1100 9.29 -15.47 -20.35
CA GLN A 1100 8.15 -15.72 -19.46
C GLN A 1100 7.16 -16.73 -20.06
N VAL A 1101 6.82 -16.58 -21.35
CA VAL A 1101 5.97 -17.53 -22.09
C VAL A 1101 6.55 -18.94 -22.08
N ILE A 1102 7.86 -19.11 -22.27
CA ILE A 1102 8.52 -20.42 -22.34
C ILE A 1102 8.57 -21.11 -20.97
N VAL A 1103 8.76 -20.36 -19.87
CA VAL A 1103 8.83 -20.89 -18.50
C VAL A 1103 7.51 -21.55 -18.04
N GLU A 1104 6.38 -21.12 -18.57
CA GLU A 1104 5.08 -21.75 -18.30
C GLU A 1104 4.96 -23.17 -18.89
N ILE A 1105 5.67 -23.47 -19.98
CA ILE A 1105 5.48 -24.73 -20.74
C ILE A 1105 5.75 -25.98 -19.88
N PRO A 1106 6.88 -26.12 -19.15
CA PRO A 1106 7.12 -27.28 -18.29
C PRO A 1106 6.11 -27.41 -17.14
N TYR A 1107 5.65 -26.29 -16.58
CA TYR A 1107 4.66 -26.28 -15.51
C TYR A 1107 3.30 -26.76 -16.00
N VAL A 1108 2.82 -26.20 -17.12
CA VAL A 1108 1.56 -26.62 -17.76
C VAL A 1108 1.62 -28.07 -18.25
N LEU A 1109 2.79 -28.56 -18.70
CA LEU A 1109 3.01 -29.96 -19.06
C LEU A 1109 2.88 -30.91 -17.86
N ALA A 1110 3.46 -30.54 -16.72
CA ALA A 1110 3.31 -31.31 -15.48
C ALA A 1110 1.86 -31.28 -14.98
N GLN A 1111 1.19 -30.12 -15.05
CA GLN A 1111 -0.21 -29.97 -14.69
C GLN A 1111 -1.14 -30.81 -15.57
N SER A 1112 -0.96 -30.80 -16.90
CA SER A 1112 -1.77 -31.59 -17.83
C SER A 1112 -1.53 -33.09 -17.66
N LEU A 1113 -0.31 -33.51 -17.30
CA LEU A 1113 0.02 -34.90 -16.99
C LEU A 1113 -0.70 -35.37 -15.72
N VAL A 1114 -0.56 -34.63 -14.61
CA VAL A 1114 -1.23 -34.93 -13.34
C VAL A 1114 -2.75 -34.96 -13.52
N PHE A 1115 -3.32 -33.96 -14.21
CA PHE A 1115 -4.75 -33.92 -14.51
C PHE A 1115 -5.20 -35.13 -15.34
N THR A 1116 -4.41 -35.54 -16.35
CA THR A 1116 -4.72 -36.72 -17.18
C THR A 1116 -4.67 -38.02 -16.39
N VAL A 1117 -3.60 -38.22 -15.60
CA VAL A 1117 -3.40 -39.42 -14.77
C VAL A 1117 -4.54 -39.60 -13.76
N ILE A 1118 -5.09 -38.51 -13.21
CA ILE A 1118 -6.22 -38.57 -12.28
C ILE A 1118 -7.55 -38.73 -13.03
N THR A 1119 -7.83 -37.88 -14.02
CA THR A 1119 -9.17 -37.80 -14.62
C THR A 1119 -9.49 -38.92 -15.61
N TYR A 1120 -8.53 -39.35 -16.43
CA TYR A 1120 -8.77 -40.35 -17.46
C TYR A 1120 -9.24 -41.71 -16.89
N PRO A 1121 -8.60 -42.26 -15.82
CA PRO A 1121 -9.09 -43.47 -15.17
C PRO A 1121 -10.43 -43.28 -14.47
N MET A 1122 -10.63 -42.14 -13.78
CA MET A 1122 -11.83 -41.90 -12.97
C MET A 1122 -13.09 -41.66 -13.82
N ILE A 1123 -12.95 -41.13 -15.03
CA ILE A 1123 -14.06 -41.02 -16.00
C ILE A 1123 -14.38 -42.38 -16.63
N GLY A 1124 -13.44 -43.33 -16.63
CA GLY A 1124 -13.62 -44.67 -17.21
C GLY A 1124 -13.48 -44.69 -18.72
N TYR A 1125 -12.64 -43.82 -19.31
CA TYR A 1125 -12.35 -43.86 -20.75
C TYR A 1125 -11.59 -45.14 -21.14
N TYR A 1126 -11.70 -45.53 -22.41
CA TYR A 1126 -11.10 -46.76 -22.92
C TYR A 1126 -9.56 -46.70 -22.86
N TRP A 1127 -8.93 -47.70 -22.25
CA TRP A 1127 -7.48 -47.75 -22.07
C TRP A 1127 -6.75 -48.06 -23.39
N SER A 1128 -6.35 -47.01 -24.10
CA SER A 1128 -5.49 -47.07 -25.29
C SER A 1128 -4.49 -45.93 -25.26
N ALA A 1129 -3.21 -46.22 -25.51
CA ALA A 1129 -2.15 -45.21 -25.52
C ALA A 1129 -2.44 -44.06 -26.50
N TYR A 1130 -3.07 -44.37 -27.65
CA TYR A 1130 -3.52 -43.38 -28.63
C TYR A 1130 -4.58 -42.43 -28.05
N LYS A 1131 -5.61 -42.96 -27.40
CA LYS A 1131 -6.71 -42.17 -26.83
C LYS A 1131 -6.27 -41.34 -25.62
N ILE A 1132 -5.38 -41.89 -24.79
CA ILE A 1132 -4.73 -41.19 -23.66
C ILE A 1132 -3.88 -40.02 -24.19
N PHE A 1133 -3.05 -40.25 -25.23
CA PHE A 1133 -2.23 -39.20 -25.82
C PHE A 1133 -3.07 -38.04 -26.38
N TRP A 1134 -4.15 -38.33 -27.11
CA TRP A 1134 -5.04 -37.28 -27.62
C TRP A 1134 -5.74 -36.48 -26.53
N TYR A 1135 -6.19 -37.14 -25.46
CA TYR A 1135 -6.76 -36.46 -24.30
C TYR A 1135 -5.72 -35.56 -23.63
N PHE A 1136 -4.53 -36.09 -23.34
CA PHE A 1136 -3.41 -35.34 -22.76
C PHE A 1136 -3.02 -34.12 -23.61
N TYR A 1137 -2.83 -34.32 -24.93
CA TYR A 1137 -2.45 -33.26 -25.86
C TYR A 1137 -3.51 -32.15 -25.91
N THR A 1138 -4.79 -32.53 -26.00
CA THR A 1138 -5.90 -31.57 -26.02
C THR A 1138 -5.98 -30.78 -24.71
N MET A 1139 -5.78 -31.43 -23.56
CA MET A 1139 -5.75 -30.78 -22.25
C MET A 1139 -4.53 -29.85 -22.10
N PHE A 1140 -3.35 -30.29 -22.54
CA PHE A 1140 -2.12 -29.49 -22.53
C PHE A 1140 -2.27 -28.21 -23.34
N CYS A 1141 -2.68 -28.30 -24.61
CA CYS A 1141 -2.91 -27.10 -25.44
C CYS A 1141 -4.01 -26.20 -24.86
N THR A 1142 -5.04 -26.78 -24.24
CA THR A 1142 -6.15 -26.05 -23.61
C THR A 1142 -5.68 -25.22 -22.41
N LEU A 1143 -4.94 -25.83 -21.48
CA LEU A 1143 -4.36 -25.12 -20.34
C LEU A 1143 -3.39 -24.02 -20.83
N LEU A 1144 -2.55 -24.33 -21.81
CA LEU A 1144 -1.54 -23.40 -22.33
C LEU A 1144 -2.16 -22.13 -22.95
N TYR A 1145 -3.20 -22.25 -23.79
CA TYR A 1145 -3.83 -21.05 -24.35
C TYR A 1145 -4.60 -20.25 -23.31
N TYR A 1146 -5.15 -20.87 -22.26
CA TYR A 1146 -5.82 -20.14 -21.19
C TYR A 1146 -4.84 -19.33 -20.33
N THR A 1147 -3.68 -19.89 -20.00
CA THR A 1147 -2.59 -19.17 -19.31
C THR A 1147 -2.13 -17.96 -20.14
N TYR A 1148 -1.89 -18.16 -21.44
CA TYR A 1148 -1.41 -17.08 -22.32
C TYR A 1148 -2.48 -16.02 -22.61
N LEU A 1149 -3.77 -16.40 -22.67
CA LEU A 1149 -4.87 -15.44 -22.73
C LEU A 1149 -4.90 -14.55 -21.47
N GLY A 1150 -4.68 -15.12 -20.28
CA GLY A 1150 -4.58 -14.35 -19.03
C GLY A 1150 -3.47 -13.30 -19.09
N MET A 1151 -2.27 -13.67 -19.54
CA MET A 1151 -1.15 -12.74 -19.75
C MET A 1151 -1.48 -11.64 -20.77
N LEU A 1152 -2.11 -12.00 -21.90
CA LEU A 1152 -2.54 -11.04 -22.91
C LEU A 1152 -3.56 -10.01 -22.37
N LEU A 1153 -4.54 -10.46 -21.57
CA LEU A 1153 -5.55 -9.56 -20.98
C LEU A 1153 -4.96 -8.54 -20.01
N ILE A 1154 -3.92 -8.91 -19.26
CA ILE A 1154 -3.18 -7.97 -18.42
C ILE A 1154 -2.37 -6.99 -19.29
N ALA A 1155 -1.71 -7.47 -20.36
CA ALA A 1155 -0.91 -6.62 -21.26
C ALA A 1155 -1.72 -5.55 -22.03
N ILE A 1156 -2.99 -5.83 -22.36
CA ILE A 1156 -3.87 -4.89 -23.09
C ILE A 1156 -4.64 -3.92 -22.17
N THR A 1157 -4.54 -4.06 -20.84
CA THR A 1157 -5.30 -3.23 -19.90
C THR A 1157 -4.42 -2.34 -19.02
N PRO A 1158 -4.88 -1.11 -18.67
CA PRO A 1158 -4.12 -0.21 -17.81
C PRO A 1158 -4.31 -0.50 -16.31
N ARG A 1159 -5.22 -1.41 -15.93
CA ARG A 1159 -5.61 -1.66 -14.54
C ARG A 1159 -6.06 -3.10 -14.34
N PHE A 1160 -5.57 -3.76 -13.31
CA PHE A 1160 -5.89 -5.16 -12.98
C PHE A 1160 -7.41 -5.46 -12.86
N PRO A 1161 -8.25 -4.63 -12.20
CA PRO A 1161 -9.71 -4.88 -12.17
C PRO A 1161 -10.39 -4.88 -13.55
N VAL A 1162 -9.82 -4.15 -14.54
CA VAL A 1162 -10.34 -4.15 -15.91
C VAL A 1162 -9.95 -5.44 -16.63
N ALA A 1163 -8.75 -5.97 -16.38
CA ALA A 1163 -8.35 -7.30 -16.87
C ALA A 1163 -9.31 -8.39 -16.38
N ALA A 1164 -9.69 -8.36 -15.10
CA ALA A 1164 -10.62 -9.32 -14.50
C ALA A 1164 -12.04 -9.25 -15.13
N ILE A 1165 -12.55 -8.05 -15.44
CA ILE A 1165 -13.84 -7.86 -16.12
C ILE A 1165 -13.78 -8.34 -17.58
N LEU A 1166 -12.65 -8.15 -18.27
CA LEU A 1166 -12.49 -8.74 -19.60
C LEU A 1166 -12.38 -10.27 -19.53
N GLN A 1167 -11.68 -10.82 -18.53
CA GLN A 1167 -11.53 -12.26 -18.34
C GLN A 1167 -12.87 -12.97 -18.17
N SER A 1168 -13.78 -12.43 -17.34
CA SER A 1168 -15.14 -12.96 -17.19
C SER A 1168 -15.92 -12.93 -18.52
N ALA A 1169 -15.80 -11.85 -19.30
CA ALA A 1169 -16.42 -11.73 -20.62
C ALA A 1169 -15.88 -12.75 -21.64
N PHE A 1170 -14.55 -12.94 -21.70
CA PHE A 1170 -13.95 -13.94 -22.60
C PHE A 1170 -14.33 -15.37 -22.21
N TYR A 1171 -14.29 -15.73 -20.93
CA TYR A 1171 -14.63 -17.08 -20.47
C TYR A 1171 -16.11 -17.42 -20.74
N THR A 1172 -17.02 -16.48 -20.48
CA THR A 1172 -18.45 -16.67 -20.77
C THR A 1172 -18.73 -16.71 -22.27
N THR A 1173 -18.07 -15.87 -23.08
CA THR A 1173 -18.20 -15.92 -24.56
C THR A 1173 -17.68 -17.24 -25.12
N PHE A 1174 -16.51 -17.69 -24.68
CA PHE A 1174 -15.90 -18.93 -25.15
C PHE A 1174 -16.73 -20.16 -24.76
N ASN A 1175 -17.47 -20.12 -23.64
CA ASN A 1175 -18.37 -21.20 -23.25
C ASN A 1175 -19.61 -21.29 -24.19
N LEU A 1176 -20.22 -20.16 -24.53
CA LEU A 1176 -21.40 -20.10 -25.42
C LEU A 1176 -21.14 -20.76 -26.78
N PHE A 1177 -20.00 -20.42 -27.37
CA PHE A 1177 -19.60 -20.89 -28.71
C PHE A 1177 -18.71 -22.15 -28.67
N ALA A 1178 -18.50 -22.78 -27.51
CA ALA A 1178 -17.72 -24.02 -27.41
C ALA A 1178 -18.37 -25.22 -28.12
N GLY A 1179 -19.65 -25.14 -28.50
CA GLY A 1179 -20.41 -26.26 -29.06
C GLY A 1179 -21.14 -27.11 -28.02
N PHE A 1180 -20.98 -26.83 -26.72
CA PHE A 1180 -21.64 -27.56 -25.63
C PHE A 1180 -23.06 -27.05 -25.35
N LEU A 1181 -23.24 -25.74 -25.14
CA LEU A 1181 -24.55 -25.13 -24.86
C LEU A 1181 -25.44 -25.05 -26.11
N ILE A 1182 -24.84 -24.73 -27.26
CA ILE A 1182 -25.46 -24.82 -28.58
C ILE A 1182 -24.50 -25.58 -29.51
N PRO A 1183 -24.90 -26.72 -30.07
CA PRO A 1183 -24.09 -27.45 -31.04
C PRO A 1183 -23.91 -26.65 -32.34
N ARG A 1184 -22.76 -26.80 -33.00
CA ARG A 1184 -22.40 -26.07 -34.23
C ARG A 1184 -23.51 -26.00 -35.30
N PRO A 1185 -24.26 -27.08 -35.63
CA PRO A 1185 -25.32 -27.01 -36.65
C PRO A 1185 -26.50 -26.11 -36.28
N GLN A 1186 -26.67 -25.78 -35.00
CA GLN A 1186 -27.76 -24.95 -34.46
C GLN A 1186 -27.34 -23.50 -34.22
N ILE A 1187 -26.06 -23.16 -34.41
CA ILE A 1187 -25.57 -21.77 -34.31
C ILE A 1187 -26.07 -21.00 -35.54
N PRO A 1188 -26.65 -19.78 -35.38
CA PRO A 1188 -27.14 -19.00 -36.50
C PRO A 1188 -26.05 -18.72 -37.54
N LYS A 1189 -26.41 -18.73 -38.84
CA LYS A 1189 -25.43 -18.70 -39.95
C LYS A 1189 -24.41 -17.55 -39.88
N TRP A 1190 -24.81 -16.38 -39.40
CA TRP A 1190 -23.95 -15.21 -39.24
C TRP A 1190 -22.98 -15.29 -38.05
N TRP A 1191 -23.15 -16.24 -37.13
CA TRP A 1191 -22.25 -16.51 -35.99
C TRP A 1191 -21.33 -17.72 -36.19
N ILE A 1192 -21.53 -18.53 -37.24
CA ILE A 1192 -20.74 -19.75 -37.48
C ILE A 1192 -19.23 -19.45 -37.63
N TRP A 1193 -18.83 -18.30 -38.18
CA TRP A 1193 -17.41 -17.92 -38.26
C TRP A 1193 -16.77 -17.78 -36.87
N PHE A 1194 -17.51 -17.27 -35.88
CA PHE A 1194 -17.00 -17.01 -34.53
C PHE A 1194 -16.77 -18.31 -33.75
N TYR A 1195 -17.62 -19.32 -33.97
CA TYR A 1195 -17.39 -20.69 -33.49
C TYR A 1195 -16.01 -21.23 -33.93
N TYR A 1196 -15.56 -20.95 -35.16
CA TYR A 1196 -14.26 -21.39 -35.66
C TYR A 1196 -13.08 -20.56 -35.15
N VAL A 1197 -13.31 -19.30 -34.77
CA VAL A 1197 -12.29 -18.42 -34.18
C VAL A 1197 -12.03 -18.75 -32.71
N ILE A 1198 -12.98 -19.34 -32.00
CA ILE A 1198 -12.89 -19.62 -30.56
C ILE A 1198 -12.17 -20.95 -30.27
N PRO A 1199 -11.17 -20.97 -29.35
CA PRO A 1199 -10.33 -22.15 -29.13
C PRO A 1199 -11.04 -23.30 -28.41
N THR A 1200 -12.03 -23.01 -27.57
CA THR A 1200 -12.78 -24.03 -26.80
C THR A 1200 -13.59 -24.97 -27.69
N SER A 1201 -14.03 -24.52 -28.87
CA SER A 1201 -14.77 -25.36 -29.81
C SER A 1201 -13.87 -26.46 -30.41
N TRP A 1202 -12.61 -26.11 -30.69
CA TRP A 1202 -11.58 -27.04 -31.10
C TRP A 1202 -11.16 -27.97 -29.96
N SER A 1203 -11.06 -27.48 -28.71
CA SER A 1203 -10.83 -28.33 -27.53
C SER A 1203 -11.94 -29.39 -27.37
N LEU A 1204 -13.22 -28.99 -27.43
CA LEU A 1204 -14.35 -29.92 -27.28
C LEU A 1204 -14.39 -30.96 -28.40
N ASN A 1205 -14.14 -30.53 -29.64
CA ASN A 1205 -14.03 -31.41 -30.80
C ASN A 1205 -12.87 -32.42 -30.62
N GLY A 1206 -11.68 -31.96 -30.19
CA GLY A 1206 -10.53 -32.83 -29.94
C GLY A 1206 -10.80 -33.91 -28.89
N VAL A 1207 -11.44 -33.54 -27.76
CA VAL A 1207 -11.80 -34.50 -26.71
C VAL A 1207 -12.85 -35.50 -27.22
N LEU A 1208 -14.03 -35.04 -27.67
CA LEU A 1208 -15.12 -35.96 -28.00
C LEU A 1208 -14.81 -36.85 -29.20
N THR A 1209 -14.16 -36.29 -30.23
CA THR A 1209 -13.83 -37.02 -31.47
C THR A 1209 -12.71 -38.05 -31.28
N SER A 1210 -11.76 -37.81 -30.37
CA SER A 1210 -10.69 -38.79 -30.07
C SER A 1210 -11.15 -39.95 -29.18
N GLN A 1211 -12.10 -39.72 -28.27
CA GLN A 1211 -12.59 -40.76 -27.36
C GLN A 1211 -13.71 -41.60 -27.97
N PHE A 1212 -14.62 -40.97 -28.74
CA PHE A 1212 -15.89 -41.58 -29.19
C PHE A 1212 -16.10 -41.55 -30.72
N GLY A 1213 -15.24 -40.88 -31.50
CA GLY A 1213 -15.43 -40.72 -32.95
C GLY A 1213 -15.16 -41.98 -33.78
N ASP A 1214 -14.70 -43.06 -33.14
CA ASP A 1214 -14.40 -44.39 -33.66
C ASP A 1214 -15.29 -45.48 -33.01
N VAL A 1215 -16.40 -45.10 -32.38
CA VAL A 1215 -17.27 -46.00 -31.59
C VAL A 1215 -18.65 -46.14 -32.21
N ASP A 1216 -18.87 -47.19 -32.99
CA ASP A 1216 -20.14 -47.42 -33.71
C ASP A 1216 -21.24 -48.09 -32.86
N LYS A 1217 -21.20 -47.97 -31.54
CA LYS A 1217 -22.23 -48.51 -30.64
C LYS A 1217 -23.54 -47.74 -30.80
N GLU A 1218 -24.68 -48.45 -30.88
CA GLU A 1218 -25.99 -47.81 -30.91
C GLU A 1218 -26.38 -47.21 -29.55
N ILE A 1219 -26.94 -46.01 -29.60
CA ILE A 1219 -27.48 -45.25 -28.46
C ILE A 1219 -28.85 -44.66 -28.84
N SER A 1220 -29.76 -44.58 -27.87
CA SER A 1220 -31.06 -43.92 -28.05
C SER A 1220 -30.97 -42.47 -27.56
N VAL A 1221 -31.12 -41.50 -28.47
CA VAL A 1221 -31.00 -40.06 -28.17
C VAL A 1221 -32.15 -39.31 -28.82
N PHE A 1222 -32.81 -38.43 -28.06
CA PHE A 1222 -34.02 -37.70 -28.48
C PHE A 1222 -35.16 -38.58 -29.04
N GLY A 1223 -35.21 -39.86 -28.66
CA GLY A 1223 -36.20 -40.83 -29.15
C GLY A 1223 -35.85 -41.52 -30.48
N GLN A 1224 -34.62 -41.38 -30.97
CA GLN A 1224 -34.10 -42.09 -32.14
C GLN A 1224 -32.88 -42.94 -31.77
N ASN A 1225 -32.77 -44.14 -32.34
CA ASN A 1225 -31.55 -44.95 -32.21
C ASN A 1225 -30.56 -44.56 -33.31
N LYS A 1226 -29.31 -44.25 -32.93
CA LYS A 1226 -28.20 -43.90 -33.83
C LYS A 1226 -26.88 -44.44 -33.26
N THR A 1227 -25.86 -44.66 -34.09
CA THR A 1227 -24.51 -44.95 -33.60
C THR A 1227 -23.88 -43.71 -32.95
N VAL A 1228 -22.93 -43.87 -32.01
CA VAL A 1228 -22.25 -42.71 -31.38
C VAL A 1228 -21.54 -41.86 -32.45
N THR A 1229 -20.87 -42.49 -33.42
CA THR A 1229 -20.24 -41.83 -34.56
C THR A 1229 -21.24 -40.99 -35.38
N ALA A 1230 -22.42 -41.53 -35.68
CA ALA A 1230 -23.47 -40.79 -36.39
C ALA A 1230 -24.04 -39.65 -35.53
N PHE A 1231 -24.21 -39.85 -34.22
CA PHE A 1231 -24.65 -38.81 -33.31
C PHE A 1231 -23.66 -37.64 -33.22
N LEU A 1232 -22.36 -37.90 -33.11
CA LEU A 1232 -21.31 -36.84 -33.12
C LEU A 1232 -21.30 -36.06 -34.44
N ARG A 1233 -21.50 -36.75 -35.58
CA ARG A 1233 -21.56 -36.13 -36.90
C ARG A 1233 -22.83 -35.29 -37.09
N ASP A 1234 -23.99 -35.81 -36.73
CA ASP A 1234 -25.28 -35.15 -36.95
C ASP A 1234 -25.56 -34.01 -35.96
N TYR A 1235 -25.25 -34.21 -34.68
CA TYR A 1235 -25.61 -33.27 -33.61
C TYR A 1235 -24.52 -32.22 -33.38
N PHE A 1236 -23.26 -32.64 -33.22
CA PHE A 1236 -22.13 -31.72 -33.00
C PHE A 1236 -21.45 -31.26 -34.29
N GLY A 1237 -21.64 -31.95 -35.41
CA GLY A 1237 -20.95 -31.65 -36.67
C GLY A 1237 -19.48 -32.10 -36.67
N PHE A 1238 -19.12 -33.06 -35.81
CA PHE A 1238 -17.75 -33.54 -35.61
C PHE A 1238 -17.42 -34.70 -36.57
N ARG A 1239 -16.16 -34.80 -37.00
CA ARG A 1239 -15.67 -35.81 -37.95
C ARG A 1239 -14.29 -36.31 -37.54
N HIS A 1240 -14.13 -37.62 -37.40
CA HIS A 1240 -12.88 -38.25 -36.96
C HIS A 1240 -11.69 -37.92 -37.88
N ASP A 1241 -11.93 -37.90 -39.18
CA ASP A 1241 -10.98 -37.53 -40.25
C ASP A 1241 -10.34 -36.13 -40.06
N MET A 1242 -10.95 -35.25 -39.26
CA MET A 1242 -10.49 -33.88 -39.04
C MET A 1242 -9.52 -33.74 -37.85
N LEU A 1243 -9.26 -34.81 -37.07
CA LEU A 1243 -8.38 -34.76 -35.89
C LEU A 1243 -6.99 -34.13 -36.15
N PRO A 1244 -6.29 -34.37 -37.29
CA PRO A 1244 -5.03 -33.69 -37.58
C PRO A 1244 -5.16 -32.17 -37.73
N LEU A 1245 -6.27 -31.68 -38.29
CA LEU A 1245 -6.54 -30.23 -38.37
C LEU A 1245 -6.83 -29.66 -36.98
N VAL A 1246 -7.60 -30.37 -36.15
CA VAL A 1246 -7.88 -29.96 -34.76
C VAL A 1246 -6.57 -29.80 -33.98
N ALA A 1247 -5.62 -30.72 -34.16
CA ALA A 1247 -4.30 -30.62 -33.53
C ALA A 1247 -3.53 -29.36 -33.96
N PHE A 1248 -3.40 -29.14 -35.27
CA PHE A 1248 -2.72 -27.96 -35.81
C PHE A 1248 -3.33 -26.64 -35.32
N VAL A 1249 -4.66 -26.56 -35.26
CA VAL A 1249 -5.36 -25.35 -34.78
C VAL A 1249 -5.17 -25.16 -33.27
N LEU A 1250 -5.20 -26.23 -32.47
CA LEU A 1250 -5.02 -26.15 -31.01
C LEU A 1250 -3.63 -25.63 -30.59
N ILE A 1251 -2.55 -25.99 -31.31
CA ILE A 1251 -1.21 -25.48 -31.02
C ILE A 1251 -0.98 -24.05 -31.56
N LEU A 1252 -1.75 -23.61 -32.55
CA LEU A 1252 -1.66 -22.26 -33.10
C LEU A 1252 -2.14 -21.18 -32.10
N TYR A 1253 -3.17 -21.47 -31.29
CA TYR A 1253 -3.69 -20.51 -30.31
C TYR A 1253 -2.67 -20.04 -29.27
N PRO A 1254 -1.92 -20.92 -28.56
CA PRO A 1254 -0.82 -20.49 -27.72
C PRO A 1254 0.19 -19.59 -28.44
N ILE A 1255 0.60 -19.95 -29.66
CA ILE A 1255 1.59 -19.17 -30.44
C ILE A 1255 1.06 -17.75 -30.74
N VAL A 1256 -0.21 -17.64 -31.13
CA VAL A 1256 -0.86 -16.34 -31.40
C VAL A 1256 -0.98 -15.50 -30.13
N PHE A 1257 -1.47 -16.06 -29.01
CA PHE A 1257 -1.61 -15.31 -27.76
C PHE A 1257 -0.26 -14.88 -27.18
N ALA A 1258 0.77 -15.72 -27.24
CA ALA A 1258 2.13 -15.37 -26.84
C ALA A 1258 2.71 -14.22 -27.69
N SER A 1259 2.51 -14.28 -29.01
CA SER A 1259 2.96 -13.24 -29.95
C SER A 1259 2.25 -11.90 -29.70
N LEU A 1260 0.92 -11.94 -29.48
CA LEU A 1260 0.13 -10.77 -29.13
C LEU A 1260 0.52 -10.20 -27.76
N PHE A 1261 0.80 -11.05 -26.76
CA PHE A 1261 1.25 -10.62 -25.44
C PHE A 1261 2.57 -9.83 -25.54
N ALA A 1262 3.58 -10.38 -26.20
CA ALA A 1262 4.87 -9.72 -26.42
C ALA A 1262 4.73 -8.40 -27.21
N TYR A 1263 3.87 -8.37 -28.24
CA TYR A 1263 3.55 -7.15 -28.98
C TYR A 1263 2.87 -6.09 -28.10
N CYS A 1264 1.88 -6.47 -27.30
CA CYS A 1264 1.10 -5.55 -26.48
C CYS A 1264 1.94 -4.91 -25.37
N ILE A 1265 2.75 -5.70 -24.65
CA ILE A 1265 3.71 -5.15 -23.68
C ILE A 1265 4.70 -4.19 -24.38
N GLY A 1266 5.25 -4.59 -25.52
CA GLY A 1266 6.23 -3.79 -26.26
C GLY A 1266 5.68 -2.48 -26.87
N LYS A 1267 4.41 -2.44 -27.30
CA LYS A 1267 3.84 -1.30 -28.03
C LYS A 1267 2.74 -0.51 -27.31
N LEU A 1268 1.87 -1.14 -26.51
CA LEU A 1268 0.85 -0.42 -25.76
C LEU A 1268 1.44 0.25 -24.51
N ASN A 1269 2.44 -0.39 -23.90
CA ASN A 1269 3.36 0.15 -22.88
C ASN A 1269 2.66 1.03 -21.81
N PHE A 1270 1.56 0.52 -21.25
CA PHE A 1270 0.78 1.21 -20.21
C PHE A 1270 1.59 1.50 -18.94
N GLN A 1271 2.69 0.77 -18.69
CA GLN A 1271 3.59 0.93 -17.54
C GLN A 1271 4.45 2.21 -17.60
N ARG A 1272 4.43 2.96 -18.71
CA ARG A 1272 5.09 4.26 -18.85
C ARG A 1272 4.18 5.48 -18.60
N ARG A 1273 2.92 5.24 -18.21
CA ARG A 1273 1.91 6.26 -17.89
C ARG A 1273 1.54 6.21 -16.41
#